data_AF-A0A2E8Y6H4-F1
#
_entry.id   AF-A0A2E8Y6H4-F1
#
_cell.length_a   1.000
_cell.length_b   1.000
_cell.length_c   1.000
_cell.angle_alpha   90.00
_cell.angle_beta   90.00
_cell.angle_gamma   90.00
#
_symmetry.space_group_name_H-M   'P 1'
#
loop_
_entity.id
_entity.type
_entity.pdbx_description
1 polymer ?
#
loop_
_entity_poly.entity_id
_entity_poly.type
_entity_poly.pdbx_seq_one_letter_code
_entity_poly.pdbx_strand_id
1 'polypeptide(L)'
;MSFNRFGLTDTPVFLLATALCWLASATLRPASAEDLGAAYSKTIRPLLDQFCFDCHEGEDAEAEVDLDSFKSLADLRRDTKVWVKVEEMLSSRQMPPKKSDQPTDAQRDTLQQWVKNILIEEAKALAGDPGRVVLRRLNNDEYNYSVRDLTGVPTLNPTREFPVDGAAGEGFTNAGDALGMSPALVDKFLDAGKEVARHVVLLPDGIRFSEHTTERDRADEIMARIHQFYARFVNVNRQLGDTWDDPATSKANVIRRNGSIPLEAYFDAALAERGALGQGEKSVAAVAAEHGLNANYFEALWNMLNQAAAPGGSLVLNRIRALWREARLAEAKPLVETIHQWQQALWRFVPIGHIGRAGGPTAWMNPQGITQSTQDFSIKLTPPKDGGDMVVYLGATNAGDGDEGDFVRWRNPRLTGGNKPDLALRDVPGLAKRLAVLHDESLALTDRYLAAVDEAAAGSADAVRLAKRHGLEPDVLAAWLNYLALGQAQPVKITGLFTKKMERVGGSDYVHGWGLPETPSVVANSSDAEYRIPGRARPHGVEVHPSPALFVAVGWQSPIDGEITVSAKVADAHPECGNGGEWWVQHHTSRKVGNLGHGVYGTGGGGELKPMKLQVHRGDVVRFVVGPKDGSHACDLTHADMTLTETGGAGREWDISKDISGNILEGNPLKDRHGNDAVWHFYSGKITDVATLSGNAMSVPEGSLLAQWRDEPNAIRRAALAGRIRSLAIGKTELAPGTPDATLLSHLQKIATPGRYDNLLKSILPDERFGRHPLGHTVVSADLITKAPEVIELRIPAALAEGRTLVVSGDLEPEHGSTGSVQLTAGLTRPAPFVLSPSHPIITATGGDTDKRINAGHDDFRDLFPASICYPQIVPVDEVVTLALYFREDEPMQRLMLNEKEKIELDRLWDELFYITREPFKKEVAYEQIVEFSTQDRPDLVIAWKPYKPILLEEVAAFRARLLADEPRQLEAVIDWARRAWRRVLTEDEQEGLRELYEALREREIDHEKAIQLTLARVLTSPAFLYRREQAGDGAKPVAVSTTELATRLSYFLWSSVPDTALGQAATSGELTKDDVLLGQARRMLRDPRTRRLAEQFACQWLHIRGFDQNDDKNEQRFPEFAKLRGDMYEESVRFFEDLFRNDGSVLDLLTADHTFLNGRLAKHYGINGVTGKAWQRVDGMQAKGRGGVLGLSTVLAINSGASRTSPILRGNWVYETLLGEKLPRPPADVPQLPESVPSGLTARQLIEKHSSVPECAKCHERIDPYGFALEQ
;
A
#
# COMPACT_ATOMS: atom_id res chain seq x y z
N MET A 1 2.24 57.84 -20.41
CA MET A 1 1.35 58.40 -21.45
C MET A 1 0.64 59.60 -20.87
N SER A 2 0.75 60.76 -21.54
CA SER A 2 0.09 62.03 -21.19
C SER A 2 -1.43 61.94 -21.27
N PHE A 3 -2.15 62.74 -20.47
CA PHE A 3 -2.96 63.86 -20.97
C PHE A 3 -3.44 64.74 -19.81
N ASN A 4 -3.78 65.98 -20.14
CA ASN A 4 -3.68 67.19 -19.35
C ASN A 4 -5.03 67.95 -19.38
N ARG A 5 -5.27 68.82 -18.38
CA ARG A 5 -6.17 70.02 -18.34
C ARG A 5 -7.70 69.90 -18.21
N PHE A 6 -8.24 70.58 -17.19
CA PHE A 6 -9.00 71.86 -17.19
C PHE A 6 -9.07 72.32 -15.70
N GLY A 7 -8.99 73.56 -15.23
CA GLY A 7 -9.09 74.91 -15.80
C GLY A 7 -9.92 75.76 -14.80
N LEU A 8 -9.28 76.68 -14.08
CA LEU A 8 -9.83 77.65 -13.12
C LEU A 8 -10.82 78.66 -13.73
N THR A 9 -11.80 79.15 -12.95
CA THR A 9 -12.30 80.55 -13.02
C THR A 9 -12.84 81.04 -11.67
N ASP A 10 -12.38 82.23 -11.28
CA ASP A 10 -12.70 83.06 -10.11
C ASP A 10 -14.15 83.59 -10.06
N THR A 11 -14.72 83.79 -8.87
CA THR A 11 -15.00 85.14 -8.29
C THR A 11 -15.67 85.08 -6.89
N PRO A 12 -15.52 86.13 -6.06
CA PRO A 12 -15.72 86.10 -4.61
C PRO A 12 -17.01 86.82 -4.19
N VAL A 13 -17.89 86.12 -3.48
CA VAL A 13 -18.92 86.73 -2.66
C VAL A 13 -19.09 85.84 -1.44
N PHE A 14 -18.44 86.18 -0.32
CA PHE A 14 -18.91 85.94 1.05
C PHE A 14 -17.86 86.44 2.07
N LEU A 15 -17.39 87.68 1.85
CA LEU A 15 -16.50 88.42 2.77
C LEU A 15 -17.28 89.23 3.83
N LEU A 16 -18.56 88.91 4.07
CA LEU A 16 -19.43 89.65 5.00
C LEU A 16 -20.02 88.82 6.16
N ALA A 17 -19.79 87.51 6.22
CA ALA A 17 -20.25 86.68 7.35
C ALA A 17 -19.16 86.48 8.43
N THR A 18 -17.91 86.87 8.15
CA THR A 18 -16.77 86.75 9.05
C THR A 18 -16.70 87.84 10.12
N ALA A 19 -17.55 88.88 10.06
CA ALA A 19 -17.51 90.00 10.99
C ALA A 19 -18.55 89.94 12.14
N LEU A 20 -19.56 89.05 12.10
CA LEU A 20 -20.57 88.95 13.15
C LEU A 20 -20.41 87.77 14.14
N CYS A 21 -19.52 86.80 13.86
CA CYS A 21 -19.17 85.77 14.85
C CYS A 21 -17.97 86.14 15.73
N TRP A 22 -17.30 87.26 15.48
CA TRP A 22 -16.13 87.71 16.26
C TRP A 22 -16.50 88.47 17.55
N LEU A 23 -17.80 88.68 17.84
CA LEU A 23 -18.26 89.34 19.08
C LEU A 23 -19.04 88.42 20.03
N ALA A 24 -19.16 87.11 19.72
CA ALA A 24 -19.76 86.11 20.62
C ALA A 24 -18.82 84.95 21.01
N SER A 25 -17.55 85.00 20.61
CA SER A 25 -16.50 84.12 21.14
C SER A 25 -15.61 84.87 22.13
N ALA A 26 -16.24 85.45 23.15
CA ALA A 26 -15.56 85.73 24.41
C ALA A 26 -15.24 84.38 25.08
N THR A 27 -14.06 83.86 24.77
CA THR A 27 -13.24 83.01 25.65
C THR A 27 -13.96 81.96 26.51
N LEU A 28 -14.31 80.80 25.93
CA LEU A 28 -14.18 79.53 26.65
C LEU A 28 -12.76 79.03 26.41
N ARG A 29 -11.80 79.67 27.09
CA ARG A 29 -10.46 79.13 27.23
C ARG A 29 -10.62 77.89 28.14
N PRO A 30 -10.08 76.70 27.79
CA PRO A 30 -10.04 75.61 28.75
C PRO A 30 -9.37 76.13 30.03
N ALA A 31 -10.03 75.93 31.18
CA ALA A 31 -9.52 76.39 32.46
C ALA A 31 -8.13 75.78 32.66
N SER A 32 -7.12 76.61 32.91
CA SER A 32 -5.78 76.12 33.20
C SER A 32 -5.76 75.40 34.56
N ALA A 33 -4.76 74.57 34.83
CA ALA A 33 -4.62 73.90 36.13
C ALA A 33 -4.58 74.89 37.31
N GLU A 34 -4.10 76.12 37.10
CA GLU A 34 -4.16 77.21 38.09
C GLU A 34 -5.58 77.75 38.31
N ASP A 35 -6.39 77.86 37.25
CA ASP A 35 -7.78 78.32 37.32
C ASP A 35 -8.67 77.31 38.08
N LEU A 36 -8.44 76.01 37.89
CA LEU A 36 -9.16 74.94 38.59
C LEU A 36 -8.82 74.91 40.09
N GLY A 37 -7.57 75.20 40.45
CA GLY A 37 -7.13 75.28 41.86
C GLY A 37 -7.75 76.48 42.58
N ALA A 38 -7.79 77.64 41.91
CA ALA A 38 -8.47 78.82 42.45
C ALA A 38 -9.98 78.59 42.59
N ALA A 39 -10.62 77.93 41.62
CA ALA A 39 -12.04 77.55 41.69
C ALA A 39 -12.31 76.56 42.82
N TYR A 40 -11.39 75.63 43.09
CA TYR A 40 -11.52 74.69 44.20
C TYR A 40 -11.68 75.41 45.54
N SER A 41 -10.71 76.27 45.89
CA SER A 41 -10.71 76.95 47.17
C SER A 41 -11.81 78.01 47.30
N LYS A 42 -12.18 78.69 46.22
CA LYS A 42 -13.14 79.82 46.27
C LYS A 42 -14.59 79.41 46.10
N THR A 43 -14.87 78.28 45.44
CA THR A 43 -16.22 77.94 44.99
C THR A 43 -16.59 76.50 45.35
N ILE A 44 -15.73 75.53 45.10
CA ILE A 44 -16.07 74.10 45.29
C ILE A 44 -15.99 73.70 46.75
N ARG A 45 -14.91 74.06 47.44
CA ARG A 45 -14.72 73.72 48.86
C ARG A 45 -15.87 74.25 49.74
N PRO A 46 -16.34 75.52 49.60
CA PRO A 46 -17.53 75.99 50.31
C PRO A 46 -18.81 75.19 50.00
N LEU A 47 -18.97 74.68 48.77
CA LEU A 47 -20.11 73.82 48.43
C LEU A 47 -19.99 72.42 49.05
N LEU A 48 -18.77 71.88 49.17
CA LEU A 48 -18.53 70.63 49.89
C LEU A 48 -18.74 70.80 51.41
N ASP A 49 -18.30 71.93 51.98
CA ASP A 49 -18.58 72.30 53.37
C ASP A 49 -20.10 72.35 53.62
N GLN A 50 -20.86 72.92 52.68
CA GLN A 50 -22.31 73.08 52.84
C GLN A 50 -23.09 71.77 52.67
N PHE A 51 -22.66 70.87 51.78
CA PHE A 51 -23.51 69.75 51.33
C PHE A 51 -22.91 68.36 51.55
N CYS A 52 -21.63 68.23 51.88
CA CYS A 52 -20.92 66.96 51.88
C CYS A 52 -20.22 66.62 53.19
N PHE A 53 -19.61 67.58 53.90
CA PHE A 53 -18.77 67.28 55.06
C PHE A 53 -19.53 66.81 56.31
N ASP A 54 -20.84 67.09 56.42
CA ASP A 54 -21.67 66.50 57.49
C ASP A 54 -21.60 64.96 57.54
N CYS A 55 -21.33 64.30 56.40
CA CYS A 55 -21.22 62.83 56.30
C CYS A 55 -19.84 62.34 55.81
N HIS A 56 -19.05 63.18 55.14
CA HIS A 56 -17.81 62.81 54.46
C HIS A 56 -16.56 63.52 55.03
N GLU A 57 -16.52 63.73 56.34
CA GLU A 57 -15.38 64.33 57.06
C GLU A 57 -14.87 63.38 58.17
N GLY A 58 -13.54 63.21 58.24
CA GLY A 58 -12.88 62.53 59.36
C GLY A 58 -12.91 60.99 59.31
N GLU A 59 -12.45 60.34 60.39
CA GLU A 59 -12.26 58.88 60.45
C GLU A 59 -13.59 58.08 60.41
N ASP A 60 -14.71 58.73 60.75
CA ASP A 60 -16.06 58.13 60.75
C ASP A 60 -16.84 58.41 59.44
N ALA A 61 -16.17 58.89 58.38
CA ALA A 61 -16.80 59.25 57.13
C ALA A 61 -17.59 58.08 56.49
N GLU A 62 -18.82 58.36 56.05
CA GLU A 62 -19.70 57.36 55.46
C GLU A 62 -19.11 56.77 54.17
N ALA A 63 -19.29 55.45 53.99
CA ALA A 63 -18.82 54.68 52.84
C ALA A 63 -17.30 54.78 52.58
N GLU A 64 -16.51 55.09 53.63
CA GLU A 64 -15.05 55.26 53.59
C GLU A 64 -14.59 56.36 52.62
N VAL A 65 -15.43 57.40 52.42
CA VAL A 65 -15.13 58.55 51.56
C VAL A 65 -14.91 59.78 52.41
N ASP A 66 -13.66 60.11 52.71
CA ASP A 66 -13.26 61.33 53.42
C ASP A 66 -12.88 62.44 52.42
N LEU A 67 -13.80 63.35 52.19
CA LEU A 67 -13.60 64.48 51.28
C LEU A 67 -12.80 65.63 51.94
N ASP A 68 -12.69 65.67 53.29
CA ASP A 68 -11.88 66.69 53.99
C ASP A 68 -10.38 66.50 53.72
N SER A 69 -9.93 65.25 53.57
CA SER A 69 -8.55 64.89 53.27
C SER A 69 -7.98 65.60 52.02
N PHE A 70 -8.85 66.00 51.08
CA PHE A 70 -8.48 66.71 49.86
C PHE A 70 -8.37 68.22 50.07
N LYS A 71 -7.37 68.69 50.83
CA LYS A 71 -7.20 70.13 51.14
C LYS A 71 -6.64 70.93 49.97
N SER A 72 -6.01 70.25 49.00
CA SER A 72 -5.44 70.85 47.80
C SER A 72 -5.68 69.99 46.56
N LEU A 73 -5.47 70.57 45.37
CA LEU A 73 -5.43 69.79 44.13
C LEU A 73 -4.33 68.71 44.15
N ALA A 74 -3.24 68.92 44.89
CA ALA A 74 -2.18 67.92 44.99
C ALA A 74 -2.65 66.66 45.76
N ASP A 75 -3.57 66.82 46.70
CA ASP A 75 -4.18 65.70 47.42
C ASP A 75 -5.20 64.98 46.51
N LEU A 76 -5.97 65.72 45.71
CA LEU A 76 -6.89 65.15 44.71
C LEU A 76 -6.13 64.29 43.69
N ARG A 77 -5.00 64.78 43.21
CA ARG A 77 -4.12 64.06 42.27
C ARG A 77 -3.62 62.72 42.80
N ARG A 78 -3.50 62.57 44.12
CA ARG A 78 -3.05 61.31 44.73
C ARG A 78 -4.14 60.25 44.74
N ASP A 79 -5.41 60.64 44.73
CA ASP A 79 -6.55 59.73 44.74
C ASP A 79 -7.73 60.24 43.90
N THR A 80 -7.55 60.17 42.59
CA THR A 80 -8.58 60.58 41.61
C THR A 80 -9.79 59.63 41.60
N LYS A 81 -9.67 58.40 42.12
CA LYS A 81 -10.74 57.40 42.13
C LYS A 81 -11.92 57.85 43.00
N VAL A 82 -11.64 58.46 44.15
CA VAL A 82 -12.68 59.05 45.01
C VAL A 82 -13.48 60.09 44.24
N TRP A 83 -12.83 60.93 43.43
CA TRP A 83 -13.48 61.98 42.68
C TRP A 83 -14.28 61.48 41.47
N VAL A 84 -13.89 60.36 40.86
CA VAL A 84 -14.73 59.63 39.88
C VAL A 84 -16.03 59.16 40.55
N LYS A 85 -15.94 58.60 41.76
CA LYS A 85 -17.12 58.18 42.53
C LYS A 85 -18.00 59.37 42.94
N VAL A 86 -17.39 60.51 43.29
CA VAL A 86 -18.12 61.76 43.56
C VAL A 86 -18.87 62.23 42.31
N GLU A 87 -18.21 62.23 41.15
CA GLU A 87 -18.86 62.55 39.87
C GLU A 87 -20.07 61.64 39.62
N GLU A 88 -19.93 60.34 39.80
CA GLU A 88 -21.00 59.34 39.63
C GLU A 88 -22.19 59.60 40.57
N MET A 89 -21.91 59.87 41.86
CA MET A 89 -22.95 60.13 42.85
C MET A 89 -23.66 61.47 42.61
N LEU A 90 -22.93 62.48 42.14
CA LEU A 90 -23.49 63.78 41.79
C LEU A 90 -24.32 63.70 40.50
N SER A 91 -23.82 63.03 39.47
CA SER A 91 -24.48 62.90 38.15
C SER A 91 -25.76 62.07 38.24
N SER A 92 -25.75 61.03 39.08
CA SER A 92 -26.94 60.21 39.39
C SER A 92 -27.88 60.84 40.43
N ARG A 93 -27.56 62.01 40.98
CA ARG A 93 -28.32 62.71 42.05
C ARG A 93 -28.58 61.84 43.29
N GLN A 94 -27.70 60.87 43.56
CA GLN A 94 -27.79 60.02 44.75
C GLN A 94 -27.20 60.72 45.97
N MET A 95 -26.25 61.63 45.77
CA MET A 95 -25.67 62.46 46.82
C MET A 95 -25.91 63.96 46.55
N PRO A 96 -26.16 64.76 47.60
CA PRO A 96 -26.42 64.35 48.99
C PRO A 96 -27.71 63.52 49.13
N PRO A 97 -27.90 62.70 50.18
CA PRO A 97 -29.10 61.88 50.37
C PRO A 97 -30.37 62.71 50.43
N LYS A 98 -31.53 62.14 50.05
CA LYS A 98 -32.83 62.86 50.01
C LYS A 98 -33.23 63.57 51.33
N LYS A 99 -32.68 63.12 52.47
CA LYS A 99 -32.97 63.67 53.81
C LYS A 99 -32.00 64.78 54.24
N SER A 100 -30.95 65.04 53.46
CA SER A 100 -29.93 66.06 53.71
C SER A 100 -30.16 67.29 52.84
N ASP A 101 -29.51 68.40 53.19
CA ASP A 101 -29.58 69.63 52.41
C ASP A 101 -29.10 69.41 50.97
N GLN A 102 -29.87 69.93 50.01
CA GLN A 102 -29.64 69.70 48.59
C GLN A 102 -29.09 70.95 47.90
N PRO A 103 -28.05 70.82 47.05
CA PRO A 103 -27.63 71.90 46.18
C PRO A 103 -28.71 72.19 45.13
N THR A 104 -28.86 73.47 44.75
CA THR A 104 -29.63 73.87 43.57
C THR A 104 -29.05 73.23 42.30
N ASP A 105 -29.84 73.12 41.22
CA ASP A 105 -29.34 72.56 39.95
C ASP A 105 -28.08 73.30 39.46
N ALA A 106 -28.03 74.64 39.58
CA ALA A 106 -26.85 75.44 39.22
C ALA A 106 -25.61 75.15 40.10
N GLN A 107 -25.79 74.95 41.40
CA GLN A 107 -24.69 74.58 42.31
C GLN A 107 -24.19 73.16 42.03
N ARG A 108 -25.11 72.23 41.76
CA ARG A 108 -24.77 70.86 41.40
C ARG A 108 -24.03 70.80 40.08
N ASP A 109 -24.49 71.55 39.07
CA ASP A 109 -23.80 71.66 37.78
C ASP A 109 -22.40 72.26 37.95
N THR A 110 -22.24 73.24 38.85
CA THR A 110 -20.93 73.82 39.18
C THR A 110 -19.98 72.79 39.79
N LEU A 111 -20.46 71.98 40.75
CA LEU A 111 -19.69 70.87 41.33
C LEU A 111 -19.31 69.84 40.28
N GLN A 112 -20.30 69.35 39.51
CA GLN A 112 -20.09 68.34 38.48
C GLN A 112 -19.11 68.79 37.39
N GLN A 113 -19.30 70.00 36.85
CA GLN A 113 -18.43 70.54 35.81
C GLN A 113 -16.99 70.71 36.31
N TRP A 114 -16.79 71.16 37.54
CA TRP A 114 -15.46 71.27 38.10
C TRP A 114 -14.80 69.90 38.27
N VAL A 115 -15.50 68.92 38.86
CA VAL A 115 -14.98 67.54 39.02
C VAL A 115 -14.63 66.94 37.66
N LYS A 116 -15.51 67.11 36.66
CA LYS A 116 -15.27 66.65 35.30
C LYS A 116 -14.03 67.32 34.67
N ASN A 117 -13.91 68.64 34.80
CA ASN A 117 -12.79 69.38 34.21
C ASN A 117 -11.45 69.00 34.85
N ILE A 118 -11.39 68.85 36.19
CA ILE A 118 -10.15 68.43 36.84
C ILE A 118 -9.78 66.99 36.47
N LEU A 119 -10.75 66.07 36.42
CA LEU A 119 -10.49 64.70 35.98
C LEU A 119 -10.01 64.65 34.51
N ILE A 120 -10.55 65.48 33.62
CA ILE A 120 -10.09 65.60 32.23
C ILE A 120 -8.66 66.14 32.16
N GLU A 121 -8.33 67.19 32.91
CA GLU A 121 -6.98 67.76 32.91
C GLU A 121 -5.96 66.79 33.50
N GLU A 122 -6.30 66.06 34.57
CA GLU A 122 -5.44 65.00 35.10
C GLU A 122 -5.31 63.83 34.12
N ALA A 123 -6.39 63.43 33.43
CA ALA A 123 -6.32 62.42 32.38
C ALA A 123 -5.42 62.84 31.21
N LYS A 124 -5.44 64.13 30.82
CA LYS A 124 -4.50 64.68 29.82
C LYS A 124 -3.08 64.74 30.33
N ALA A 125 -2.86 65.10 31.60
CA ALA A 125 -1.54 65.16 32.21
C ALA A 125 -0.90 63.77 32.33
N LEU A 126 -1.72 62.74 32.54
CA LEU A 126 -1.33 61.33 32.57
C LEU A 126 -1.43 60.65 31.20
N ALA A 127 -1.78 61.37 30.14
CA ALA A 127 -1.94 60.79 28.81
C ALA A 127 -0.61 60.20 28.32
N GLY A 128 -0.62 58.89 28.03
CA GLY A 128 0.57 58.13 27.65
C GLY A 128 1.27 57.39 28.80
N ASP A 129 0.84 57.58 30.05
CA ASP A 129 1.22 56.70 31.16
C ASP A 129 0.28 55.49 31.21
N PRO A 130 0.74 54.27 30.91
CA PRO A 130 -0.08 53.06 30.94
C PRO A 130 -0.40 52.60 32.37
N GLY A 131 0.06 53.31 33.40
CA GLY A 131 -0.10 52.95 34.80
C GLY A 131 0.94 51.92 35.27
N ARG A 132 0.75 51.46 36.51
CA ARG A 132 1.66 50.48 37.11
C ARG A 132 1.45 49.11 36.51
N VAL A 133 2.54 48.46 36.13
CA VAL A 133 2.50 47.05 35.74
C VAL A 133 2.47 46.20 37.00
N VAL A 134 1.44 45.37 37.11
CA VAL A 134 1.31 44.38 38.17
C VAL A 134 1.81 43.01 37.70
N LEU A 135 2.18 42.16 38.67
CA LEU A 135 2.60 40.80 38.36
C LEU A 135 1.43 40.04 37.73
N ARG A 136 1.64 39.54 36.51
CA ARG A 136 0.60 38.87 35.71
C ARG A 136 1.01 37.45 35.36
N ARG A 137 0.24 36.47 35.82
CA ARG A 137 0.38 35.10 35.31
C ARG A 137 -0.21 34.99 33.91
N LEU A 138 0.13 33.92 33.20
CA LEU A 138 -0.59 33.53 32.00
C LEU A 138 -2.03 33.16 32.40
N ASN A 139 -2.99 33.68 31.64
CA ASN A 139 -4.36 33.17 31.71
C ASN A 139 -4.45 31.80 31.01
N ASN A 140 -5.58 31.13 31.11
CA ASN A 140 -5.78 29.76 30.62
C ASN A 140 -5.49 29.66 29.10
N ASP A 141 -5.95 30.64 28.31
CA ASP A 141 -5.72 30.66 26.86
C ASP A 141 -4.27 30.97 26.50
N GLU A 142 -3.65 31.94 27.17
CA GLU A 142 -2.24 32.29 27.01
C GLU A 142 -1.33 31.09 27.33
N TYR A 143 -1.67 30.30 28.34
CA TYR A 143 -0.96 29.05 28.66
C TYR A 143 -1.12 28.03 27.54
N ASN A 144 -2.35 27.74 27.11
CA ASN A 144 -2.63 26.80 26.02
C ASN A 144 -1.91 27.19 24.72
N TYR A 145 -2.00 28.45 24.31
CA TYR A 145 -1.35 28.96 23.10
C TYR A 145 0.16 28.91 23.20
N SER A 146 0.74 29.28 24.35
CA SER A 146 2.18 29.17 24.60
C SER A 146 2.65 27.72 24.48
N VAL A 147 1.93 26.77 25.08
CA VAL A 147 2.25 25.34 24.99
C VAL A 147 2.16 24.83 23.55
N ARG A 148 1.08 25.17 22.83
CA ARG A 148 0.88 24.76 21.42
C ARG A 148 1.99 25.29 20.53
N ASP A 149 2.40 26.55 20.69
CA ASP A 149 3.45 27.15 19.86
C ASP A 149 4.85 26.64 20.24
N LEU A 150 5.10 26.31 21.50
CA LEU A 150 6.38 25.74 21.95
C LEU A 150 6.57 24.27 21.55
N THR A 151 5.47 23.52 21.47
CA THR A 151 5.49 22.07 21.17
C THR A 151 5.18 21.77 19.71
N GLY A 152 4.41 22.64 19.03
CA GLY A 152 3.86 22.36 17.70
C GLY A 152 2.66 21.41 17.70
N VAL A 153 2.12 21.05 18.88
CA VAL A 153 0.97 20.14 19.03
C VAL A 153 -0.32 20.96 19.20
N PRO A 154 -1.13 21.17 18.14
CA PRO A 154 -2.29 22.07 18.18
C PRO A 154 -3.43 21.54 19.06
N THR A 155 -3.49 20.22 19.27
CA THR A 155 -4.55 19.53 20.03
C THR A 155 -4.41 19.65 21.55
N LEU A 156 -3.26 20.11 22.06
CA LEU A 156 -3.04 20.26 23.51
C LEU A 156 -4.01 21.27 24.12
N ASN A 157 -4.74 20.85 25.17
CA ASN A 157 -5.59 21.70 25.99
C ASN A 157 -5.43 21.35 27.49
N PRO A 158 -4.25 21.61 28.06
CA PRO A 158 -3.95 21.26 29.46
C PRO A 158 -4.78 22.06 30.48
N THR A 159 -5.31 23.24 30.13
CA THR A 159 -6.06 24.07 31.08
C THR A 159 -7.56 23.78 31.13
N ARG A 160 -8.04 22.72 30.47
CA ARG A 160 -9.49 22.40 30.40
C ARG A 160 -10.16 22.21 31.77
N GLU A 161 -9.39 21.84 32.79
CA GLU A 161 -9.87 21.64 34.17
C GLU A 161 -9.47 22.77 35.11
N PHE A 162 -8.91 23.87 34.57
CA PHE A 162 -8.53 25.00 35.40
C PHE A 162 -9.79 25.79 35.78
N PRO A 163 -9.79 26.46 36.95
CA PRO A 163 -10.78 27.48 37.25
C PRO A 163 -10.85 28.51 36.12
N VAL A 164 -12.06 29.03 35.85
CA VAL A 164 -12.24 30.14 34.91
C VAL A 164 -11.50 31.36 35.45
N ASP A 165 -10.71 32.01 34.59
CA ASP A 165 -10.02 33.24 34.97
C ASP A 165 -11.04 34.35 35.23
N GLY A 166 -10.87 35.06 36.35
CA GLY A 166 -11.67 36.25 36.62
C GLY A 166 -11.39 37.34 35.58
N ALA A 167 -12.46 37.97 35.09
CA ALA A 167 -12.34 39.25 34.42
C ALA A 167 -12.33 40.35 35.48
N ALA A 168 -11.41 41.31 35.38
CA ALA A 168 -11.52 42.55 36.16
C ALA A 168 -12.76 43.35 35.73
N GLY A 169 -13.02 44.49 36.36
CA GLY A 169 -14.16 45.36 36.00
C GLY A 169 -14.26 45.76 34.52
N GLU A 170 -13.15 45.65 33.77
CA GLU A 170 -13.04 45.96 32.33
C GLU A 170 -13.35 44.78 31.39
N GLY A 171 -13.69 43.58 31.90
CA GLY A 171 -14.12 42.45 31.08
C GLY A 171 -13.00 41.59 30.46
N PHE A 172 -11.72 41.96 30.64
CA PHE A 172 -10.59 41.20 30.13
C PHE A 172 -10.06 40.18 31.14
N THR A 173 -9.81 38.95 30.67
CA THR A 173 -9.28 37.83 31.46
C THR A 173 -7.75 37.79 31.54
N ASN A 174 -7.05 38.77 30.96
CA ASN A 174 -5.60 38.91 31.06
C ASN A 174 -5.18 40.08 31.98
N ALA A 175 -6.15 40.68 32.69
CA ALA A 175 -5.91 41.75 33.66
C ALA A 175 -5.18 41.19 34.90
N GLY A 176 -3.95 41.65 35.14
CA GLY A 176 -3.07 41.08 36.16
C GLY A 176 -3.66 41.08 37.58
N ASP A 177 -4.39 42.14 37.95
CA ASP A 177 -5.02 42.27 39.28
C ASP A 177 -6.10 41.23 39.57
N ALA A 178 -6.69 40.63 38.53
CA ALA A 178 -7.69 39.57 38.66
C ALA A 178 -7.08 38.15 38.60
N LEU A 179 -5.79 38.02 38.29
CA LEU A 179 -5.13 36.74 38.04
C LEU A 179 -4.39 36.20 39.27
N GLY A 180 -5.15 35.98 40.36
CA GLY A 180 -4.63 35.36 41.57
C GLY A 180 -4.14 33.91 41.37
N MET A 181 -3.25 33.46 42.25
CA MET A 181 -2.74 32.08 42.31
C MET A 181 -3.24 31.40 43.59
N SER A 182 -4.02 30.33 43.44
CA SER A 182 -4.44 29.48 44.57
C SER A 182 -3.59 28.22 44.65
N PRO A 183 -3.48 27.56 45.82
CA PRO A 183 -2.77 26.28 45.93
C PRO A 183 -3.29 25.22 44.95
N ALA A 184 -4.60 25.12 44.78
CA ALA A 184 -5.20 24.17 43.83
C ALA A 184 -4.81 24.45 42.37
N LEU A 185 -4.64 25.73 42.00
CA LEU A 185 -4.20 26.11 40.66
C LEU A 185 -2.73 25.74 40.43
N VAL A 186 -1.87 25.79 41.45
CA VAL A 186 -0.47 25.35 41.35
C VAL A 186 -0.40 23.85 41.04
N ASP A 187 -1.20 23.02 41.71
CA ASP A 187 -1.26 21.58 41.41
C ASP A 187 -1.74 21.33 39.98
N LYS A 188 -2.75 22.07 39.53
CA LYS A 188 -3.25 22.00 38.14
C LYS A 188 -2.18 22.39 37.11
N PHE A 189 -1.32 23.37 37.39
CA PHE A 189 -0.18 23.69 36.52
C PHE A 189 0.86 22.56 36.47
N LEU A 190 1.08 21.85 37.58
CA LEU A 190 1.99 20.69 37.60
C LEU A 190 1.42 19.53 36.79
N ASP A 191 0.13 19.24 36.93
CA ASP A 191 -0.54 18.20 36.14
C ASP A 191 -0.56 18.56 34.65
N ALA A 192 -0.81 19.82 34.31
CA ALA A 192 -0.66 20.35 32.96
C ALA A 192 0.76 20.18 32.42
N GLY A 193 1.78 20.55 33.20
CA GLY A 193 3.18 20.39 32.82
C GLY A 193 3.55 18.93 32.56
N LYS A 194 3.07 18.00 33.40
CA LYS A 194 3.24 16.55 33.20
C LYS A 194 2.48 16.06 31.96
N GLU A 195 1.26 16.55 31.73
CA GLU A 195 0.47 16.23 30.54
C GLU A 195 1.24 16.59 29.28
N VAL A 196 1.69 17.84 29.16
CA VAL A 196 2.48 18.33 28.03
C VAL A 196 3.79 17.54 27.88
N ALA A 197 4.49 17.29 28.98
CA ALA A 197 5.76 16.57 28.95
C ALA A 197 5.62 15.14 28.38
N ARG A 198 4.49 14.45 28.57
CA ARG A 198 4.26 13.12 27.97
C ARG A 198 4.28 13.12 26.43
N HIS A 199 4.10 14.27 25.80
CA HIS A 199 4.18 14.40 24.34
C HIS A 199 5.61 14.50 23.81
N VAL A 200 6.62 14.60 24.68
CA VAL A 200 8.03 14.63 24.25
C VAL A 200 8.41 13.30 23.60
N VAL A 201 9.16 13.40 22.52
CA VAL A 201 9.79 12.29 21.81
C VAL A 201 11.30 12.55 21.84
N LEU A 202 12.04 11.61 22.39
CA LEU A 202 13.50 11.66 22.44
C LEU A 202 14.08 11.21 21.10
N LEU A 203 14.98 12.02 20.56
CA LEU A 203 15.65 11.78 19.28
C LEU A 203 17.18 11.77 19.48
N PRO A 204 17.94 11.13 18.59
CA PRO A 204 19.41 11.10 18.70
C PRO A 204 20.09 12.47 18.77
N ASP A 205 19.47 13.48 18.17
CA ASP A 205 19.97 14.85 18.05
C ASP A 205 19.21 15.87 18.94
N GLY A 206 18.27 15.42 19.78
CA GLY A 206 17.55 16.30 20.70
C GLY A 206 16.14 15.81 21.04
N ILE A 207 15.17 16.72 21.07
CA ILE A 207 13.78 16.42 21.41
C ILE A 207 12.82 17.01 20.36
N ARG A 208 11.68 16.35 20.17
CA ARG A 208 10.50 16.93 19.52
C ARG A 208 9.26 16.62 20.34
N PHE A 209 8.11 17.15 19.93
CA PHE A 209 6.82 16.75 20.49
C PHE A 209 5.98 16.07 19.41
N SER A 210 5.10 15.16 19.83
CA SER A 210 4.13 14.46 18.99
C SER A 210 2.73 14.65 19.54
N GLU A 211 1.71 14.61 18.69
CA GLU A 211 0.31 14.53 19.17
C GLU A 211 0.06 13.25 19.97
N HIS A 212 0.90 12.23 19.77
CA HIS A 212 0.76 10.92 20.38
C HIS A 212 1.74 10.69 21.54
N THR A 213 1.26 9.97 22.56
CA THR A 213 2.05 9.62 23.74
C THR A 213 2.49 8.16 23.76
N THR A 214 2.05 7.34 22.80
CA THR A 214 2.43 5.92 22.72
C THR A 214 3.51 5.72 21.67
N GLU A 215 4.39 4.74 21.89
CA GLU A 215 5.45 4.39 20.94
C GLU A 215 4.88 3.95 19.58
N ARG A 216 3.80 3.16 19.59
CA ARG A 216 3.14 2.66 18.38
C ARG A 216 2.64 3.80 17.49
N ASP A 217 1.87 4.72 18.06
CA ASP A 217 1.29 5.82 17.29
C ASP A 217 2.40 6.76 16.77
N ARG A 218 3.48 6.95 17.54
CA ARG A 218 4.67 7.70 17.09
C ARG A 218 5.40 7.00 15.94
N ALA A 219 5.47 5.67 15.97
CA ALA A 219 6.03 4.90 14.86
C ALA A 219 5.16 5.06 13.60
N ASP A 220 3.84 4.97 13.75
CA ASP A 220 2.87 5.18 12.67
C ASP A 220 2.99 6.61 12.08
N GLU A 221 3.18 7.63 12.93
CA GLU A 221 3.46 9.02 12.53
C GLU A 221 4.73 9.12 11.66
N ILE A 222 5.84 8.48 12.08
CA ILE A 222 7.09 8.50 11.31
C ILE A 222 6.98 7.70 10.00
N MET A 223 6.34 6.53 10.02
CA MET A 223 6.10 5.75 8.81
C MET A 223 5.26 6.54 7.80
N ALA A 224 4.23 7.27 8.26
CA ALA A 224 3.46 8.16 7.40
C ALA A 224 4.33 9.27 6.79
N ARG A 225 5.31 9.82 7.52
CA ARG A 225 6.28 10.80 7.00
C ARG A 225 7.23 10.20 5.95
N ILE A 226 7.73 8.98 6.18
CA ILE A 226 8.55 8.24 5.20
C ILE A 226 7.75 7.99 3.92
N HIS A 227 6.51 7.52 4.05
CA HIS A 227 5.60 7.35 2.92
C HIS A 227 5.32 8.66 2.18
N GLN A 228 5.02 9.75 2.88
CA GLN A 228 4.85 11.07 2.26
C GLN A 228 6.10 11.51 1.50
N PHE A 229 7.29 11.22 2.04
CA PHE A 229 8.55 11.46 1.35
C PHE A 229 8.67 10.62 0.07
N TYR A 230 8.44 9.30 0.14
CA TYR A 230 8.47 8.42 -1.03
C TYR A 230 7.49 8.82 -2.12
N ALA A 231 6.27 9.23 -1.74
CA ALA A 231 5.21 9.63 -2.67
C ALA A 231 5.58 10.81 -3.57
N ARG A 232 6.63 11.57 -3.24
CA ARG A 232 7.15 12.65 -4.09
C ARG A 232 7.84 12.13 -5.36
N PHE A 233 8.26 10.87 -5.40
CA PHE A 233 9.16 10.34 -6.44
C PHE A 233 8.63 9.10 -7.17
N VAL A 234 7.55 8.47 -6.69
CA VAL A 234 7.06 7.18 -7.17
C VAL A 234 5.59 7.21 -7.57
N ASN A 235 5.21 6.24 -8.40
CA ASN A 235 3.81 5.90 -8.61
C ASN A 235 3.22 5.22 -7.37
N VAL A 236 2.04 5.71 -6.97
CA VAL A 236 1.21 5.12 -5.92
C VAL A 236 -0.18 4.90 -6.51
N ASN A 237 -0.64 3.64 -6.57
CA ASN A 237 -1.97 3.27 -7.04
C ASN A 237 -3.02 3.69 -6.00
N ARG A 238 -3.38 4.98 -5.95
CA ARG A 238 -4.41 5.49 -5.04
C ARG A 238 -5.82 5.13 -5.53
N GLN A 239 -6.31 3.94 -5.21
CA GLN A 239 -7.75 3.77 -5.03
C GLN A 239 -8.12 4.26 -3.62
N LEU A 240 -9.27 4.90 -3.46
CA LEU A 240 -9.68 5.57 -2.21
C LEU A 240 -9.58 4.62 -0.99
N GLY A 241 -8.60 4.86 -0.11
CA GLY A 241 -8.44 4.18 1.18
C GLY A 241 -7.03 3.61 1.38
N ASP A 242 -6.15 4.41 2.00
CA ASP A 242 -4.96 4.05 2.79
C ASP A 242 -4.27 2.69 2.60
N THR A 243 -3.83 2.30 1.41
CA THR A 243 -2.84 1.23 1.35
C THR A 243 -1.72 1.53 0.38
N TRP A 244 -0.53 1.77 0.94
CA TRP A 244 0.73 1.52 0.24
C TRP A 244 0.90 0.04 -0.14
N ASP A 245 0.00 -0.83 0.31
CA ASP A 245 -0.07 -2.23 -0.11
C ASP A 245 -0.40 -2.39 -1.59
N ASP A 246 0.26 -3.37 -2.19
CA ASP A 246 -0.07 -3.83 -3.53
C ASP A 246 -1.38 -4.62 -3.53
N PRO A 247 -2.32 -4.34 -4.45
CA PRO A 247 -3.44 -5.24 -4.73
C PRO A 247 -2.96 -6.65 -5.06
N ALA A 248 -3.79 -7.67 -4.81
CA ALA A 248 -3.44 -9.07 -5.10
C ALA A 248 -3.03 -9.29 -6.58
N THR A 249 -3.60 -8.53 -7.49
CA THR A 249 -3.25 -8.55 -8.93
C THR A 249 -1.88 -7.94 -9.22
N SER A 250 -1.43 -6.96 -8.43
CA SER A 250 -0.11 -6.34 -8.53
C SER A 250 0.99 -7.21 -7.91
N LYS A 251 0.70 -8.05 -6.92
CA LYS A 251 1.68 -9.01 -6.35
C LYS A 251 2.23 -10.01 -7.39
N ALA A 252 1.46 -10.30 -8.45
CA ALA A 252 1.88 -11.18 -9.55
C ALA A 252 2.63 -10.44 -10.68
N ASN A 253 2.73 -9.11 -10.64
CA ASN A 253 3.22 -8.31 -11.74
C ASN A 253 4.32 -7.32 -11.28
N VAL A 254 5.52 -7.46 -11.84
CA VAL A 254 6.71 -6.68 -11.44
C VAL A 254 6.52 -5.18 -11.70
N ILE A 255 5.72 -4.79 -12.70
CA ILE A 255 5.60 -3.41 -13.18
C ILE A 255 4.42 -2.63 -12.58
N ARG A 256 3.47 -3.29 -11.90
CA ARG A 256 2.25 -2.65 -11.35
C ARG A 256 2.30 -2.43 -9.83
N ARG A 257 3.49 -2.46 -9.25
CA ARG A 257 3.71 -2.31 -7.82
C ARG A 257 3.87 -0.84 -7.44
N ASN A 258 3.43 -0.50 -6.23
CA ASN A 258 3.73 0.80 -5.63
C ASN A 258 5.25 0.96 -5.45
N GLY A 259 5.77 2.18 -5.62
CA GLY A 259 7.22 2.44 -5.52
C GLY A 259 7.97 2.45 -6.86
N SER A 260 7.28 2.26 -7.98
CA SER A 260 7.86 2.32 -9.33
C SER A 260 8.03 3.74 -9.86
N ILE A 261 8.97 3.95 -10.78
CA ILE A 261 9.21 5.24 -11.44
C ILE A 261 8.08 5.53 -12.45
N PRO A 262 7.51 6.75 -12.52
CA PRO A 262 6.52 7.14 -13.52
C PRO A 262 7.13 7.36 -14.93
N LEU A 263 7.65 6.29 -15.54
CA LEU A 263 8.44 6.34 -16.78
C LEU A 263 7.75 7.06 -17.95
N GLU A 264 6.44 6.90 -18.12
CA GLU A 264 5.68 7.55 -19.20
C GLU A 264 5.86 9.07 -19.19
N ALA A 265 5.75 9.71 -18.01
CA ALA A 265 5.90 11.16 -17.88
C ALA A 265 7.30 11.65 -18.26
N TYR A 266 8.34 10.87 -17.93
CA TYR A 266 9.72 11.21 -18.31
C TYR A 266 9.95 11.06 -19.82
N PHE A 267 9.46 9.99 -20.44
CA PHE A 267 9.62 9.79 -21.88
C PHE A 267 8.77 10.77 -22.71
N ASP A 268 7.58 11.14 -22.25
CA ASP A 268 6.75 12.16 -22.88
C ASP A 268 7.45 13.53 -22.88
N ALA A 269 8.01 13.95 -21.74
CA ALA A 269 8.77 15.19 -21.65
C ALA A 269 10.04 15.15 -22.52
N ALA A 270 10.79 14.04 -22.48
CA ALA A 270 11.97 13.86 -23.33
C ALA A 270 11.61 13.97 -24.82
N LEU A 271 10.52 13.34 -25.26
CA LEU A 271 10.05 13.37 -26.65
C LEU A 271 9.63 14.78 -27.07
N ALA A 272 8.80 15.44 -26.25
CA ALA A 272 8.28 16.78 -26.51
C ALA A 272 9.41 17.81 -26.66
N GLU A 273 10.42 17.75 -25.80
CA GLU A 273 11.50 18.73 -25.72
C GLU A 273 12.80 18.26 -26.41
N ARG A 274 12.77 17.14 -27.14
CA ARG A 274 13.95 16.52 -27.78
C ARG A 274 14.75 17.51 -28.63
N GLY A 275 14.05 18.35 -29.39
CA GLY A 275 14.66 19.35 -30.26
C GLY A 275 15.39 20.45 -29.49
N ALA A 276 14.72 21.03 -28.48
CA ALA A 276 15.26 22.10 -27.65
C ALA A 276 16.43 21.63 -26.79
N LEU A 277 16.33 20.42 -26.20
CA LEU A 277 17.42 19.80 -25.43
C LEU A 277 18.61 19.44 -26.32
N GLY A 278 18.38 18.91 -27.52
CA GLY A 278 19.45 18.53 -28.47
C GLY A 278 20.23 19.72 -29.03
N GLN A 279 19.59 20.89 -29.14
CA GLN A 279 20.20 22.15 -29.61
C GLN A 279 20.80 22.99 -28.46
N GLY A 280 20.57 22.58 -27.20
CA GLY A 280 21.02 23.32 -26.02
C GLY A 280 20.22 24.59 -25.73
N GLU A 281 19.01 24.74 -26.31
CA GLU A 281 18.12 25.89 -26.07
C GLU A 281 17.48 25.84 -24.67
N LYS A 282 17.21 24.63 -24.17
CA LYS A 282 16.79 24.36 -22.80
C LYS A 282 17.79 23.42 -22.12
N SER A 283 17.99 23.59 -20.82
CA SER A 283 18.71 22.61 -20.00
C SER A 283 17.77 21.50 -19.53
N VAL A 284 18.32 20.33 -19.21
CA VAL A 284 17.57 19.21 -18.63
C VAL A 284 16.85 19.64 -17.34
N ALA A 285 17.51 20.42 -16.48
CA ALA A 285 16.93 20.92 -15.24
C ALA A 285 15.73 21.86 -15.48
N ALA A 286 15.78 22.70 -16.53
CA ALA A 286 14.67 23.58 -16.88
C ALA A 286 13.45 22.80 -17.35
N VAL A 287 13.64 21.78 -18.20
CA VAL A 287 12.56 20.90 -18.67
C VAL A 287 11.98 20.08 -17.52
N ALA A 288 12.83 19.54 -16.64
CA ALA A 288 12.35 18.80 -15.47
C ALA A 288 11.45 19.67 -14.58
N ALA A 289 11.83 20.93 -14.34
CA ALA A 289 11.01 21.87 -13.57
C ALA A 289 9.68 22.21 -14.28
N GLU A 290 9.70 22.43 -15.60
CA GLU A 290 8.51 22.73 -16.41
C GLU A 290 7.48 21.59 -16.39
N HIS A 291 7.95 20.34 -16.41
CA HIS A 291 7.10 19.14 -16.42
C HIS A 291 6.86 18.52 -15.03
N GLY A 292 7.40 19.11 -13.95
CA GLY A 292 7.26 18.57 -12.59
C GLY A 292 7.95 17.22 -12.38
N LEU A 293 9.07 16.98 -13.07
CA LEU A 293 9.86 15.74 -13.03
C LEU A 293 11.09 15.87 -12.13
N ASN A 294 11.65 14.74 -11.69
CA ASN A 294 12.91 14.75 -10.96
C ASN A 294 14.09 15.03 -11.92
N ALA A 295 14.84 16.10 -11.65
CA ALA A 295 15.93 16.55 -12.51
C ALA A 295 17.09 15.53 -12.60
N ASN A 296 17.46 14.88 -11.49
CA ASN A 296 18.57 13.93 -11.45
C ASN A 296 18.27 12.70 -12.31
N TYR A 297 17.07 12.14 -12.16
CA TYR A 297 16.66 11.00 -12.96
C TYR A 297 16.49 11.37 -14.43
N PHE A 298 15.89 12.53 -14.72
CA PHE A 298 15.72 12.99 -16.09
C PHE A 298 17.06 13.21 -16.80
N GLU A 299 18.08 13.70 -16.09
CA GLU A 299 19.44 13.82 -16.60
C GLU A 299 20.08 12.45 -16.87
N ALA A 300 19.99 11.51 -15.93
CA ALA A 300 20.48 10.15 -16.14
C ALA A 300 19.82 9.48 -17.36
N LEU A 301 18.49 9.63 -17.50
CA LEU A 301 17.73 9.12 -18.63
C LEU A 301 18.16 9.80 -19.94
N TRP A 302 18.20 11.13 -19.98
CA TRP A 302 18.58 11.89 -21.17
C TRP A 302 20.00 11.56 -21.64
N ASN A 303 20.95 11.45 -20.70
CA ASN A 303 22.32 11.05 -20.99
C ASN A 303 22.36 9.64 -21.57
N MET A 304 21.67 8.67 -20.97
CA MET A 304 21.61 7.30 -21.50
C MET A 304 21.03 7.26 -22.92
N LEU A 305 19.94 7.99 -23.18
CA LEU A 305 19.26 8.00 -24.49
C LEU A 305 20.13 8.60 -25.61
N ASN A 306 20.99 9.57 -25.28
CA ASN A 306 21.80 10.30 -26.25
C ASN A 306 23.26 9.85 -26.33
N GLN A 307 23.71 8.96 -25.44
CA GLN A 307 25.00 8.28 -25.59
C GLN A 307 25.05 7.45 -26.88
N ALA A 308 26.23 7.41 -27.51
CA ALA A 308 26.47 6.55 -28.66
C ALA A 308 26.29 5.08 -28.26
N ALA A 309 25.66 4.28 -29.13
CA ALA A 309 25.55 2.85 -28.90
C ALA A 309 26.95 2.24 -29.01
N ALA A 310 27.45 1.66 -27.92
CA ALA A 310 28.72 0.95 -27.92
C ALA A 310 28.45 -0.52 -28.28
N PRO A 311 29.17 -1.10 -29.27
CA PRO A 311 29.04 -2.53 -29.63
C PRO A 311 29.29 -3.49 -28.45
N GLY A 312 30.11 -3.07 -27.47
CA GLY A 312 30.37 -3.83 -26.23
C GLY A 312 29.49 -3.46 -25.02
N GLY A 313 28.55 -2.51 -25.16
CA GLY A 313 27.68 -2.06 -24.07
C GLY A 313 26.41 -2.88 -23.89
N SER A 314 25.51 -2.44 -22.99
CA SER A 314 24.23 -3.11 -22.74
C SER A 314 23.36 -3.27 -23.99
N LEU A 315 23.05 -4.53 -24.34
CA LEU A 315 22.20 -4.91 -25.48
C LEU A 315 20.78 -4.32 -25.34
N VAL A 316 20.24 -4.37 -24.12
CA VAL A 316 18.90 -3.86 -23.81
C VAL A 316 18.85 -2.33 -23.95
N LEU A 317 19.82 -1.61 -23.38
CA LEU A 317 19.88 -0.14 -23.50
C LEU A 317 20.14 0.30 -24.95
N ASN A 318 20.96 -0.44 -25.71
CA ASN A 318 21.17 -0.17 -27.13
C ASN A 318 19.86 -0.31 -27.92
N ARG A 319 19.03 -1.31 -27.62
CA ARG A 319 17.70 -1.45 -28.23
C ARG A 319 16.78 -0.28 -27.87
N ILE A 320 16.78 0.16 -26.61
CA ILE A 320 16.00 1.32 -26.16
C ILE A 320 16.45 2.60 -26.87
N ARG A 321 17.77 2.84 -27.02
CA ARG A 321 18.32 3.97 -27.79
C ARG A 321 17.90 3.93 -29.26
N ALA A 322 17.86 2.75 -29.87
CA ALA A 322 17.40 2.59 -31.25
C ALA A 322 15.92 2.97 -31.39
N LEU A 323 15.06 2.41 -30.53
CA LEU A 323 13.64 2.76 -30.47
C LEU A 323 13.43 4.26 -30.19
N TRP A 324 14.25 4.84 -29.32
CA TRP A 324 14.22 6.27 -29.00
C TRP A 324 14.46 7.13 -30.24
N ARG A 325 15.47 6.79 -31.06
CA ARG A 325 15.79 7.54 -32.30
C ARG A 325 14.68 7.43 -33.34
N GLU A 326 13.97 6.31 -33.38
CA GLU A 326 12.86 6.06 -34.32
C GLU A 326 11.51 6.65 -33.84
N ALA A 327 11.34 6.83 -32.53
CA ALA A 327 10.09 7.30 -31.92
C ALA A 327 9.72 8.73 -32.37
N ARG A 328 8.45 8.92 -32.74
CA ARG A 328 7.87 10.22 -33.09
C ARG A 328 7.33 10.92 -31.83
N LEU A 329 7.02 12.21 -31.97
CA LEU A 329 6.37 12.99 -30.91
C LEU A 329 5.09 12.28 -30.43
N ALA A 330 4.89 12.18 -29.11
CA ALA A 330 3.76 11.56 -28.44
C ALA A 330 3.63 10.01 -28.54
N GLU A 331 4.73 9.29 -28.84
CA GLU A 331 4.78 7.82 -28.84
C GLU A 331 5.66 7.24 -27.71
N ALA A 332 5.50 7.68 -26.45
CA ALA A 332 6.30 7.16 -25.32
C ALA A 332 5.94 5.71 -24.94
N LYS A 333 4.68 5.31 -25.14
CA LYS A 333 4.14 4.04 -24.64
C LYS A 333 4.91 2.79 -25.12
N PRO A 334 5.27 2.62 -26.41
CA PRO A 334 6.05 1.45 -26.84
C PRO A 334 7.45 1.35 -26.22
N LEU A 335 8.09 2.49 -25.93
CA LEU A 335 9.38 2.54 -25.23
C LEU A 335 9.23 2.03 -23.80
N VAL A 336 8.22 2.55 -23.10
CA VAL A 336 7.93 2.17 -21.71
C VAL A 336 7.49 0.70 -21.62
N GLU A 337 6.64 0.22 -22.54
CA GLU A 337 6.26 -1.19 -22.62
C GLU A 337 7.47 -2.11 -22.83
N THR A 338 8.43 -1.70 -23.66
CA THR A 338 9.69 -2.45 -23.85
C THR A 338 10.48 -2.52 -22.54
N ILE A 339 10.66 -1.38 -21.85
CA ILE A 339 11.36 -1.33 -20.54
C ILE A 339 10.65 -2.23 -19.52
N HIS A 340 9.32 -2.17 -19.46
CA HIS A 340 8.53 -2.99 -18.57
C HIS A 340 8.66 -4.49 -18.83
N GLN A 341 8.71 -4.94 -20.09
CA GLN A 341 8.96 -6.34 -20.41
C GLN A 341 10.35 -6.80 -19.93
N TRP A 342 11.36 -5.94 -20.07
CA TRP A 342 12.71 -6.21 -19.55
C TRP A 342 12.79 -6.18 -18.03
N GLN A 343 12.09 -5.25 -17.36
CA GLN A 343 11.96 -5.25 -15.90
C GLN A 343 11.33 -6.56 -15.41
N GLN A 344 10.28 -7.04 -16.07
CA GLN A 344 9.60 -8.29 -15.73
C GLN A 344 10.50 -9.54 -15.92
N ALA A 345 11.47 -9.49 -16.83
CA ALA A 345 12.40 -10.59 -17.08
C ALA A 345 13.66 -10.54 -16.20
N LEU A 346 14.13 -9.34 -15.85
CA LEU A 346 15.39 -9.12 -15.13
C LEU A 346 15.21 -8.91 -13.62
N TRP A 347 13.97 -8.82 -13.12
CA TRP A 347 13.66 -8.71 -11.70
C TRP A 347 12.71 -9.80 -11.24
N ARG A 348 12.97 -10.29 -10.03
CA ARG A 348 12.05 -11.15 -9.29
C ARG A 348 11.84 -10.57 -7.90
N PHE A 349 10.59 -10.51 -7.49
CA PHE A 349 10.25 -10.21 -6.11
C PHE A 349 10.08 -11.49 -5.30
N VAL A 350 10.59 -11.46 -4.07
CA VAL A 350 10.47 -12.57 -3.12
C VAL A 350 9.89 -12.03 -1.81
N PRO A 351 9.19 -12.87 -1.01
CA PRO A 351 8.81 -12.52 0.35
C PRO A 351 10.03 -12.08 1.16
N ILE A 352 9.84 -11.13 2.07
CA ILE A 352 10.91 -10.68 2.98
C ILE A 352 11.14 -11.78 4.01
N GLY A 353 12.22 -12.54 3.78
CA GLY A 353 12.62 -13.70 4.54
C GLY A 353 13.46 -13.43 5.78
N HIS A 354 13.40 -14.34 6.74
CA HIS A 354 13.93 -14.14 8.10
C HIS A 354 15.41 -13.74 8.15
N ILE A 355 16.29 -14.45 7.42
CA ILE A 355 17.71 -14.14 7.20
C ILE A 355 18.10 -14.83 5.89
N GLY A 356 18.65 -14.11 4.91
CA GLY A 356 19.05 -14.75 3.65
C GLY A 356 20.17 -14.09 2.87
N ARG A 357 20.75 -13.00 3.37
CA ARG A 357 22.06 -12.49 2.94
C ARG A 357 23.01 -12.44 4.14
N ALA A 358 24.32 -12.41 3.89
CA ALA A 358 25.30 -12.22 4.96
C ALA A 358 24.98 -10.91 5.71
N GLY A 359 24.53 -11.02 6.96
CA GLY A 359 24.20 -9.87 7.81
C GLY A 359 22.78 -9.31 7.73
N GLY A 360 21.80 -9.96 7.07
CA GLY A 360 20.43 -9.42 7.06
C GLY A 360 19.36 -10.22 6.31
N PRO A 361 18.11 -9.71 6.29
CA PRO A 361 17.00 -10.29 5.52
C PRO A 361 17.30 -10.31 4.01
N THR A 362 16.60 -11.18 3.27
CA THR A 362 16.68 -11.15 1.81
C THR A 362 16.13 -9.83 1.27
N ALA A 363 16.76 -9.26 0.24
CA ALA A 363 16.16 -8.15 -0.49
C ALA A 363 14.78 -8.55 -1.01
N TRP A 364 13.84 -7.63 -1.03
CA TRP A 364 12.52 -7.84 -1.60
C TRP A 364 12.60 -7.87 -3.13
N MET A 365 13.41 -6.99 -3.74
CA MET A 365 13.64 -6.93 -5.18
C MET A 365 15.01 -7.58 -5.51
N ASN A 366 15.00 -8.73 -6.19
CA ASN A 366 16.24 -9.45 -6.55
C ASN A 366 16.47 -9.48 -8.07
N PRO A 367 17.72 -9.32 -8.52
CA PRO A 367 18.04 -9.47 -9.93
C PRO A 367 17.84 -10.92 -10.39
N GLN A 368 17.33 -11.08 -11.60
CA GLN A 368 17.12 -12.36 -12.26
C GLN A 368 18.00 -12.44 -13.51
N GLY A 369 18.87 -13.45 -13.56
CA GLY A 369 19.67 -13.74 -14.75
C GLY A 369 18.83 -14.42 -15.83
N ILE A 370 19.07 -14.04 -17.08
CA ILE A 370 18.43 -14.64 -18.26
C ILE A 370 19.44 -15.35 -19.18
N THR A 371 20.70 -15.47 -18.76
CA THR A 371 21.70 -16.23 -19.51
C THR A 371 21.70 -17.70 -19.10
N GLN A 372 21.87 -18.61 -20.06
CA GLN A 372 21.92 -20.06 -19.86
C GLN A 372 22.95 -20.68 -20.83
N SER A 373 23.45 -21.88 -20.54
CA SER A 373 24.36 -22.59 -21.47
C SER A 373 23.65 -23.49 -22.48
N THR A 374 22.39 -23.84 -22.21
CA THR A 374 21.60 -24.75 -23.03
C THR A 374 20.13 -24.45 -22.86
N GLN A 375 19.34 -24.74 -23.87
CA GLN A 375 17.88 -24.67 -23.83
C GLN A 375 17.27 -25.94 -24.41
N ASP A 376 16.38 -26.56 -23.65
CA ASP A 376 15.68 -27.77 -24.05
C ASP A 376 14.28 -27.44 -24.58
N PHE A 377 13.92 -28.06 -25.70
CA PHE A 377 12.61 -27.93 -26.34
C PHE A 377 11.91 -29.28 -26.41
N SER A 378 10.61 -29.28 -26.05
CA SER A 378 9.72 -30.44 -26.12
C SER A 378 8.40 -30.02 -26.76
N ILE A 379 8.19 -30.40 -28.03
CA ILE A 379 7.06 -29.94 -28.83
C ILE A 379 6.18 -31.14 -29.16
N LYS A 380 4.96 -31.16 -28.62
CA LYS A 380 3.98 -32.20 -28.94
C LYS A 380 3.50 -32.03 -30.38
N LEU A 381 3.57 -33.10 -31.16
CA LEU A 381 3.23 -33.07 -32.57
C LEU A 381 1.76 -33.48 -32.76
N THR A 382 0.98 -32.59 -33.38
CA THR A 382 -0.43 -32.86 -33.72
C THR A 382 -0.56 -32.73 -35.23
N PRO A 383 -0.44 -33.83 -35.99
CA PRO A 383 -0.50 -33.77 -37.44
C PRO A 383 -1.87 -33.26 -37.92
N PRO A 384 -1.94 -32.51 -39.03
CA PRO A 384 -3.19 -31.99 -39.56
C PRO A 384 -4.09 -33.12 -40.08
N LYS A 385 -5.41 -32.91 -39.98
CA LYS A 385 -6.44 -33.95 -40.26
C LYS A 385 -6.51 -34.36 -41.73
N ASP A 386 -5.94 -33.57 -42.63
CA ASP A 386 -5.84 -33.83 -44.07
C ASP A 386 -4.69 -34.79 -44.43
N GLY A 387 -3.86 -35.19 -43.45
CA GLY A 387 -2.72 -36.08 -43.66
C GLY A 387 -1.49 -35.40 -44.23
N GLY A 388 -1.47 -34.07 -44.33
CA GLY A 388 -0.34 -33.30 -44.83
C GLY A 388 0.90 -33.34 -43.91
N ASP A 389 2.06 -33.02 -44.47
CA ASP A 389 3.30 -32.86 -43.71
C ASP A 389 3.15 -31.77 -42.65
N MET A 390 3.65 -32.04 -41.45
CA MET A 390 3.74 -31.06 -40.38
C MET A 390 5.09 -30.36 -40.45
N VAL A 391 5.09 -29.03 -40.34
CA VAL A 391 6.30 -28.21 -40.40
C VAL A 391 6.73 -27.79 -39.00
N VAL A 392 8.01 -27.99 -38.69
CA VAL A 392 8.63 -27.51 -37.47
C VAL A 392 9.77 -26.55 -37.81
N TYR A 393 9.90 -25.49 -37.04
CA TYR A 393 10.95 -24.49 -37.16
C TYR A 393 11.91 -24.57 -35.99
N LEU A 394 13.21 -24.60 -36.28
CA LEU A 394 14.28 -24.34 -35.31
C LEU A 394 14.91 -22.99 -35.67
N GLY A 395 14.74 -21.99 -34.82
CA GLY A 395 15.26 -20.63 -35.03
C GLY A 395 16.40 -20.33 -34.07
N ALA A 396 17.51 -19.83 -34.61
CA ALA A 396 18.60 -19.23 -33.85
C ALA A 396 18.74 -17.77 -34.28
N THR A 397 18.69 -16.84 -33.33
CA THR A 397 18.90 -15.40 -33.56
C THR A 397 20.12 -14.92 -32.80
N ASN A 398 20.82 -13.91 -33.30
CA ASN A 398 21.85 -13.23 -32.50
C ASN A 398 21.22 -12.49 -31.31
N ALA A 399 21.98 -12.26 -30.25
CA ALA A 399 21.52 -11.45 -29.11
C ALA A 399 21.71 -9.94 -29.34
N GLY A 400 22.36 -9.53 -30.44
CA GLY A 400 22.51 -8.13 -30.86
C GLY A 400 23.91 -7.53 -30.67
N ASP A 401 24.94 -8.35 -30.45
CA ASP A 401 26.36 -7.98 -30.36
C ASP A 401 27.19 -8.31 -31.63
N GLY A 402 26.57 -8.91 -32.64
CA GLY A 402 27.24 -9.35 -33.87
C GLY A 402 26.71 -10.72 -34.30
N ASP A 403 27.37 -11.36 -35.26
CA ASP A 403 27.16 -12.78 -35.61
C ASP A 403 28.50 -13.56 -35.61
N GLU A 404 29.56 -12.94 -35.10
CA GLU A 404 30.91 -13.49 -35.05
C GLU A 404 31.01 -14.48 -33.89
N GLY A 405 31.10 -15.77 -34.21
CA GLY A 405 31.10 -16.85 -33.21
C GLY A 405 29.72 -17.35 -32.82
N ASP A 406 28.64 -16.95 -33.50
CA ASP A 406 27.28 -17.45 -33.22
C ASP A 406 27.00 -18.81 -33.88
N PHE A 407 27.82 -19.81 -33.57
CA PHE A 407 27.61 -21.19 -34.00
C PHE A 407 26.75 -21.93 -32.98
N VAL A 408 25.58 -22.39 -33.41
CA VAL A 408 24.60 -23.09 -32.59
C VAL A 408 24.60 -24.56 -32.93
N ARG A 409 24.62 -25.40 -31.90
CA ARG A 409 24.41 -26.84 -31.99
C ARG A 409 23.01 -27.19 -31.51
N TRP A 410 22.18 -27.68 -32.43
CA TRP A 410 20.96 -28.40 -32.12
C TRP A 410 21.31 -29.88 -31.90
N ARG A 411 21.43 -30.26 -30.62
CA ARG A 411 21.92 -31.55 -30.18
C ARG A 411 20.84 -32.62 -30.28
N ASN A 412 21.17 -33.71 -30.97
CA ASN A 412 20.34 -34.90 -31.15
C ASN A 412 18.82 -34.63 -31.33
N PRO A 413 18.40 -33.81 -32.32
CA PRO A 413 16.99 -33.57 -32.58
C PRO A 413 16.30 -34.88 -32.96
N ARG A 414 15.25 -35.28 -32.24
CA ARG A 414 14.59 -36.58 -32.43
C ARG A 414 13.12 -36.58 -32.07
N LEU A 415 12.38 -37.51 -32.67
CA LEU A 415 10.98 -37.77 -32.38
C LEU A 415 10.87 -38.92 -31.39
N THR A 416 10.25 -38.68 -30.25
CA THR A 416 10.09 -39.64 -29.16
C THR A 416 8.60 -39.89 -28.87
N GLY A 417 8.28 -40.98 -28.16
CA GLY A 417 6.92 -41.27 -27.70
C GLY A 417 6.06 -42.07 -28.68
N GLY A 418 4.77 -42.21 -28.33
CA GLY A 418 3.80 -43.00 -29.11
C GLY A 418 4.00 -44.52 -29.07
N ASN A 419 4.70 -45.06 -28.06
CA ASN A 419 5.13 -46.48 -27.97
C ASN A 419 5.96 -46.95 -29.18
N LYS A 420 6.57 -46.02 -29.92
CA LYS A 420 7.44 -46.28 -31.07
C LYS A 420 8.91 -46.00 -30.65
N PRO A 421 9.92 -46.65 -31.26
CA PRO A 421 11.32 -46.31 -31.03
C PRO A 421 11.60 -44.84 -31.36
N ASP A 422 12.59 -44.26 -30.70
CA ASP A 422 13.08 -42.91 -31.00
C ASP A 422 13.57 -42.84 -32.45
N LEU A 423 13.20 -41.76 -33.14
CA LEU A 423 13.59 -41.54 -34.54
C LEU A 423 14.39 -40.24 -34.63
N ALA A 424 15.67 -40.34 -34.99
CA ALA A 424 16.50 -39.17 -35.22
C ALA A 424 15.96 -38.34 -36.40
N LEU A 425 15.94 -37.02 -36.25
CA LEU A 425 15.32 -36.13 -37.22
C LEU A 425 16.07 -36.14 -38.56
N ARG A 426 17.38 -36.42 -38.53
CA ARG A 426 18.20 -36.64 -39.74
C ARG A 426 17.69 -37.78 -40.62
N ASP A 427 17.06 -38.79 -40.03
CA ASP A 427 16.67 -40.02 -40.72
C ASP A 427 15.23 -39.92 -41.25
N VAL A 428 14.46 -38.90 -40.84
CA VAL A 428 13.05 -38.71 -41.21
C VAL A 428 12.86 -38.56 -42.73
N PRO A 429 13.60 -37.70 -43.47
CA PRO A 429 13.39 -37.56 -44.91
C PRO A 429 13.70 -38.84 -45.70
N GLY A 430 14.82 -39.50 -45.36
CA GLY A 430 15.22 -40.77 -45.99
C GLY A 430 14.25 -41.90 -45.69
N LEU A 431 13.79 -42.00 -44.44
CA LEU A 431 12.80 -43.00 -44.02
C LEU A 431 11.45 -42.76 -44.70
N ALA A 432 10.96 -41.53 -44.77
CA ALA A 432 9.71 -41.19 -45.43
C ALA A 432 9.71 -41.63 -46.90
N LYS A 433 10.80 -41.33 -47.62
CA LYS A 433 10.97 -41.76 -49.02
C LYS A 433 10.99 -43.28 -49.16
N ARG A 434 11.71 -43.99 -48.28
CA ARG A 434 11.77 -45.46 -48.34
C ARG A 434 10.45 -46.12 -47.97
N LEU A 435 9.71 -45.57 -47.01
CA LEU A 435 8.40 -46.07 -46.61
C LEU A 435 7.38 -45.94 -47.75
N ALA A 436 7.38 -44.82 -48.47
CA ALA A 436 6.51 -44.66 -49.64
C ALA A 436 6.77 -45.74 -50.71
N VAL A 437 8.05 -45.99 -51.03
CA VAL A 437 8.44 -47.05 -51.99
C VAL A 437 8.05 -48.43 -51.49
N LEU A 438 8.35 -48.75 -50.22
CA LEU A 438 8.03 -50.06 -49.65
C LEU A 438 6.52 -50.30 -49.58
N HIS A 439 5.73 -49.26 -49.31
CA HIS A 439 4.27 -49.32 -49.28
C HIS A 439 3.72 -49.76 -50.64
N ASP A 440 4.16 -49.10 -51.72
CA ASP A 440 3.75 -49.44 -53.09
C ASP A 440 4.22 -50.86 -53.48
N GLU A 441 5.46 -51.22 -53.15
CA GLU A 441 6.02 -52.57 -53.37
C GLU A 441 5.18 -53.64 -52.63
N SER A 442 4.80 -53.36 -51.39
CA SER A 442 4.07 -54.30 -50.53
C SER A 442 2.63 -54.52 -51.02
N LEU A 443 1.94 -53.45 -51.42
CA LEU A 443 0.61 -53.55 -52.02
C LEU A 443 0.66 -54.34 -53.34
N ALA A 444 1.71 -54.14 -54.15
CA ALA A 444 1.91 -54.87 -55.39
C ALA A 444 2.19 -56.37 -55.20
N LEU A 445 2.60 -56.80 -53.99
CA LEU A 445 2.88 -58.19 -53.62
C LEU A 445 1.77 -58.83 -52.77
N THR A 446 0.59 -58.20 -52.66
CA THR A 446 -0.53 -58.67 -51.83
C THR A 446 -0.93 -60.14 -52.08
N ASP A 447 -0.91 -60.59 -53.33
CA ASP A 447 -1.21 -61.98 -53.71
C ASP A 447 -0.19 -62.98 -53.12
N ARG A 448 1.09 -62.60 -53.09
CA ARG A 448 2.17 -63.37 -52.48
C ARG A 448 2.12 -63.33 -50.95
N TYR A 449 1.77 -62.19 -50.35
CA TYR A 449 1.52 -62.13 -48.90
C TYR A 449 0.39 -63.09 -48.49
N LEU A 450 -0.71 -63.12 -49.25
CA LEU A 450 -1.81 -64.06 -49.02
C LEU A 450 -1.39 -65.53 -49.23
N ALA A 451 -0.58 -65.82 -50.25
CA ALA A 451 -0.04 -67.17 -50.45
C ALA A 451 0.87 -67.62 -49.29
N ALA A 452 1.71 -66.71 -48.77
CA ALA A 452 2.52 -66.99 -47.59
C ALA A 452 1.64 -67.20 -46.34
N VAL A 453 0.57 -66.42 -46.17
CA VAL A 453 -0.39 -66.63 -45.07
C VAL A 453 -1.12 -67.98 -45.18
N ASP A 454 -1.51 -68.40 -46.38
CA ASP A 454 -2.13 -69.72 -46.63
C ASP A 454 -1.18 -70.87 -46.26
N GLU A 455 0.11 -70.74 -46.59
CA GLU A 455 1.15 -71.71 -46.19
C GLU A 455 1.36 -71.73 -44.66
N ALA A 456 1.32 -70.57 -44.01
CA ALA A 456 1.37 -70.49 -42.54
C ALA A 456 0.12 -71.09 -41.88
N ALA A 457 -1.06 -71.00 -42.51
CA ALA A 457 -2.27 -71.62 -41.99
C ALA A 457 -2.20 -73.16 -42.01
N ALA A 458 -1.39 -73.73 -42.91
CA ALA A 458 -1.21 -75.18 -43.06
C ALA A 458 -0.11 -75.78 -42.13
N GLY A 459 0.67 -74.97 -41.41
CA GLY A 459 1.68 -75.46 -40.45
C GLY A 459 2.45 -74.35 -39.70
N SER A 460 3.12 -74.65 -38.59
CA SER A 460 3.79 -73.63 -37.76
C SER A 460 5.15 -73.19 -38.34
N ALA A 461 5.14 -72.27 -39.31
CA ALA A 461 6.36 -71.65 -39.84
C ALA A 461 6.58 -70.23 -39.25
N ASP A 462 7.83 -69.92 -38.95
CA ASP A 462 8.30 -68.61 -38.49
C ASP A 462 8.25 -67.57 -39.62
N ALA A 463 7.62 -66.43 -39.34
CA ALA A 463 7.33 -65.36 -40.31
C ALA A 463 8.58 -64.85 -41.05
N VAL A 464 9.74 -64.80 -40.39
CA VAL A 464 11.00 -64.35 -41.02
C VAL A 464 11.47 -65.32 -42.10
N ARG A 465 11.35 -66.63 -41.85
CA ARG A 465 11.71 -67.68 -42.82
C ARG A 465 10.71 -67.74 -43.97
N LEU A 466 9.43 -67.56 -43.67
CA LEU A 466 8.37 -67.56 -44.67
C LEU A 466 8.47 -66.34 -45.60
N ALA A 467 8.73 -65.16 -45.04
CA ALA A 467 8.99 -63.94 -45.78
C ALA A 467 10.18 -64.09 -46.73
N LYS A 468 11.31 -64.64 -46.25
CA LYS A 468 12.49 -64.91 -47.09
C LYS A 468 12.20 -65.88 -48.24
N ARG A 469 11.38 -66.91 -48.02
CA ARG A 469 11.00 -67.90 -49.05
C ARG A 469 10.14 -67.30 -50.16
N HIS A 470 9.19 -66.44 -49.79
CA HIS A 470 8.26 -65.79 -50.72
C HIS A 470 8.79 -64.47 -51.29
N GLY A 471 9.97 -64.02 -50.85
CA GLY A 471 10.57 -62.75 -51.27
C GLY A 471 9.77 -61.53 -50.79
N LEU A 472 9.29 -61.59 -49.55
CA LEU A 472 8.41 -60.61 -48.92
C LEU A 472 9.12 -59.89 -47.77
N GLU A 473 8.64 -58.69 -47.43
CA GLU A 473 9.12 -57.97 -46.24
C GLU A 473 8.58 -58.63 -44.96
N PRO A 474 9.44 -59.07 -44.02
CA PRO A 474 9.03 -59.85 -42.85
C PRO A 474 8.03 -59.16 -41.92
N ASP A 475 8.21 -57.85 -41.66
CA ASP A 475 7.31 -57.11 -40.76
C ASP A 475 5.93 -56.88 -41.38
N VAL A 476 5.85 -56.73 -42.71
CA VAL A 476 4.58 -56.64 -43.45
C VAL A 476 3.89 -58.01 -43.47
N LEU A 477 4.62 -59.12 -43.64
CA LEU A 477 4.05 -60.48 -43.55
C LEU A 477 3.55 -60.78 -42.13
N ALA A 478 4.27 -60.33 -41.11
CA ALA A 478 3.83 -60.45 -39.72
C ALA A 478 2.54 -59.65 -39.48
N ALA A 479 2.39 -58.45 -40.05
CA ALA A 479 1.15 -57.68 -40.00
C ALA A 479 -0.02 -58.42 -40.68
N TRP A 480 0.22 -59.07 -41.83
CA TRP A 480 -0.76 -59.94 -42.50
C TRP A 480 -1.18 -61.16 -41.65
N LEU A 481 -0.22 -61.86 -41.04
CA LEU A 481 -0.49 -63.02 -40.17
C LEU A 481 -1.26 -62.61 -38.90
N ASN A 482 -0.96 -61.44 -38.34
CA ASN A 482 -1.68 -60.88 -37.21
C ASN A 482 -3.09 -60.43 -37.60
N TYR A 483 -3.25 -59.76 -38.74
CA TYR A 483 -4.55 -59.31 -39.26
C TYR A 483 -5.51 -60.49 -39.54
N LEU A 484 -4.97 -61.63 -39.96
CA LEU A 484 -5.71 -62.87 -40.22
C LEU A 484 -5.71 -63.87 -39.05
N ALA A 485 -5.07 -63.53 -37.93
CA ALA A 485 -5.01 -64.31 -36.68
C ALA A 485 -4.33 -65.71 -36.75
N LEU A 486 -3.35 -65.93 -37.63
CA LEU A 486 -2.78 -67.25 -37.98
C LEU A 486 -1.37 -67.59 -37.42
N GLY A 487 -0.78 -66.82 -36.49
CA GLY A 487 0.57 -67.09 -35.93
C GLY A 487 0.65 -68.20 -34.84
N GLN A 488 1.84 -68.52 -34.30
CA GLN A 488 2.02 -69.33 -33.06
C GLN A 488 1.68 -68.47 -31.82
N ALA A 489 0.99 -69.05 -30.82
CA ALA A 489 0.75 -68.35 -29.55
C ALA A 489 2.06 -68.30 -28.73
N GLN A 490 2.52 -67.09 -28.41
CA GLN A 490 3.67 -66.87 -27.53
C GLN A 490 3.18 -66.61 -26.09
N PRO A 491 3.99 -66.85 -25.05
CA PRO A 491 3.70 -66.36 -23.71
C PRO A 491 3.53 -64.84 -23.72
N VAL A 492 2.57 -64.33 -22.96
CA VAL A 492 2.37 -62.88 -22.82
C VAL A 492 3.60 -62.26 -22.17
N LYS A 493 4.23 -61.30 -22.88
CA LYS A 493 5.33 -60.52 -22.31
C LYS A 493 4.75 -59.37 -21.49
N ILE A 494 4.90 -59.45 -20.17
CA ILE A 494 4.49 -58.38 -19.26
C ILE A 494 5.58 -57.30 -19.24
N THR A 495 5.17 -56.04 -19.50
CA THR A 495 6.04 -54.86 -19.46
C THR A 495 5.58 -53.91 -18.35
N GLY A 496 6.49 -53.07 -17.86
CA GLY A 496 6.16 -52.10 -16.79
C GLY A 496 6.20 -52.70 -15.39
N LEU A 497 6.92 -53.81 -15.20
CA LEU A 497 7.15 -54.40 -13.88
C LEU A 497 7.73 -53.36 -12.92
N PHE A 498 7.21 -53.32 -11.70
CA PHE A 498 7.82 -52.52 -10.64
C PHE A 498 9.18 -53.10 -10.26
N THR A 499 10.22 -52.26 -10.35
CA THR A 499 11.61 -52.66 -10.06
C THR A 499 12.13 -52.15 -8.72
N LYS A 500 11.41 -51.23 -8.07
CA LYS A 500 11.79 -50.65 -6.77
C LYS A 500 11.01 -51.32 -5.63
N LYS A 501 11.73 -51.88 -4.66
CA LYS A 501 11.17 -52.41 -3.41
C LYS A 501 10.77 -51.28 -2.48
N MET A 502 9.67 -51.46 -1.77
CA MET A 502 9.18 -50.60 -0.71
C MET A 502 9.13 -51.40 0.58
N GLU A 503 10.05 -51.10 1.49
CA GLU A 503 10.12 -51.74 2.79
C GLU A 503 9.55 -50.80 3.85
N ARG A 504 8.87 -51.38 4.84
CA ARG A 504 8.32 -50.65 5.98
C ARG A 504 7.38 -49.50 5.63
N VAL A 505 6.43 -49.74 4.73
CA VAL A 505 5.51 -48.71 4.26
C VAL A 505 4.65 -48.20 5.42
N GLY A 506 4.59 -46.88 5.59
CA GLY A 506 3.91 -46.24 6.73
C GLY A 506 4.58 -46.50 8.08
N GLY A 507 5.84 -46.96 8.11
CA GLY A 507 6.59 -47.28 9.33
C GLY A 507 6.39 -48.70 9.86
N SER A 508 5.52 -49.52 9.25
CA SER A 508 5.20 -50.89 9.67
C SER A 508 6.34 -51.88 9.50
N ASP A 509 6.43 -52.90 10.35
CA ASP A 509 7.34 -54.05 10.14
C ASP A 509 6.74 -55.11 9.20
N TYR A 510 5.46 -55.00 8.85
CA TYR A 510 4.69 -56.06 8.20
C TYR A 510 4.04 -55.62 6.87
N VAL A 511 4.12 -54.33 6.53
CA VAL A 511 3.59 -53.79 5.27
C VAL A 511 4.75 -53.48 4.31
N HIS A 512 4.78 -54.21 3.20
CA HIS A 512 5.84 -54.14 2.19
C HIS A 512 5.25 -54.14 0.79
N GLY A 513 6.04 -53.73 -0.22
CA GLY A 513 5.52 -53.67 -1.57
C GLY A 513 6.54 -53.32 -2.65
N TRP A 514 6.03 -52.93 -3.81
CA TRP A 514 6.80 -52.50 -4.97
C TRP A 514 6.17 -51.25 -5.60
N GLY A 515 7.00 -50.32 -6.07
CA GLY A 515 6.54 -49.09 -6.72
C GLY A 515 7.24 -47.82 -6.22
N LEU A 516 6.49 -46.72 -6.17
CA LEU A 516 6.94 -45.44 -5.60
C LEU A 516 6.26 -45.19 -4.24
N PRO A 517 6.91 -44.43 -3.32
CA PRO A 517 6.33 -44.10 -2.01
C PRO A 517 4.95 -43.44 -2.07
N GLU A 518 4.68 -42.67 -3.12
CA GLU A 518 3.36 -42.08 -3.38
C GLU A 518 2.55 -42.98 -4.32
N THR A 519 2.70 -42.82 -5.64
CA THR A 519 2.00 -43.61 -6.66
C THR A 519 2.87 -43.74 -7.92
N PRO A 520 2.74 -44.82 -8.73
CA PRO A 520 1.88 -45.98 -8.52
C PRO A 520 2.57 -47.06 -7.67
N SER A 521 1.80 -47.85 -6.92
CA SER A 521 2.33 -48.86 -6.00
C SER A 521 1.41 -50.07 -5.79
N VAL A 522 2.01 -51.19 -5.38
CA VAL A 522 1.34 -52.38 -4.83
C VAL A 522 1.99 -52.68 -3.48
N VAL A 523 1.20 -52.79 -2.42
CA VAL A 523 1.65 -53.13 -1.07
C VAL A 523 0.83 -54.29 -0.53
N ALA A 524 1.40 -55.05 0.40
CA ALA A 524 0.72 -56.13 1.07
C ALA A 524 1.04 -56.12 2.57
N ASN A 525 0.04 -56.45 3.36
CA ASN A 525 0.13 -56.56 4.82
C ASN A 525 0.20 -58.03 5.22
N SER A 526 1.32 -58.47 5.77
CA SER A 526 1.54 -59.87 6.19
C SER A 526 1.01 -60.19 7.60
N SER A 527 0.45 -59.20 8.32
CA SER A 527 0.00 -59.36 9.70
C SER A 527 -1.47 -59.77 9.83
N ASP A 528 -1.83 -60.25 11.01
CA ASP A 528 -3.22 -60.58 11.39
C ASP A 528 -4.06 -59.34 11.74
N ALA A 529 -3.49 -58.12 11.68
CA ALA A 529 -4.16 -56.88 12.04
C ALA A 529 -4.27 -55.91 10.86
N GLU A 530 -5.30 -55.08 10.86
CA GLU A 530 -5.39 -53.95 9.93
C GLU A 530 -4.31 -52.93 10.28
N TYR A 531 -3.60 -52.41 9.28
CA TYR A 531 -2.55 -51.42 9.47
C TYR A 531 -2.88 -50.15 8.69
N ARG A 532 -2.72 -49.00 9.35
CA ARG A 532 -2.96 -47.68 8.72
C ARG A 532 -1.66 -47.20 8.07
N ILE A 533 -1.63 -47.25 6.75
CA ILE A 533 -0.73 -46.45 5.91
C ILE A 533 -1.49 -45.15 5.54
N PRO A 534 -1.17 -44.38 4.48
CA PRO A 534 -2.06 -43.30 4.09
C PRO A 534 -3.54 -43.72 4.04
N GLY A 535 -3.84 -44.97 3.63
CA GLY A 535 -5.14 -45.66 3.78
C GLY A 535 -5.08 -46.94 4.65
N ARG A 536 -6.11 -47.80 4.60
CA ARG A 536 -6.23 -49.00 5.45
C ARG A 536 -5.82 -50.29 4.74
N ALA A 537 -4.68 -50.86 5.11
CA ALA A 537 -4.23 -52.16 4.62
C ALA A 537 -4.84 -53.30 5.46
N ARG A 538 -5.59 -54.21 4.83
CA ARG A 538 -6.34 -55.26 5.53
C ARG A 538 -5.40 -56.38 6.03
N PRO A 539 -5.79 -57.15 7.08
CA PRO A 539 -5.04 -58.35 7.47
C PRO A 539 -4.85 -59.29 6.29
N HIS A 540 -3.61 -59.73 6.02
CA HIS A 540 -3.26 -60.58 4.88
C HIS A 540 -3.67 -60.02 3.50
N GLY A 541 -3.92 -58.71 3.42
CA GLY A 541 -4.45 -58.03 2.24
C GLY A 541 -3.37 -57.54 1.28
N VAL A 542 -3.79 -57.31 0.02
CA VAL A 542 -2.99 -56.64 -1.01
C VAL A 542 -3.71 -55.38 -1.46
N GLU A 543 -3.04 -54.24 -1.35
CA GLU A 543 -3.54 -52.92 -1.72
C GLU A 543 -2.75 -52.35 -2.90
N VAL A 544 -3.46 -51.68 -3.81
CA VAL A 544 -2.90 -51.07 -5.01
C VAL A 544 -3.27 -49.60 -5.09
N HIS A 545 -2.36 -48.78 -5.60
CA HIS A 545 -2.57 -47.34 -5.73
C HIS A 545 -2.19 -46.85 -7.15
N PRO A 546 -3.17 -46.43 -7.98
CA PRO A 546 -2.90 -45.89 -9.31
C PRO A 546 -2.37 -44.45 -9.27
N SER A 547 -1.91 -43.94 -10.43
CA SER A 547 -1.56 -42.52 -10.66
C SER A 547 -2.51 -41.91 -11.70
N PRO A 548 -2.58 -40.58 -11.90
CA PRO A 548 -3.56 -39.93 -12.80
C PRO A 548 -3.60 -40.49 -14.23
N ALA A 549 -2.47 -40.98 -14.72
CA ALA A 549 -2.33 -41.51 -16.08
C ALA A 549 -1.95 -43.00 -16.12
N LEU A 550 -1.70 -43.65 -14.98
CA LEU A 550 -1.18 -45.02 -14.91
C LEU A 550 -2.09 -45.93 -14.07
N PHE A 551 -2.41 -47.10 -14.62
CA PHE A 551 -3.05 -48.18 -13.87
C PHE A 551 -2.01 -48.98 -13.08
N VAL A 552 -2.48 -49.72 -12.08
CA VAL A 552 -1.73 -50.78 -11.39
C VAL A 552 -2.39 -52.13 -11.61
N ALA A 553 -1.60 -53.16 -11.84
CA ALA A 553 -2.09 -54.51 -12.06
C ALA A 553 -1.36 -55.57 -11.23
N VAL A 554 -2.15 -56.53 -10.74
CA VAL A 554 -1.69 -57.81 -10.19
C VAL A 554 -2.04 -58.90 -11.21
N GLY A 555 -1.03 -59.44 -11.89
CA GLY A 555 -1.19 -60.40 -12.97
C GLY A 555 -0.79 -61.81 -12.57
N TRP A 556 -1.67 -62.78 -12.82
CA TRP A 556 -1.37 -64.21 -12.76
C TRP A 556 -1.03 -64.71 -14.16
N GLN A 557 0.21 -65.17 -14.37
CA GLN A 557 0.62 -65.82 -15.61
C GLN A 557 0.44 -67.33 -15.46
N SER A 558 -0.38 -67.93 -16.33
CA SER A 558 -0.79 -69.32 -16.22
C SER A 558 0.42 -70.25 -16.33
N PRO A 559 0.70 -71.07 -15.30
CA PRO A 559 1.72 -72.11 -15.39
C PRO A 559 1.20 -73.39 -16.07
N ILE A 560 -0.09 -73.44 -16.41
CA ILE A 560 -0.79 -74.64 -16.88
C ILE A 560 -1.55 -74.39 -18.20
N ASP A 561 -1.80 -75.48 -18.91
CA ASP A 561 -2.85 -75.57 -19.93
C ASP A 561 -4.07 -76.25 -19.29
N GLY A 562 -5.22 -75.59 -19.26
CA GLY A 562 -6.43 -76.18 -18.67
C GLY A 562 -7.54 -75.20 -18.34
N GLU A 563 -8.64 -75.75 -17.82
CA GLU A 563 -9.79 -74.96 -17.37
C GLU A 563 -9.60 -74.52 -15.92
N ILE A 564 -9.80 -73.22 -15.68
CA ILE A 564 -9.83 -72.62 -14.35
C ILE A 564 -11.18 -71.94 -14.10
N THR A 565 -11.52 -71.75 -12.84
CA THR A 565 -12.58 -70.83 -12.41
C THR A 565 -11.93 -69.59 -11.81
N VAL A 566 -12.34 -68.41 -12.26
CA VAL A 566 -11.81 -67.11 -11.80
C VAL A 566 -12.91 -66.34 -11.07
N SER A 567 -12.59 -65.80 -9.90
CA SER A 567 -13.41 -64.85 -9.16
C SER A 567 -12.55 -63.74 -8.57
N ALA A 568 -13.11 -62.55 -8.37
CA ALA A 568 -12.36 -61.43 -7.83
C ALA A 568 -13.24 -60.47 -7.02
N LYS A 569 -12.64 -59.73 -6.09
CA LYS A 569 -13.28 -58.68 -5.31
C LYS A 569 -12.40 -57.44 -5.25
N VAL A 570 -13.05 -56.28 -5.25
CA VAL A 570 -12.41 -54.98 -5.07
C VAL A 570 -13.12 -54.24 -3.94
N ALA A 571 -12.37 -53.50 -3.14
CA ALA A 571 -12.93 -52.58 -2.17
C ALA A 571 -12.03 -51.36 -1.99
N ASP A 572 -12.64 -50.22 -1.73
CA ASP A 572 -11.91 -49.02 -1.35
C ASP A 572 -11.17 -49.24 -0.01
N ALA A 573 -9.87 -48.92 0.03
CA ALA A 573 -9.05 -48.94 1.24
C ALA A 573 -8.94 -47.54 1.87
N HIS A 574 -9.56 -46.53 1.27
CA HIS A 574 -9.49 -45.13 1.67
C HIS A 574 -10.87 -44.46 1.90
N PRO A 575 -11.79 -45.04 2.68
CA PRO A 575 -13.18 -44.57 2.76
C PRO A 575 -13.41 -43.19 3.41
N GLU A 576 -12.35 -42.50 3.85
CA GLU A 576 -12.42 -41.16 4.46
C GLU A 576 -12.28 -40.02 3.41
N CYS A 577 -11.67 -40.27 2.25
CA CYS A 577 -11.42 -39.28 1.20
C CYS A 577 -11.24 -39.96 -0.17
N GLY A 578 -11.18 -39.18 -1.26
CA GLY A 578 -11.03 -39.72 -2.62
C GLY A 578 -12.37 -39.93 -3.32
N ASN A 579 -12.33 -40.26 -4.61
CA ASN A 579 -13.53 -40.44 -5.44
C ASN A 579 -13.77 -41.90 -5.87
N GLY A 580 -12.90 -42.82 -5.41
CA GLY A 580 -12.92 -44.24 -5.73
C GLY A 580 -12.21 -44.53 -7.06
N GLY A 581 -12.11 -45.81 -7.40
CA GLY A 581 -11.38 -46.25 -8.60
C GLY A 581 -12.25 -46.96 -9.63
N GLU A 582 -11.63 -47.22 -10.77
CA GLU A 582 -12.18 -48.07 -11.84
C GLU A 582 -11.35 -49.35 -11.91
N TRP A 583 -12.00 -50.50 -12.05
CA TRP A 583 -11.34 -51.81 -12.01
C TRP A 583 -11.74 -52.73 -13.15
N TRP A 584 -10.84 -53.66 -13.47
CA TRP A 584 -11.04 -54.70 -14.48
C TRP A 584 -10.40 -56.02 -14.05
N VAL A 585 -10.98 -57.12 -14.50
CA VAL A 585 -10.32 -58.43 -14.58
C VAL A 585 -10.25 -58.79 -16.06
N GLN A 586 -9.05 -59.03 -16.57
CA GLN A 586 -8.83 -59.25 -18.00
C GLN A 586 -8.05 -60.54 -18.27
N HIS A 587 -8.44 -61.27 -19.32
CA HIS A 587 -7.68 -62.39 -19.89
C HIS A 587 -6.87 -61.88 -21.07
N HIS A 588 -5.55 -61.86 -20.90
CA HIS A 588 -4.58 -61.48 -21.90
C HIS A 588 -3.92 -62.74 -22.45
N THR A 589 -4.05 -62.95 -23.76
CA THR A 589 -3.28 -63.94 -24.51
C THR A 589 -2.28 -63.22 -25.41
N SER A 590 -1.37 -63.93 -26.09
CA SER A 590 -0.48 -63.28 -27.07
C SER A 590 -1.18 -62.52 -28.20
N ARG A 591 -2.51 -62.66 -28.35
CA ARG A 591 -3.26 -62.11 -29.50
C ARG A 591 -4.42 -61.20 -29.11
N LYS A 592 -4.94 -61.29 -27.89
CA LYS A 592 -6.11 -60.54 -27.46
C LYS A 592 -6.07 -60.22 -25.97
N VAL A 593 -6.70 -59.12 -25.59
CA VAL A 593 -7.07 -58.82 -24.21
C VAL A 593 -8.60 -58.80 -24.16
N GLY A 594 -9.19 -59.72 -23.39
CA GLY A 594 -10.63 -59.78 -23.15
C GLY A 594 -10.97 -59.33 -21.74
N ASN A 595 -12.01 -58.52 -21.58
CA ASN A 595 -12.54 -58.15 -20.27
C ASN A 595 -13.42 -59.28 -19.72
N LEU A 596 -13.05 -59.85 -18.58
CA LEU A 596 -13.84 -60.84 -17.84
C LEU A 596 -14.78 -60.17 -16.84
N GLY A 597 -14.33 -59.06 -16.24
CA GLY A 597 -15.10 -58.23 -15.32
C GLY A 597 -14.65 -56.79 -15.38
N HIS A 598 -15.56 -55.86 -15.09
CA HIS A 598 -15.31 -54.42 -15.10
C HIS A 598 -16.30 -53.72 -14.18
N GLY A 599 -15.86 -52.66 -13.51
CA GLY A 599 -16.76 -51.73 -12.83
C GLY A 599 -16.04 -50.49 -12.30
N VAL A 600 -16.83 -49.58 -11.72
CA VAL A 600 -16.37 -48.39 -11.00
C VAL A 600 -16.93 -48.46 -9.59
N TYR A 601 -16.15 -48.06 -8.58
CA TYR A 601 -16.65 -47.85 -7.22
C TYR A 601 -16.38 -46.40 -6.78
N GLY A 602 -17.12 -45.96 -5.77
CA GLY A 602 -16.90 -44.68 -5.09
C GLY A 602 -16.22 -44.90 -3.74
N THR A 603 -16.04 -43.81 -2.99
CA THR A 603 -15.52 -43.81 -1.61
C THR A 603 -16.28 -44.79 -0.72
N GLY A 604 -15.56 -45.70 -0.06
CA GLY A 604 -16.11 -46.80 0.75
C GLY A 604 -16.85 -47.89 0.00
N GLY A 605 -16.88 -47.83 -1.34
CA GLY A 605 -17.53 -48.81 -2.21
C GLY A 605 -16.66 -50.01 -2.56
N GLY A 606 -17.18 -50.90 -3.39
CA GLY A 606 -16.47 -52.07 -3.89
C GLY A 606 -17.19 -52.73 -5.05
N GLY A 607 -16.71 -53.89 -5.48
CA GLY A 607 -17.24 -54.65 -6.61
C GLY A 607 -16.74 -56.09 -6.59
N GLU A 608 -17.38 -56.96 -7.38
CA GLU A 608 -16.99 -58.36 -7.49
C GLU A 608 -17.15 -58.89 -8.91
N LEU A 609 -16.26 -59.82 -9.28
CA LEU A 609 -16.42 -60.75 -10.40
C LEU A 609 -16.88 -62.09 -9.83
N LYS A 610 -18.12 -62.47 -10.16
CA LYS A 610 -18.66 -63.79 -9.79
C LYS A 610 -17.84 -64.91 -10.45
N PRO A 611 -17.70 -66.08 -9.79
CA PRO A 611 -16.95 -67.20 -10.33
C PRO A 611 -17.37 -67.55 -11.76
N MET A 612 -16.40 -67.58 -12.68
CA MET A 612 -16.63 -67.95 -14.07
C MET A 612 -15.54 -68.89 -14.58
N LYS A 613 -15.91 -69.81 -15.47
CA LYS A 613 -14.97 -70.72 -16.11
C LYS A 613 -14.19 -70.02 -17.22
N LEU A 614 -12.90 -70.27 -17.29
CA LEU A 614 -11.98 -69.72 -18.28
C LEU A 614 -11.02 -70.82 -18.73
N GLN A 615 -10.85 -70.97 -20.04
CA GLN A 615 -9.79 -71.79 -20.59
C GLN A 615 -8.52 -70.96 -20.73
N VAL A 616 -7.42 -71.48 -20.18
CA VAL A 616 -6.11 -70.82 -20.23
C VAL A 616 -5.06 -71.75 -20.81
N HIS A 617 -4.12 -71.18 -21.55
CA HIS A 617 -2.90 -71.85 -21.97
C HIS A 617 -1.72 -71.35 -21.15
N ARG A 618 -0.67 -72.17 -21.06
CA ARG A 618 0.55 -71.80 -20.36
C ARG A 618 1.13 -70.52 -20.97
N GLY A 619 1.33 -69.51 -20.13
CA GLY A 619 1.82 -68.19 -20.53
C GLY A 619 0.74 -67.14 -20.82
N ASP A 620 -0.55 -67.51 -20.84
CA ASP A 620 -1.65 -66.54 -20.77
C ASP A 620 -1.61 -65.78 -19.44
N VAL A 621 -2.13 -64.55 -19.40
CA VAL A 621 -2.16 -63.72 -18.19
C VAL A 621 -3.58 -63.35 -17.84
N VAL A 622 -4.02 -63.69 -16.64
CA VAL A 622 -5.24 -63.16 -16.03
C VAL A 622 -4.83 -62.05 -15.08
N ARG A 623 -5.26 -60.81 -15.33
CA ARG A 623 -4.83 -59.64 -14.56
C ARG A 623 -6.00 -58.93 -13.89
N PHE A 624 -5.79 -58.55 -12.63
CA PHE A 624 -6.64 -57.62 -11.90
C PHE A 624 -6.03 -56.22 -12.02
N VAL A 625 -6.79 -55.26 -12.52
CA VAL A 625 -6.32 -53.91 -12.88
C VAL A 625 -7.14 -52.86 -12.12
N VAL A 626 -6.47 -51.87 -11.55
CA VAL A 626 -7.09 -50.69 -10.91
C VAL A 626 -6.53 -49.41 -11.54
N GLY A 627 -7.41 -48.49 -11.90
CA GLY A 627 -7.09 -47.21 -12.53
C GLY A 627 -7.77 -46.01 -11.87
N PRO A 628 -7.28 -44.79 -12.17
CA PRO A 628 -7.84 -43.55 -11.63
C PRO A 628 -9.21 -43.28 -12.24
N LYS A 629 -10.20 -42.96 -11.40
CA LYS A 629 -11.52 -42.52 -11.87
C LYS A 629 -11.46 -41.02 -12.21
N ASP A 630 -11.84 -40.66 -13.44
CA ASP A 630 -11.79 -39.28 -13.94
C ASP A 630 -10.41 -38.60 -13.83
N GLY A 631 -9.32 -39.40 -13.82
CA GLY A 631 -7.95 -38.89 -13.65
C GLY A 631 -7.59 -38.48 -12.22
N SER A 632 -8.51 -38.66 -11.26
CA SER A 632 -8.24 -38.53 -9.82
C SER A 632 -7.51 -39.76 -9.30
N HIS A 633 -6.57 -39.53 -8.39
CA HIS A 633 -5.80 -40.56 -7.69
C HIS A 633 -5.61 -40.21 -6.20
N ALA A 634 -6.13 -39.07 -5.75
CA ALA A 634 -5.89 -38.61 -4.39
C ALA A 634 -6.78 -39.41 -3.43
N CYS A 635 -6.16 -40.10 -2.46
CA CYS A 635 -6.83 -41.07 -1.59
C CYS A 635 -7.52 -42.22 -2.33
N ASP A 636 -6.90 -42.81 -3.37
CA ASP A 636 -7.50 -43.92 -4.12
C ASP A 636 -6.76 -45.27 -3.89
N LEU A 637 -6.29 -45.50 -2.66
CA LEU A 637 -5.76 -46.80 -2.27
C LEU A 637 -6.87 -47.86 -2.30
N THR A 638 -6.60 -49.01 -2.93
CA THR A 638 -7.64 -50.00 -3.26
C THR A 638 -7.23 -51.40 -2.87
N HIS A 639 -8.10 -52.12 -2.16
CA HIS A 639 -7.92 -53.53 -1.85
C HIS A 639 -8.29 -54.40 -3.06
N ALA A 640 -7.36 -55.25 -3.48
CA ALA A 640 -7.51 -56.14 -4.63
C ALA A 640 -7.41 -57.61 -4.20
N ASP A 641 -8.42 -58.41 -4.56
CA ASP A 641 -8.47 -59.84 -4.24
C ASP A 641 -8.94 -60.65 -5.46
N MET A 642 -8.23 -61.73 -5.77
CA MET A 642 -8.53 -62.59 -6.94
C MET A 642 -8.11 -64.03 -6.65
N THR A 643 -9.02 -64.95 -6.92
CA THR A 643 -8.84 -66.40 -6.74
C THR A 643 -9.04 -67.11 -8.08
N LEU A 644 -8.13 -68.00 -8.42
CA LEU A 644 -8.17 -68.85 -9.60
C LEU A 644 -8.07 -70.32 -9.17
N THR A 645 -9.04 -71.15 -9.55
CA THR A 645 -9.10 -72.56 -9.15
C THR A 645 -9.14 -73.46 -10.38
N GLU A 646 -8.19 -74.38 -10.51
CA GLU A 646 -8.13 -75.39 -11.57
C GLU A 646 -9.27 -76.41 -11.42
N THR A 647 -10.14 -76.54 -12.44
CA THR A 647 -11.36 -77.39 -12.37
C THR A 647 -11.24 -78.72 -13.13
N GLY A 648 -10.28 -78.85 -14.05
CA GLY A 648 -10.08 -80.05 -14.87
C GLY A 648 -8.81 -80.85 -14.57
N GLY A 649 -8.02 -80.45 -13.57
CA GLY A 649 -6.67 -80.97 -13.30
C GLY A 649 -6.41 -81.27 -11.82
N ALA A 650 -5.25 -80.88 -11.29
CA ALA A 650 -4.79 -81.20 -9.93
C ALA A 650 -5.55 -80.47 -8.80
N GLY A 651 -6.58 -79.66 -9.13
CA GLY A 651 -7.37 -78.91 -8.17
C GLY A 651 -6.60 -77.78 -7.48
N ARG A 652 -5.56 -77.24 -8.12
CA ARG A 652 -4.74 -76.16 -7.55
C ARG A 652 -5.53 -74.85 -7.46
N GLU A 653 -5.27 -74.11 -6.39
CA GLU A 653 -5.81 -72.77 -6.15
C GLU A 653 -4.64 -71.76 -6.12
N TRP A 654 -4.81 -70.66 -6.83
CA TRP A 654 -3.98 -69.45 -6.77
C TRP A 654 -4.83 -68.31 -6.22
N ASP A 655 -4.34 -67.62 -5.22
CA ASP A 655 -5.12 -66.62 -4.48
C ASP A 655 -4.22 -65.46 -4.07
N ILE A 656 -4.61 -64.22 -4.40
CA ILE A 656 -3.78 -63.04 -4.17
C ILE A 656 -3.38 -62.92 -2.70
N SER A 657 -4.34 -63.00 -1.79
CA SER A 657 -4.11 -62.80 -0.35
C SER A 657 -3.19 -63.87 0.23
N LYS A 658 -3.38 -65.14 -0.17
CA LYS A 658 -2.59 -66.27 0.34
C LYS A 658 -1.24 -66.47 -0.38
N ASP A 659 -1.09 -66.05 -1.64
CA ASP A 659 0.16 -66.22 -2.42
C ASP A 659 1.13 -65.05 -2.32
N ILE A 660 0.65 -63.85 -1.97
CA ILE A 660 1.44 -62.60 -2.05
C ILE A 660 1.71 -61.97 -0.68
N SER A 661 0.76 -62.01 0.28
CA SER A 661 0.85 -61.17 1.49
C SER A 661 2.10 -61.41 2.33
N GLY A 662 2.52 -62.66 2.53
CA GLY A 662 3.68 -63.02 3.37
C GLY A 662 5.06 -62.92 2.69
N ASN A 663 5.11 -62.76 1.37
CA ASN A 663 6.32 -62.99 0.56
C ASN A 663 6.49 -61.98 -0.59
N ILE A 664 5.72 -60.87 -0.61
CA ILE A 664 5.72 -59.89 -1.71
C ILE A 664 7.13 -59.38 -2.10
N LEU A 665 8.08 -59.29 -1.16
CA LEU A 665 9.45 -58.81 -1.42
C LEU A 665 10.43 -59.86 -1.99
N GLU A 666 10.02 -61.13 -2.11
CA GLU A 666 10.90 -62.20 -2.62
C GLU A 666 11.26 -62.00 -4.09
N GLY A 667 10.38 -61.38 -4.89
CA GLY A 667 10.67 -61.05 -6.28
C GLY A 667 9.48 -60.42 -7.01
N ASN A 668 9.77 -59.80 -8.15
CA ASN A 668 8.78 -59.40 -9.14
C ASN A 668 9.36 -59.68 -10.54
N PRO A 669 9.04 -60.84 -11.14
CA PRO A 669 7.89 -61.68 -10.82
C PRO A 669 8.08 -62.59 -9.60
N LEU A 670 6.98 -62.89 -8.91
CA LEU A 670 6.89 -63.69 -7.70
C LEU A 670 6.48 -65.14 -8.04
N LYS A 671 7.10 -66.11 -7.37
CA LYS A 671 6.75 -67.53 -7.46
C LYS A 671 5.40 -67.81 -6.79
N ASP A 672 4.67 -68.83 -7.25
CA ASP A 672 3.47 -69.27 -6.54
C ASP A 672 3.80 -70.20 -5.35
N ARG A 673 2.79 -70.55 -4.53
CA ARG A 673 2.97 -71.49 -3.41
C ARG A 673 3.18 -72.95 -3.84
N HIS A 674 2.99 -73.26 -5.13
CA HIS A 674 3.12 -74.60 -5.71
C HIS A 674 4.50 -74.83 -6.32
N GLY A 675 5.40 -73.85 -6.24
CA GLY A 675 6.80 -73.95 -6.70
C GLY A 675 7.01 -73.57 -8.17
N ASN A 676 6.05 -72.94 -8.83
CA ASN A 676 6.21 -72.41 -10.18
C ASN A 676 6.83 -71.01 -10.12
N ASP A 677 7.95 -70.81 -10.83
CA ASP A 677 8.58 -69.51 -10.96
C ASP A 677 7.76 -68.57 -11.86
N ALA A 678 7.85 -67.27 -11.58
CA ALA A 678 7.27 -66.19 -12.38
C ALA A 678 5.76 -66.35 -12.67
N VAL A 679 4.95 -66.57 -11.63
CA VAL A 679 3.49 -66.67 -11.76
C VAL A 679 2.84 -65.32 -11.48
N TRP A 680 3.15 -64.69 -10.36
CA TRP A 680 2.56 -63.42 -9.95
C TRP A 680 3.43 -62.23 -10.41
N HIS A 681 2.80 -61.21 -10.99
CA HIS A 681 3.48 -60.06 -11.55
C HIS A 681 2.82 -58.76 -11.08
N PHE A 682 3.63 -57.80 -10.63
CA PHE A 682 3.19 -56.47 -10.21
C PHE A 682 3.70 -55.42 -11.19
N TYR A 683 2.80 -54.69 -11.84
CA TYR A 683 3.21 -53.75 -12.89
C TYR A 683 2.25 -52.60 -13.07
N SER A 684 2.72 -51.57 -13.76
CA SER A 684 1.92 -50.42 -14.18
C SER A 684 1.99 -50.21 -15.69
N GLY A 685 1.01 -49.48 -16.21
CA GLY A 685 0.93 -49.07 -17.62
C GLY A 685 -0.02 -47.90 -17.78
N LYS A 686 -0.14 -47.33 -18.98
CA LYS A 686 -1.01 -46.18 -19.20
C LYS A 686 -2.48 -46.59 -19.07
N ILE A 687 -3.29 -45.78 -18.38
CA ILE A 687 -4.73 -46.06 -18.23
C ILE A 687 -5.44 -46.13 -19.58
N THR A 688 -4.98 -45.33 -20.56
CA THR A 688 -5.48 -45.39 -21.94
C THR A 688 -5.30 -46.77 -22.55
N ASP A 689 -4.21 -47.49 -22.25
CA ASP A 689 -3.97 -48.84 -22.78
C ASP A 689 -4.97 -49.88 -22.24
N VAL A 690 -5.62 -49.61 -21.10
CA VAL A 690 -6.67 -50.47 -20.52
C VAL A 690 -7.97 -50.33 -21.31
N ALA A 691 -8.32 -49.10 -21.73
CA ALA A 691 -9.56 -48.76 -22.41
C ALA A 691 -9.46 -48.77 -23.96
N THR A 692 -8.30 -48.52 -24.57
CA THR A 692 -8.14 -48.52 -26.04
C THR A 692 -7.99 -49.91 -26.64
N LEU A 693 -7.69 -50.94 -25.83
CA LEU A 693 -7.55 -52.32 -26.30
C LEU A 693 -8.90 -53.05 -26.49
N SER A 694 -10.04 -52.38 -26.25
CA SER A 694 -11.38 -52.92 -26.48
C SER A 694 -12.06 -52.44 -27.78
N GLY A 695 -11.40 -51.64 -28.65
CA GLY A 695 -12.12 -50.93 -29.71
C GLY A 695 -11.56 -50.89 -31.14
N ASN A 696 -10.33 -51.34 -31.45
CA ASN A 696 -9.77 -51.13 -32.80
C ASN A 696 -8.84 -52.26 -33.29
N ALA A 697 -9.22 -53.52 -33.05
CA ALA A 697 -8.63 -54.59 -33.84
C ALA A 697 -9.22 -54.50 -35.26
N MET A 698 -8.40 -54.13 -36.25
CA MET A 698 -8.81 -54.26 -37.66
C MET A 698 -9.23 -55.72 -37.87
N SER A 699 -10.52 -55.96 -38.07
CA SER A 699 -11.04 -57.27 -38.48
C SER A 699 -11.21 -57.29 -39.99
N VAL A 700 -11.22 -58.50 -40.56
CA VAL A 700 -11.55 -58.67 -41.99
C VAL A 700 -13.00 -58.21 -42.20
N PRO A 701 -13.28 -57.20 -43.06
CA PRO A 701 -14.66 -56.77 -43.30
C PRO A 701 -15.47 -57.92 -43.90
N GLU A 702 -16.55 -58.31 -43.22
CA GLU A 702 -17.42 -59.39 -43.69
C GLU A 702 -18.04 -59.03 -45.05
N GLY A 703 -18.05 -60.00 -45.96
CA GLY A 703 -18.48 -59.81 -47.36
C GLY A 703 -17.41 -59.24 -48.31
N SER A 704 -16.24 -58.83 -47.82
CA SER A 704 -15.12 -58.38 -48.67
C SER A 704 -14.46 -59.52 -49.46
N LEU A 705 -13.69 -59.17 -50.49
CA LEU A 705 -12.89 -60.13 -51.25
C LEU A 705 -11.94 -60.95 -50.36
N LEU A 706 -11.41 -60.35 -49.28
CA LEU A 706 -10.55 -61.05 -48.33
C LEU A 706 -11.33 -62.02 -47.44
N ALA A 707 -12.57 -61.71 -47.06
CA ALA A 707 -13.45 -62.66 -46.37
C ALA A 707 -13.78 -63.86 -47.28
N GLN A 708 -14.11 -63.59 -48.55
CA GLN A 708 -14.33 -64.66 -49.55
C GLN A 708 -13.08 -65.52 -49.76
N TRP A 709 -11.89 -64.91 -49.77
CA TRP A 709 -10.62 -65.63 -49.87
C TRP A 709 -10.37 -66.55 -48.67
N ARG A 710 -10.62 -66.05 -47.45
CA ARG A 710 -10.47 -66.80 -46.20
C ARG A 710 -11.37 -68.04 -46.17
N ASP A 711 -12.60 -67.89 -46.63
CA ASP A 711 -13.64 -68.93 -46.49
C ASP A 711 -13.69 -69.91 -47.68
N GLU A 712 -12.93 -69.68 -48.76
CA GLU A 712 -12.92 -70.51 -49.98
C GLU A 712 -12.00 -71.74 -49.83
N PRO A 713 -12.51 -72.98 -49.76
CA PRO A 713 -11.69 -74.18 -49.52
C PRO A 713 -10.88 -74.66 -50.74
N ASN A 714 -11.19 -74.20 -51.96
CA ASN A 714 -10.48 -74.62 -53.16
C ASN A 714 -9.24 -73.74 -53.43
N ALA A 715 -8.05 -74.34 -53.40
CA ALA A 715 -6.77 -73.63 -53.59
C ALA A 715 -6.65 -72.83 -54.89
N ILE A 716 -7.22 -73.32 -56.01
CA ILE A 716 -7.18 -72.61 -57.30
C ILE A 716 -8.07 -71.36 -57.27
N ARG A 717 -9.27 -71.47 -56.69
CA ARG A 717 -10.19 -70.32 -56.55
C ARG A 717 -9.67 -69.32 -55.52
N ARG A 718 -9.06 -69.79 -54.44
CA ARG A 718 -8.39 -68.98 -53.42
C ARG A 718 -7.24 -68.18 -54.03
N ALA A 719 -6.41 -68.77 -54.90
CA ALA A 719 -5.37 -68.03 -55.64
C ALA A 719 -5.94 -66.96 -56.60
N ALA A 720 -7.05 -67.24 -57.28
CA ALA A 720 -7.73 -66.26 -58.14
C ALA A 720 -8.31 -65.07 -57.33
N LEU A 721 -8.85 -65.33 -56.14
CA LEU A 721 -9.30 -64.29 -55.20
C LEU A 721 -8.14 -63.43 -54.71
N ALA A 722 -6.98 -64.03 -54.40
CA ALA A 722 -5.77 -63.29 -54.03
C ALA A 722 -5.32 -62.30 -55.13
N GLY A 723 -5.40 -62.69 -56.41
CA GLY A 723 -5.12 -61.80 -57.55
C GLY A 723 -6.12 -60.64 -57.69
N ARG A 724 -7.40 -60.86 -57.35
CA ARG A 724 -8.42 -59.79 -57.30
C ARG A 724 -8.19 -58.83 -56.14
N ILE A 725 -7.81 -59.35 -54.96
CA ILE A 725 -7.45 -58.54 -53.79
C ILE A 725 -6.20 -57.70 -54.10
N ARG A 726 -5.21 -58.25 -54.80
CA ARG A 726 -4.05 -57.46 -55.27
C ARG A 726 -4.46 -56.35 -56.24
N SER A 727 -5.33 -56.63 -57.21
CA SER A 727 -5.80 -55.62 -58.17
C SER A 727 -6.55 -54.47 -57.47
N LEU A 728 -7.31 -54.82 -56.43
CA LEU A 728 -7.89 -53.86 -55.50
C LEU A 728 -6.81 -53.05 -54.76
N ALA A 729 -5.82 -53.71 -54.16
CA ALA A 729 -4.75 -53.10 -53.36
C ALA A 729 -3.94 -52.05 -54.14
N ILE A 730 -3.68 -52.28 -55.44
CA ILE A 730 -2.93 -51.36 -56.31
C ILE A 730 -3.83 -50.35 -57.05
N GLY A 731 -5.12 -50.26 -56.69
CA GLY A 731 -6.02 -49.23 -57.21
C GLY A 731 -6.50 -49.44 -58.66
N LYS A 732 -6.47 -50.67 -59.19
CA LYS A 732 -7.00 -50.97 -60.55
C LYS A 732 -8.50 -51.20 -60.60
N THR A 733 -9.19 -51.11 -59.46
CA THR A 733 -10.62 -51.32 -59.31
C THR A 733 -11.24 -50.09 -58.65
N GLU A 734 -12.19 -49.43 -59.32
CA GLU A 734 -12.96 -48.33 -58.72
C GLU A 734 -14.02 -48.87 -57.75
N LEU A 735 -14.14 -48.24 -56.58
CA LEU A 735 -15.07 -48.65 -55.53
C LEU A 735 -15.94 -47.49 -55.06
N ALA A 736 -17.20 -47.80 -54.74
CA ALA A 736 -18.07 -46.87 -54.04
C ALA A 736 -17.67 -46.76 -52.55
N PRO A 737 -17.63 -45.54 -51.98
CA PRO A 737 -17.37 -45.33 -50.55
C PRO A 737 -18.33 -46.12 -49.65
N GLY A 738 -17.82 -46.70 -48.56
CA GLY A 738 -18.64 -47.44 -47.57
C GLY A 738 -18.93 -48.91 -47.90
N THR A 739 -18.45 -49.44 -49.03
CA THR A 739 -18.53 -50.88 -49.33
C THR A 739 -17.52 -51.69 -48.51
N PRO A 740 -17.76 -52.99 -48.24
CA PRO A 740 -16.80 -53.85 -47.53
C PRO A 740 -15.41 -53.88 -48.19
N ASP A 741 -15.35 -53.80 -49.52
CA ASP A 741 -14.08 -53.75 -50.26
C ASP A 741 -13.40 -52.37 -50.19
N ALA A 742 -14.15 -51.27 -49.99
CA ALA A 742 -13.56 -49.95 -49.74
C ALA A 742 -12.92 -49.89 -48.34
N THR A 743 -13.57 -50.51 -47.35
CA THR A 743 -12.98 -50.71 -46.02
C THR A 743 -11.76 -51.63 -46.09
N LEU A 744 -11.84 -52.71 -46.88
CA LEU A 744 -10.71 -53.61 -47.12
C LEU A 744 -9.52 -52.86 -47.75
N LEU A 745 -9.74 -52.03 -48.78
CA LEU A 745 -8.69 -51.23 -49.39
C LEU A 745 -7.97 -50.34 -48.37
N SER A 746 -8.72 -49.68 -47.48
CA SER A 746 -8.15 -48.89 -46.38
C SER A 746 -7.32 -49.74 -45.42
N HIS A 747 -7.76 -50.95 -45.09
CA HIS A 747 -6.99 -51.89 -44.26
C HIS A 747 -5.72 -52.37 -44.97
N LEU A 748 -5.78 -52.70 -46.27
CA LEU A 748 -4.63 -53.15 -47.06
C LEU A 748 -3.53 -52.09 -47.11
N GLN A 749 -3.90 -50.83 -47.32
CA GLN A 749 -2.96 -49.69 -47.26
C GLN A 749 -2.29 -49.60 -45.89
N LYS A 750 -3.02 -49.80 -44.79
CA LYS A 750 -2.43 -49.79 -43.44
C LYS A 750 -1.49 -50.97 -43.19
N ILE A 751 -1.86 -52.17 -43.64
CA ILE A 751 -1.08 -53.41 -43.45
C ILE A 751 0.23 -53.38 -44.27
N ALA A 752 0.24 -52.71 -45.42
CA ALA A 752 1.42 -52.54 -46.28
C ALA A 752 2.53 -51.67 -45.67
N THR A 753 2.31 -51.09 -44.48
CA THR A 753 3.30 -50.26 -43.78
C THR A 753 3.93 -51.08 -42.64
N PRO A 754 5.26 -51.24 -42.59
CA PRO A 754 5.90 -52.03 -41.53
C PRO A 754 5.78 -51.35 -40.16
N GLY A 755 5.58 -52.15 -39.11
CA GLY A 755 5.48 -51.67 -37.73
C GLY A 755 6.83 -51.35 -37.06
N ARG A 756 7.95 -51.75 -37.66
CA ARG A 756 9.32 -51.47 -37.20
C ARG A 756 10.18 -50.95 -38.35
N TYR A 757 11.09 -50.04 -38.05
CA TYR A 757 11.92 -49.37 -39.07
C TYR A 757 13.40 -49.75 -38.99
N ASP A 758 13.82 -50.59 -38.04
CA ASP A 758 15.23 -50.86 -37.73
C ASP A 758 16.06 -51.32 -38.94
N ASN A 759 15.45 -52.12 -39.82
CA ASN A 759 16.11 -52.58 -41.04
C ASN A 759 16.03 -51.56 -42.18
N LEU A 760 14.96 -50.76 -42.26
CA LEU A 760 14.81 -49.70 -43.25
C LEU A 760 15.82 -48.57 -43.00
N LEU A 761 16.05 -48.22 -41.73
CA LEU A 761 17.01 -47.20 -41.32
C LEU A 761 18.44 -47.51 -41.79
N LYS A 762 18.81 -48.78 -42.00
CA LYS A 762 20.12 -49.18 -42.53
C LYS A 762 20.29 -48.91 -44.04
N SER A 763 19.19 -48.68 -44.74
CA SER A 763 19.13 -48.57 -46.21
C SER A 763 18.84 -47.16 -46.73
N ILE A 764 18.67 -46.19 -45.84
CA ILE A 764 18.34 -44.80 -46.18
C ILE A 764 19.58 -43.91 -46.12
N LEU A 765 19.55 -42.83 -46.90
CA LEU A 765 20.52 -41.74 -46.77
C LEU A 765 19.97 -40.74 -45.74
N PRO A 766 20.74 -40.39 -44.69
CA PRO A 766 20.36 -39.35 -43.75
C PRO A 766 20.37 -37.97 -44.42
N ASP A 767 19.66 -37.01 -43.84
CA ASP A 767 19.65 -35.61 -44.24
C ASP A 767 21.07 -35.02 -44.15
N GLU A 768 21.58 -34.50 -45.27
CA GLU A 768 22.95 -34.01 -45.41
C GLU A 768 23.28 -32.79 -44.55
N ARG A 769 22.26 -32.12 -43.99
CA ARG A 769 22.43 -30.99 -43.06
C ARG A 769 22.97 -31.41 -41.69
N PHE A 770 22.77 -32.67 -41.30
CA PHE A 770 23.22 -33.20 -40.01
C PHE A 770 24.65 -33.75 -40.10
N GLY A 771 25.41 -33.71 -39.00
CA GLY A 771 26.76 -34.27 -38.96
C GLY A 771 27.82 -33.46 -39.71
N ARG A 772 27.48 -32.25 -40.20
CA ARG A 772 28.41 -31.33 -40.87
C ARG A 772 28.38 -29.97 -40.20
N HIS A 773 29.56 -29.40 -40.00
CA HIS A 773 29.69 -28.00 -39.60
C HIS A 773 29.54 -27.09 -40.83
N PRO A 774 28.97 -25.88 -40.71
CA PRO A 774 28.97 -24.87 -41.78
C PRO A 774 30.36 -24.52 -42.33
N LEU A 775 31.42 -24.82 -41.58
CA LEU A 775 32.83 -24.61 -41.96
C LEU A 775 33.43 -25.81 -42.72
N GLY A 776 32.65 -26.85 -43.02
CA GLY A 776 33.04 -27.95 -43.90
C GLY A 776 33.64 -29.19 -43.22
N HIS A 777 33.88 -29.17 -41.91
CA HIS A 777 34.34 -30.34 -41.15
C HIS A 777 33.17 -31.19 -40.62
N THR A 778 33.44 -32.45 -40.27
CA THR A 778 32.45 -33.39 -39.73
C THR A 778 32.24 -33.22 -38.24
N VAL A 779 31.00 -33.29 -37.78
CA VAL A 779 30.62 -33.26 -36.36
C VAL A 779 29.84 -34.52 -36.00
N VAL A 780 29.35 -34.61 -34.76
CA VAL A 780 28.49 -35.72 -34.32
C VAL A 780 27.32 -35.87 -35.28
N SER A 781 27.19 -37.06 -35.86
CA SER A 781 26.27 -37.33 -36.98
C SER A 781 24.78 -37.09 -36.69
N ALA A 782 24.39 -36.95 -35.43
CA ALA A 782 23.01 -36.68 -35.01
C ALA A 782 22.75 -35.18 -34.73
N ASP A 783 23.80 -34.36 -34.68
CA ASP A 783 23.71 -32.94 -34.38
C ASP A 783 23.57 -32.12 -35.65
N LEU A 784 22.88 -30.99 -35.52
CA LEU A 784 22.68 -30.02 -36.58
C LEU A 784 23.32 -28.69 -36.14
N ILE A 785 24.36 -28.26 -36.86
CA ILE A 785 25.07 -27.02 -36.56
C ILE A 785 24.63 -25.93 -37.53
N THR A 786 24.29 -24.76 -37.00
CA THR A 786 23.92 -23.58 -37.78
C THR A 786 24.66 -22.34 -37.31
N LYS A 787 25.00 -21.44 -38.23
CA LYS A 787 25.47 -20.10 -37.89
C LYS A 787 24.24 -19.19 -37.76
N ALA A 788 24.00 -18.60 -36.59
CA ALA A 788 22.92 -17.63 -36.41
C ALA A 788 23.26 -16.31 -37.15
N PRO A 789 22.27 -15.52 -37.57
CA PRO A 789 20.82 -15.78 -37.50
C PRO A 789 20.34 -16.72 -38.60
N GLU A 790 19.62 -17.79 -38.25
CA GLU A 790 19.12 -18.80 -39.19
C GLU A 790 17.80 -19.41 -38.69
N VAL A 791 16.88 -19.74 -39.62
CA VAL A 791 15.64 -20.45 -39.32
C VAL A 791 15.54 -21.71 -40.19
N ILE A 792 15.64 -22.86 -39.55
CA ILE A 792 15.62 -24.16 -40.20
C ILE A 792 14.18 -24.66 -40.29
N GLU A 793 13.72 -24.94 -41.51
CA GLU A 793 12.44 -25.62 -41.76
C GLU A 793 12.65 -27.14 -41.85
N LEU A 794 11.89 -27.89 -41.05
CA LEU A 794 11.91 -29.35 -41.00
C LEU A 794 10.50 -29.89 -41.23
N ARG A 795 10.33 -30.67 -42.30
CA ARG A 795 9.04 -31.29 -42.66
C ARG A 795 8.98 -32.71 -42.14
N ILE A 796 7.93 -33.01 -41.39
CA ILE A 796 7.70 -34.31 -40.77
C ILE A 796 6.37 -34.85 -41.29
N PRO A 797 6.38 -35.97 -42.06
CA PRO A 797 5.14 -36.58 -42.53
C PRO A 797 4.20 -36.95 -41.39
N ALA A 798 2.89 -36.78 -41.60
CA ALA A 798 1.87 -37.02 -40.57
C ALA A 798 2.00 -38.39 -39.89
N ALA A 799 2.26 -39.45 -40.68
CA ALA A 799 2.44 -40.82 -40.18
C ALA A 799 3.64 -41.00 -39.22
N LEU A 800 4.70 -40.20 -39.41
CA LEU A 800 5.89 -40.22 -38.57
C LEU A 800 5.78 -39.26 -37.38
N ALA A 801 4.91 -38.25 -37.47
CA ALA A 801 4.61 -37.29 -36.40
C ALA A 801 3.56 -37.80 -35.40
N GLU A 802 2.61 -38.63 -35.84
CA GLU A 802 1.46 -39.04 -35.05
C GLU A 802 1.85 -39.71 -33.73
N GLY A 803 1.36 -39.11 -32.63
CA GLY A 803 1.57 -39.58 -31.26
C GLY A 803 2.97 -39.34 -30.70
N ARG A 804 3.82 -38.59 -31.42
CA ARG A 804 5.21 -38.29 -31.03
C ARG A 804 5.39 -36.84 -30.55
N THR A 805 6.50 -36.64 -29.85
CA THR A 805 6.99 -35.33 -29.40
C THR A 805 8.36 -35.10 -30.02
N LEU A 806 8.59 -33.92 -30.57
CA LEU A 806 9.94 -33.50 -30.95
C LEU A 806 10.69 -33.06 -29.69
N VAL A 807 11.85 -33.68 -29.45
CA VAL A 807 12.78 -33.32 -28.39
C VAL A 807 14.09 -32.86 -29.02
N VAL A 808 14.54 -31.66 -28.66
CA VAL A 808 15.82 -31.11 -29.11
C VAL A 808 16.40 -30.19 -28.03
N SER A 809 17.72 -30.23 -27.86
CA SER A 809 18.46 -29.30 -27.00
C SER A 809 19.30 -28.39 -27.89
N GLY A 810 19.36 -27.11 -27.57
CA GLY A 810 20.18 -26.13 -28.27
C GLY A 810 21.23 -25.52 -27.36
N ASP A 811 22.48 -25.48 -27.82
CA ASP A 811 23.62 -24.88 -27.11
C ASP A 811 24.59 -24.21 -28.10
N LEU A 812 25.56 -23.45 -27.59
CA LEU A 812 26.66 -22.94 -28.42
C LEU A 812 27.62 -24.07 -28.80
N GLU A 813 28.06 -24.07 -30.05
CA GLU A 813 29.05 -25.02 -30.53
C GLU A 813 30.37 -24.85 -29.73
N PRO A 814 30.91 -25.90 -29.11
CA PRO A 814 32.03 -25.76 -28.17
C PRO A 814 33.32 -25.13 -28.74
N GLU A 815 33.67 -25.37 -30.00
CA GLU A 815 34.97 -24.95 -30.55
C GLU A 815 34.96 -23.55 -31.17
N HIS A 816 33.97 -23.27 -32.02
CA HIS A 816 33.84 -22.04 -32.81
C HIS A 816 32.72 -21.14 -32.28
N GLY A 817 31.85 -21.67 -31.41
CA GLY A 817 30.68 -20.99 -30.86
C GLY A 817 30.89 -20.35 -29.48
N SER A 818 32.01 -20.62 -28.81
CA SER A 818 32.21 -20.31 -27.38
C SER A 818 32.18 -18.81 -27.04
N THR A 819 32.40 -17.93 -28.01
CA THR A 819 32.34 -16.47 -27.85
C THR A 819 31.00 -15.87 -28.28
N GLY A 820 30.11 -16.64 -28.89
CA GLY A 820 28.84 -16.17 -29.43
C GLY A 820 27.76 -15.90 -28.37
N SER A 821 26.67 -15.28 -28.79
CA SER A 821 25.47 -15.10 -27.98
C SER A 821 24.20 -15.15 -28.81
N VAL A 822 23.30 -16.08 -28.47
CA VAL A 822 22.13 -16.37 -29.31
C VAL A 822 20.87 -16.54 -28.47
N GLN A 823 19.69 -16.37 -29.09
CA GLN A 823 18.43 -16.86 -28.54
C GLN A 823 17.87 -17.95 -29.43
N LEU A 824 17.34 -18.99 -28.80
CA LEU A 824 16.86 -20.18 -29.49
C LEU A 824 15.34 -20.27 -29.37
N THR A 825 14.70 -20.67 -30.47
CA THR A 825 13.27 -20.92 -30.54
C THR A 825 13.03 -22.22 -31.29
N ALA A 826 12.05 -23.01 -30.83
CA ALA A 826 11.57 -24.17 -31.55
C ALA A 826 10.05 -24.23 -31.46
N GLY A 827 9.37 -24.44 -32.59
CA GLY A 827 7.91 -24.43 -32.61
C GLY A 827 7.29 -24.74 -33.96
N LEU A 828 5.96 -24.73 -34.00
CA LEU A 828 5.16 -24.98 -35.21
C LEU A 828 4.89 -23.70 -36.02
N THR A 829 5.15 -22.54 -35.44
CA THR A 829 5.04 -21.24 -36.08
C THR A 829 6.43 -20.75 -36.50
N ARG A 830 6.55 -20.21 -37.71
CA ARG A 830 7.81 -19.64 -38.19
C ARG A 830 8.19 -18.46 -37.29
N PRO A 831 9.33 -18.50 -36.57
CA PRO A 831 9.74 -17.40 -35.71
C PRO A 831 10.05 -16.15 -36.53
N ALA A 832 9.71 -14.98 -35.99
CA ALA A 832 10.15 -13.71 -36.56
C ALA A 832 11.66 -13.56 -36.30
N PRO A 833 12.49 -13.39 -37.33
CA PRO A 833 13.92 -13.26 -37.12
C PRO A 833 14.28 -11.85 -36.59
N PHE A 834 15.40 -11.75 -35.85
CA PHE A 834 16.14 -10.51 -35.57
C PHE A 834 15.68 -9.58 -34.44
N VAL A 835 14.92 -10.03 -33.44
CA VAL A 835 14.60 -9.18 -32.26
C VAL A 835 14.89 -9.92 -30.96
N LEU A 836 15.79 -9.36 -30.15
CA LEU A 836 16.07 -9.81 -28.79
C LEU A 836 14.77 -9.77 -27.96
N SER A 837 14.36 -10.92 -27.43
CA SER A 837 13.14 -11.07 -26.66
C SER A 837 13.42 -11.28 -25.16
N PRO A 838 12.73 -10.57 -24.25
CA PRO A 838 12.83 -10.83 -22.81
C PRO A 838 12.20 -12.18 -22.39
N SER A 839 11.44 -12.84 -23.28
CA SER A 839 10.76 -14.11 -22.98
C SER A 839 11.61 -15.36 -23.20
N HIS A 840 12.83 -15.22 -23.74
CA HIS A 840 13.73 -16.33 -24.06
C HIS A 840 15.09 -16.09 -23.40
N PRO A 841 15.75 -17.14 -22.88
CA PRO A 841 17.09 -17.00 -22.35
C PRO A 841 18.08 -16.65 -23.47
N ILE A 842 19.17 -15.97 -23.11
CA ILE A 842 20.32 -15.76 -23.98
C ILE A 842 21.30 -16.90 -23.74
N ILE A 843 21.64 -17.65 -24.77
CA ILE A 843 22.56 -18.76 -24.70
C ILE A 843 23.99 -18.26 -24.83
N THR A 844 24.78 -18.48 -23.81
CA THR A 844 26.19 -18.08 -23.68
C THR A 844 27.02 -19.22 -23.09
N ALA A 845 28.34 -19.20 -23.30
CA ALA A 845 29.24 -20.06 -22.53
C ALA A 845 29.26 -19.58 -21.07
N THR A 846 28.72 -20.39 -20.15
CA THR A 846 28.59 -20.04 -18.72
C THR A 846 29.93 -19.56 -18.14
N GLY A 847 29.95 -18.35 -17.58
CA GLY A 847 31.14 -17.75 -16.97
C GLY A 847 32.22 -17.27 -17.95
N GLY A 848 31.98 -17.36 -19.26
CA GLY A 848 32.84 -16.79 -20.30
C GLY A 848 32.77 -15.26 -20.37
N ASP A 849 33.62 -14.64 -21.18
CA ASP A 849 33.70 -13.18 -21.29
C ASP A 849 32.41 -12.57 -21.87
N THR A 850 31.77 -13.23 -22.83
CA THR A 850 30.47 -12.83 -23.38
C THR A 850 29.36 -12.86 -22.33
N ASP A 851 29.30 -13.91 -21.52
CA ASP A 851 28.31 -14.05 -20.42
C ASP A 851 28.48 -12.95 -19.37
N LYS A 852 29.72 -12.67 -18.96
CA LYS A 852 30.02 -11.56 -18.02
C LYS A 852 29.64 -10.20 -18.60
N ARG A 853 29.96 -9.95 -19.86
CA ARG A 853 29.62 -8.69 -20.55
C ARG A 853 28.11 -8.48 -20.65
N ILE A 854 27.36 -9.52 -21.03
CA ILE A 854 25.89 -9.45 -21.12
C ILE A 854 25.27 -9.20 -19.74
N ASN A 855 25.74 -9.90 -18.71
CA ASN A 855 25.25 -9.70 -17.35
C ASN A 855 25.57 -8.30 -16.82
N ALA A 856 26.77 -7.77 -17.07
CA ALA A 856 27.11 -6.38 -16.75
C ALA A 856 26.19 -5.39 -17.50
N GLY A 857 25.85 -5.68 -18.77
CA GLY A 857 24.87 -4.88 -19.51
C GLY A 857 23.44 -4.96 -18.94
N HIS A 858 23.06 -6.07 -18.31
CA HIS A 858 21.80 -6.18 -17.56
C HIS A 858 21.87 -5.41 -16.24
N ASP A 859 23.03 -5.37 -15.56
CA ASP A 859 23.26 -4.49 -14.40
C ASP A 859 23.06 -3.01 -14.79
N ASP A 860 23.67 -2.55 -15.90
CA ASP A 860 23.48 -1.17 -16.39
C ASP A 860 21.99 -0.81 -16.60
N PHE A 861 21.21 -1.78 -17.13
CA PHE A 861 19.77 -1.59 -17.30
C PHE A 861 19.05 -1.52 -15.95
N ARG A 862 19.35 -2.44 -15.03
CA ARG A 862 18.76 -2.50 -13.69
C ARG A 862 19.06 -1.24 -12.87
N ASP A 863 20.25 -0.68 -13.04
CA ASP A 863 20.67 0.52 -12.33
C ASP A 863 19.86 1.75 -12.77
N LEU A 864 19.46 1.86 -14.03
CA LEU A 864 18.66 2.98 -14.52
C LEU A 864 17.15 2.72 -14.50
N PHE A 865 16.74 1.45 -14.62
CA PHE A 865 15.34 1.01 -14.68
C PHE A 865 15.02 -0.07 -13.64
N PRO A 866 15.19 0.20 -12.33
CA PRO A 866 14.76 -0.72 -11.29
C PRO A 866 13.24 -0.91 -11.35
N ALA A 867 12.74 -2.10 -11.04
CA ALA A 867 11.29 -2.38 -11.04
C ALA A 867 10.54 -1.56 -9.97
N SER A 868 11.19 -1.34 -8.82
CA SER A 868 10.76 -0.41 -7.78
C SER A 868 11.98 0.32 -7.22
N ILE A 869 11.81 1.56 -6.77
CA ILE A 869 12.89 2.35 -6.14
C ILE A 869 12.77 2.46 -4.62
N CYS A 870 11.66 1.98 -4.04
CA CYS A 870 11.48 1.83 -2.60
C CYS A 870 10.61 0.61 -2.25
N TYR A 871 10.77 0.04 -1.05
CA TYR A 871 9.81 -0.91 -0.49
C TYR A 871 8.57 -0.18 0.07
N PRO A 872 7.36 -0.41 -0.46
CA PRO A 872 6.20 0.42 -0.13
C PRO A 872 5.54 0.09 1.21
N GLN A 873 5.67 -1.12 1.76
CA GLN A 873 4.90 -1.48 2.97
C GLN A 873 5.54 -1.02 4.28
N ILE A 874 6.87 -0.80 4.30
CA ILE A 874 7.72 -0.58 5.48
C ILE A 874 7.68 -1.74 6.50
N VAL A 875 6.51 -2.18 6.95
CA VAL A 875 6.30 -3.38 7.78
C VAL A 875 6.07 -4.59 6.88
N PRO A 876 6.95 -5.61 6.90
CA PRO A 876 6.75 -6.82 6.10
C PRO A 876 5.51 -7.62 6.52
N VAL A 877 4.65 -8.03 5.57
CA VAL A 877 3.43 -8.82 5.86
C VAL A 877 3.45 -10.25 5.32
N ASP A 878 4.46 -10.60 4.52
CA ASP A 878 4.42 -11.80 3.68
C ASP A 878 4.96 -13.07 4.39
N GLU A 879 5.46 -12.99 5.64
CA GLU A 879 5.98 -14.15 6.38
C GLU A 879 5.52 -14.22 7.85
N VAL A 880 5.27 -15.44 8.32
CA VAL A 880 4.72 -15.72 9.67
C VAL A 880 5.76 -15.52 10.79
N VAL A 881 7.07 -15.55 10.51
CA VAL A 881 8.14 -15.57 11.55
C VAL A 881 9.37 -14.67 11.21
N THR A 882 9.21 -13.41 10.81
CA THR A 882 10.38 -12.54 10.48
C THR A 882 10.97 -11.77 11.68
N LEU A 883 12.29 -11.54 11.69
CA LEU A 883 12.94 -10.58 12.60
C LEU A 883 12.91 -9.12 12.09
N ALA A 884 12.59 -8.93 10.81
CA ALA A 884 12.49 -7.60 10.21
C ALA A 884 11.15 -6.97 10.61
N LEU A 885 11.17 -6.13 11.64
CA LEU A 885 9.99 -5.37 12.08
C LEU A 885 9.69 -4.22 11.11
N TYR A 886 10.74 -3.52 10.68
CA TYR A 886 10.68 -2.51 9.64
C TYR A 886 11.76 -2.82 8.59
N PHE A 887 11.42 -2.67 7.31
CA PHE A 887 12.25 -3.04 6.20
C PHE A 887 12.50 -1.86 5.28
N ARG A 888 13.77 -1.45 5.22
CA ARG A 888 14.26 -0.34 4.39
C ARG A 888 14.96 -0.89 3.16
N GLU A 889 14.39 -0.61 1.99
CA GLU A 889 15.03 -0.89 0.69
C GLU A 889 14.73 0.29 -0.25
N ASP A 890 15.55 1.33 -0.17
CA ASP A 890 15.36 2.61 -0.87
C ASP A 890 16.65 3.13 -1.55
N GLU A 891 17.70 2.31 -1.66
CA GLU A 891 18.96 2.67 -2.33
C GLU A 891 18.74 3.21 -3.75
N PRO A 892 17.90 2.58 -4.61
CA PRO A 892 17.72 3.09 -5.96
C PRO A 892 17.09 4.50 -5.98
N MET A 893 16.21 4.81 -5.03
CA MET A 893 15.66 6.15 -4.87
C MET A 893 16.76 7.14 -4.47
N GLN A 894 17.59 6.79 -3.47
CA GLN A 894 18.70 7.65 -3.05
C GLN A 894 19.66 7.95 -4.20
N ARG A 895 20.00 6.95 -5.01
CA ARG A 895 20.93 7.09 -6.13
C ARG A 895 20.35 7.86 -7.32
N LEU A 896 19.10 7.61 -7.68
CA LEU A 896 18.50 8.13 -8.92
C LEU A 896 17.70 9.43 -8.72
N MET A 897 17.10 9.63 -7.55
CA MET A 897 16.12 10.70 -7.33
C MET A 897 16.63 11.79 -6.38
N LEU A 898 17.30 11.40 -5.29
CA LEU A 898 17.52 12.32 -4.17
C LEU A 898 18.79 13.14 -4.32
N ASN A 899 18.72 14.42 -3.94
CA ASN A 899 19.92 15.21 -3.65
C ASN A 899 20.44 14.94 -2.23
N GLU A 900 21.63 15.46 -1.88
CA GLU A 900 22.26 15.21 -0.57
C GLU A 900 21.40 15.65 0.63
N LYS A 901 20.65 16.75 0.54
CA LYS A 901 19.76 17.17 1.63
C LYS A 901 18.59 16.20 1.83
N GLU A 902 18.05 15.70 0.72
CA GLU A 902 16.94 14.75 0.72
C GLU A 902 17.38 13.36 1.22
N LYS A 903 18.61 12.93 0.91
CA LYS A 903 19.20 11.71 1.48
C LYS A 903 19.31 11.82 3.00
N ILE A 904 19.90 12.91 3.49
CA ILE A 904 20.03 13.19 4.93
C ILE A 904 18.64 13.22 5.60
N GLU A 905 17.63 13.81 4.95
CA GLU A 905 16.27 13.83 5.47
C GLU A 905 15.69 12.42 5.60
N LEU A 906 15.80 11.59 4.54
CA LEU A 906 15.28 10.22 4.54
C LEU A 906 16.02 9.33 5.54
N ASP A 907 17.35 9.43 5.61
CA ASP A 907 18.16 8.71 6.60
C ASP A 907 17.75 9.08 8.02
N ARG A 908 17.53 10.38 8.29
CA ARG A 908 17.06 10.84 9.58
C ARG A 908 15.67 10.29 9.92
N LEU A 909 14.74 10.24 8.97
CA LEU A 909 13.40 9.68 9.21
C LEU A 909 13.46 8.20 9.59
N TRP A 910 14.28 7.41 8.89
CA TRP A 910 14.48 6.00 9.21
C TRP A 910 15.19 5.81 10.55
N ASP A 911 16.22 6.60 10.83
CA ASP A 911 16.94 6.58 12.10
C ASP A 911 16.02 6.95 13.27
N GLU A 912 15.15 7.97 13.11
CA GLU A 912 14.09 8.29 14.08
C GLU A 912 13.15 7.10 14.31
N LEU A 913 12.71 6.42 13.24
CA LEU A 913 11.82 5.26 13.37
C LEU A 913 12.48 4.15 14.20
N PHE A 914 13.71 3.77 13.86
CA PHE A 914 14.45 2.73 14.58
C PHE A 914 14.77 3.12 16.03
N TYR A 915 15.08 4.40 16.26
CA TYR A 915 15.36 4.93 17.59
C TYR A 915 14.13 4.92 18.49
N ILE A 916 13.01 5.49 18.01
CA ILE A 916 11.74 5.59 18.76
C ILE A 916 11.21 4.20 19.08
N THR A 917 11.26 3.28 18.11
CA THR A 917 10.74 1.92 18.27
C THR A 917 11.67 0.99 19.05
N ARG A 918 12.87 1.45 19.37
CA ARG A 918 13.94 0.69 20.03
C ARG A 918 14.14 -0.68 19.38
N GLU A 919 14.15 -0.69 18.06
CA GLU A 919 14.06 -1.91 17.23
C GLU A 919 15.10 -2.98 17.60
N PRO A 920 16.39 -2.66 17.89
CA PRO A 920 17.39 -3.68 18.24
C PRO A 920 17.00 -4.52 19.46
N PHE A 921 16.40 -3.93 20.50
CA PHE A 921 15.94 -4.69 21.67
C PHE A 921 14.75 -5.59 21.34
N LYS A 922 13.85 -5.15 20.44
CA LYS A 922 12.73 -5.99 20.00
C LYS A 922 13.21 -7.15 19.14
N LYS A 923 14.21 -6.94 18.29
CA LYS A 923 14.87 -8.02 17.52
C LYS A 923 15.51 -9.06 18.44
N GLU A 924 16.16 -8.64 19.53
CA GLU A 924 16.69 -9.55 20.56
C GLU A 924 15.61 -10.42 21.19
N VAL A 925 14.52 -9.81 21.66
CA VAL A 925 13.38 -10.54 22.26
C VAL A 925 12.73 -11.47 21.23
N ALA A 926 12.50 -11.00 20.00
CA ALA A 926 11.92 -11.81 18.93
C ALA A 926 12.84 -13.00 18.59
N TYR A 927 14.15 -12.79 18.55
CA TYR A 927 15.13 -13.85 18.32
C TYR A 927 15.03 -14.94 19.40
N GLU A 928 14.98 -14.56 20.68
CA GLU A 928 14.87 -15.52 21.79
C GLU A 928 13.58 -16.33 21.69
N GLN A 929 12.44 -15.67 21.47
CA GLN A 929 11.15 -16.34 21.30
C GLN A 929 11.17 -17.33 20.14
N ILE A 930 11.68 -16.90 18.97
CA ILE A 930 11.71 -17.75 17.77
C ILE A 930 12.60 -18.96 17.99
N VAL A 931 13.75 -18.80 18.65
CA VAL A 931 14.64 -19.92 19.01
C VAL A 931 13.93 -20.88 19.96
N GLU A 932 13.28 -20.38 21.02
CA GLU A 932 12.55 -21.23 21.98
C GLU A 932 11.45 -22.05 21.29
N PHE A 933 10.61 -21.42 20.47
CA PHE A 933 9.55 -22.12 19.73
C PHE A 933 10.10 -23.08 18.67
N SER A 934 11.16 -22.71 17.94
CA SER A 934 11.69 -23.52 16.82
C SER A 934 12.48 -24.74 17.28
N THR A 935 12.94 -24.80 18.53
CA THR A 935 13.68 -25.97 19.05
C THR A 935 12.87 -27.27 19.04
N GLN A 936 11.54 -27.19 19.06
CA GLN A 936 10.65 -28.35 19.09
C GLN A 936 10.17 -28.78 17.70
N ASP A 937 9.86 -27.83 16.81
CA ASP A 937 9.20 -28.10 15.52
C ASP A 937 10.11 -27.92 14.28
N ARG A 938 11.14 -27.07 14.37
CA ARG A 938 12.01 -26.68 13.24
C ARG A 938 13.47 -26.45 13.68
N PRO A 939 14.19 -27.50 14.12
CA PRO A 939 15.57 -27.36 14.61
C PRO A 939 16.56 -26.86 13.53
N ASP A 940 16.20 -27.01 12.26
CA ASP A 940 16.93 -26.44 11.12
C ASP A 940 16.99 -24.91 11.13
N LEU A 941 15.92 -24.23 11.59
CA LEU A 941 15.89 -22.77 11.71
C LEU A 941 16.84 -22.27 12.80
N VAL A 942 16.89 -22.96 13.94
CA VAL A 942 17.81 -22.64 15.05
C VAL A 942 19.27 -22.72 14.60
N ILE A 943 19.61 -23.71 13.76
CA ILE A 943 20.94 -23.86 13.17
C ILE A 943 21.25 -22.70 12.21
N ALA A 944 20.29 -22.36 11.34
CA ALA A 944 20.45 -21.27 10.36
C ALA A 944 20.64 -19.90 11.02
N TRP A 945 20.05 -19.67 12.19
CA TRP A 945 20.04 -18.38 12.89
C TRP A 945 21.21 -18.16 13.85
N LYS A 946 21.88 -19.25 14.27
CA LYS A 946 23.01 -19.21 15.20
C LYS A 946 24.13 -18.23 14.80
N PRO A 947 24.50 -18.06 13.51
CA PRO A 947 25.50 -17.07 13.10
C PRO A 947 25.06 -15.61 13.27
N TYR A 948 23.76 -15.33 13.34
CA TYR A 948 23.23 -13.97 13.47
C TYR A 948 23.23 -13.46 14.92
N LYS A 949 23.14 -14.36 15.91
CA LYS A 949 23.12 -13.97 17.33
C LYS A 949 24.26 -13.04 17.74
N PRO A 950 25.54 -13.28 17.39
CA PRO A 950 26.62 -12.36 17.74
C PRO A 950 26.45 -10.97 17.12
N ILE A 951 25.98 -10.89 15.87
CA ILE A 951 25.73 -9.62 15.16
C ILE A 951 24.62 -8.84 15.88
N LEU A 952 23.51 -9.51 16.18
CA LEU A 952 22.40 -8.90 16.91
C LEU A 952 22.81 -8.39 18.30
N LEU A 953 23.61 -9.17 19.04
CA LEU A 953 24.11 -8.73 20.35
C LEU A 953 25.05 -7.53 20.24
N GLU A 954 25.86 -7.45 19.17
CA GLU A 954 26.68 -6.27 18.88
C GLU A 954 25.83 -5.05 18.53
N GLU A 955 24.79 -5.21 17.70
CA GLU A 955 23.81 -4.15 17.38
C GLU A 955 23.08 -3.65 18.63
N VAL A 956 22.63 -4.55 19.49
CA VAL A 956 21.98 -4.25 20.78
C VAL A 956 22.93 -3.49 21.72
N ALA A 957 24.18 -3.94 21.83
CA ALA A 957 25.19 -3.28 22.65
C ALA A 957 25.53 -1.87 22.13
N ALA A 958 25.70 -1.73 20.82
CA ALA A 958 25.94 -0.45 20.16
C ALA A 958 24.75 0.51 20.35
N PHE A 959 23.51 0.01 20.21
CA PHE A 959 22.31 0.82 20.43
C PHE A 959 22.19 1.25 21.90
N ARG A 960 22.48 0.37 22.86
CA ARG A 960 22.51 0.73 24.29
C ARG A 960 23.56 1.80 24.60
N ALA A 961 24.76 1.68 24.04
CA ALA A 961 25.81 2.69 24.18
C ALA A 961 25.39 4.03 23.55
N ARG A 962 24.72 3.99 22.39
CA ARG A 962 24.16 5.16 21.72
C ARG A 962 23.10 5.86 22.57
N LEU A 963 22.14 5.13 23.14
CA LEU A 963 21.13 5.72 24.03
C LEU A 963 21.77 6.54 25.16
N LEU A 964 22.81 6.00 25.79
CA LEU A 964 23.57 6.69 26.85
C LEU A 964 24.34 7.92 26.34
N ALA A 965 24.93 7.83 25.14
CA ALA A 965 25.66 8.94 24.53
C ALA A 965 24.73 10.08 24.05
N ASP A 966 23.46 9.78 23.82
CA ASP A 966 22.46 10.75 23.36
C ASP A 966 21.81 11.50 24.54
N GLU A 967 21.77 10.93 25.75
CA GLU A 967 21.12 11.53 26.93
C GLU A 967 21.56 12.99 27.20
N PRO A 968 22.85 13.35 27.18
CA PRO A 968 23.27 14.72 27.42
C PRO A 968 22.75 15.69 26.35
N ARG A 969 22.74 15.29 25.08
CA ARG A 969 22.24 16.11 23.97
C ARG A 969 20.74 16.35 24.07
N GLN A 970 20.00 15.35 24.53
CA GLN A 970 18.56 15.45 24.78
C GLN A 970 18.27 16.41 25.96
N LEU A 971 19.08 16.36 27.02
CA LEU A 971 19.00 17.32 28.12
C LEU A 971 19.33 18.75 27.67
N GLU A 972 20.38 18.95 26.86
CA GLU A 972 20.68 20.28 26.27
C GLU A 972 19.50 20.82 25.46
N ALA A 973 18.84 19.96 24.69
CA ALA A 973 17.68 20.35 23.89
C ALA A 973 16.51 20.79 24.78
N VAL A 974 16.31 20.16 25.95
CA VAL A 974 15.35 20.64 26.97
C VAL A 974 15.75 22.02 27.51
N ILE A 975 17.03 22.26 27.77
CA ILE A 975 17.54 23.52 28.30
C ILE A 975 17.38 24.65 27.26
N ASP A 976 17.71 24.42 25.98
CA ASP A 976 17.44 25.41 24.93
C ASP A 976 15.92 25.60 24.70
N TRP A 977 15.12 24.55 24.82
CA TRP A 977 13.66 24.68 24.80
C TRP A 977 13.15 25.54 25.98
N ALA A 978 13.74 25.40 27.17
CA ALA A 978 13.40 26.21 28.34
C ALA A 978 13.70 27.71 28.14
N ARG A 979 14.75 28.06 27.38
CA ARG A 979 15.05 29.44 26.98
C ARG A 979 13.87 30.09 26.23
N ARG A 980 13.26 29.34 25.30
CA ARG A 980 12.07 29.80 24.57
C ARG A 980 10.85 29.88 25.49
N ALA A 981 10.65 28.87 26.33
CA ALA A 981 9.53 28.84 27.29
C ALA A 981 9.58 30.02 28.28
N TRP A 982 10.76 30.34 28.80
CA TRP A 982 10.96 31.47 29.73
C TRP A 982 11.17 32.81 29.00
N ARG A 983 11.18 32.78 27.66
CA ARG A 983 11.17 33.94 26.75
C ARG A 983 12.40 34.82 26.88
N ARG A 984 13.52 34.29 27.40
CA ARG A 984 14.79 35.01 27.60
C ARG A 984 15.95 34.05 27.67
N VAL A 985 17.17 34.59 27.58
CA VAL A 985 18.40 33.85 27.87
C VAL A 985 18.38 33.36 29.32
N LEU A 986 18.74 32.10 29.53
CA LEU A 986 18.86 31.48 30.85
C LEU A 986 20.19 31.89 31.50
N THR A 987 20.17 32.16 32.80
CA THR A 987 21.43 32.36 33.54
C THR A 987 22.19 31.04 33.69
N GLU A 988 23.48 31.08 34.00
CA GLU A 988 24.27 29.87 34.25
C GLU A 988 23.66 29.04 35.40
N ASP A 989 23.30 29.68 36.52
CA ASP A 989 22.62 29.02 37.65
C ASP A 989 21.29 28.35 37.27
N GLU A 990 20.55 28.93 36.33
CA GLU A 990 19.28 28.37 35.87
C GLU A 990 19.47 27.16 34.98
N GLN A 991 20.51 27.17 34.14
CA GLN A 991 20.88 26.01 33.33
C GLN A 991 21.37 24.89 34.23
N GLU A 992 22.25 25.21 35.19
CA GLU A 992 22.80 24.25 36.13
C GLU A 992 21.72 23.64 37.03
N GLY A 993 20.80 24.46 37.56
CA GLY A 993 19.68 23.94 38.36
C GLY A 993 18.75 22.98 37.62
N LEU A 994 18.63 23.10 36.28
CA LEU A 994 17.90 22.13 35.46
C LEU A 994 18.70 20.83 35.27
N ARG A 995 20.03 20.90 35.15
CA ARG A 995 20.93 19.74 35.11
C ARG A 995 20.93 18.98 36.42
N GLU A 996 21.13 19.69 37.53
CA GLU A 996 21.12 19.13 38.88
C GLU A 996 19.78 18.41 39.18
N LEU A 997 18.64 19.00 38.75
CA LEU A 997 17.35 18.32 38.88
C LEU A 997 17.31 17.02 38.08
N TYR A 998 17.74 17.06 36.83
CA TYR A 998 17.80 15.87 35.98
C TYR A 998 18.70 14.80 36.60
N GLU A 999 19.91 15.16 37.05
CA GLU A 999 20.86 14.25 37.69
C GLU A 999 20.27 13.63 38.96
N ALA A 1000 19.67 14.44 39.84
CA ALA A 1000 19.03 13.96 41.06
C ALA A 1000 17.86 12.99 40.78
N LEU A 1001 17.15 13.14 39.65
CA LEU A 1001 16.14 12.19 39.21
C LEU A 1001 16.78 10.87 38.74
N ARG A 1002 17.88 10.94 37.98
CA ARG A 1002 18.61 9.74 37.51
C ARG A 1002 19.24 8.97 38.68
N GLU A 1003 19.76 9.65 39.70
CA GLU A 1003 20.28 9.05 40.94
C GLU A 1003 19.21 8.28 41.72
N ARG A 1004 17.94 8.65 41.57
CA ARG A 1004 16.78 7.95 42.15
C ARG A 1004 16.25 6.83 41.25
N GLU A 1005 17.06 6.36 40.31
CA GLU A 1005 16.74 5.30 39.36
C GLU A 1005 15.53 5.60 38.46
N ILE A 1006 15.16 6.87 38.30
CA ILE A 1006 14.16 7.29 37.30
C ILE A 1006 14.81 7.18 35.91
N ASP A 1007 14.13 6.53 34.97
CA ASP A 1007 14.62 6.35 33.61
C ASP A 1007 14.78 7.70 32.87
N HIS A 1008 15.62 7.71 31.82
CA HIS A 1008 16.01 8.95 31.13
C HIS A 1008 14.81 9.73 30.58
N GLU A 1009 13.89 9.03 29.91
CA GLU A 1009 12.69 9.66 29.33
C GLU A 1009 11.82 10.26 30.42
N LYS A 1010 11.60 9.54 31.52
CA LYS A 1010 10.82 10.06 32.62
C LYS A 1010 11.50 11.24 33.33
N ALA A 1011 12.82 11.23 33.46
CA ALA A 1011 13.58 12.35 34.01
C ALA A 1011 13.45 13.60 33.12
N ILE A 1012 13.60 13.46 31.80
CA ILE A 1012 13.37 14.55 30.82
C ILE A 1012 11.95 15.11 30.93
N GLN A 1013 10.94 14.24 31.03
CA GLN A 1013 9.54 14.67 31.19
C GLN A 1013 9.35 15.49 32.48
N LEU A 1014 9.96 15.11 33.59
CA LEU A 1014 9.85 15.84 34.85
C LEU A 1014 10.63 17.16 34.80
N THR A 1015 11.78 17.21 34.13
CA THR A 1015 12.51 18.47 33.88
C THR A 1015 11.68 19.42 33.02
N LEU A 1016 11.02 18.94 31.96
CA LEU A 1016 10.08 19.75 31.16
C LEU A 1016 8.89 20.24 32.00
N ALA A 1017 8.33 19.39 32.87
CA ALA A 1017 7.27 19.80 33.79
C ALA A 1017 7.76 20.88 34.76
N ARG A 1018 9.03 20.83 35.23
CA ARG A 1018 9.65 21.89 36.05
C ARG A 1018 9.77 23.21 35.30
N VAL A 1019 10.09 23.17 34.01
CA VAL A 1019 10.16 24.35 33.14
C VAL A 1019 8.78 25.02 33.03
N LEU A 1020 7.74 24.23 32.76
CA LEU A 1020 6.35 24.68 32.58
C LEU A 1020 5.63 25.10 33.87
N THR A 1021 6.16 24.74 35.03
CA THR A 1021 5.64 25.16 36.35
C THR A 1021 6.47 26.26 36.97
N SER A 1022 7.56 26.67 36.32
CA SER A 1022 8.44 27.72 36.82
C SER A 1022 7.72 29.08 36.83
N PRO A 1023 7.95 29.94 37.85
CA PRO A 1023 7.49 31.31 37.80
C PRO A 1023 7.95 32.06 36.54
N ALA A 1024 9.10 31.71 35.98
CA ALA A 1024 9.61 32.28 34.74
C ALA A 1024 8.75 31.94 33.51
N PHE A 1025 8.06 30.79 33.51
CA PHE A 1025 7.09 30.43 32.48
C PHE A 1025 5.70 30.99 32.79
N LEU A 1026 5.22 30.75 34.02
CA LEU A 1026 3.87 31.08 34.44
C LEU A 1026 3.58 32.58 34.51
N TYR A 1027 4.60 33.42 34.73
CA TYR A 1027 4.43 34.86 34.86
C TYR A 1027 5.20 35.63 33.78
N ARG A 1028 4.59 36.71 33.29
CA ARG A 1028 5.27 37.72 32.48
C ARG A 1028 5.94 38.71 33.43
N ARG A 1029 7.16 38.38 33.84
CA ARG A 1029 7.97 39.18 34.75
C ARG A 1029 8.65 40.32 33.99
N GLU A 1030 8.68 41.48 34.61
CA GLU A 1030 9.42 42.65 34.13
C GLU A 1030 10.30 43.18 35.26
N GLN A 1031 11.44 43.75 34.91
CA GLN A 1031 12.37 44.32 35.87
C GLN A 1031 11.90 45.72 36.29
N ALA A 1032 11.63 45.88 37.59
CA ALA A 1032 11.32 47.18 38.18
C ALA A 1032 12.58 48.07 38.22
N GLY A 1033 12.41 49.37 38.02
CA GLY A 1033 13.46 50.37 38.24
C GLY A 1033 13.62 50.73 39.72
N ASP A 1034 14.71 51.43 40.06
CA ASP A 1034 15.10 51.77 41.44
C ASP A 1034 14.23 52.85 42.13
N GLY A 1035 13.14 53.31 41.51
CA GLY A 1035 12.33 54.41 42.03
C GLY A 1035 10.91 54.48 41.48
N ALA A 1036 10.17 55.54 41.85
CA ALA A 1036 8.76 55.71 41.48
C ALA A 1036 8.53 56.19 40.03
N LYS A 1037 9.59 56.42 39.25
CA LYS A 1037 9.48 56.88 37.86
C LYS A 1037 9.32 55.69 36.91
N PRO A 1038 8.54 55.82 35.83
CA PRO A 1038 8.48 54.81 34.77
C PRO A 1038 9.88 54.55 34.18
N VAL A 1039 10.18 53.28 33.89
CA VAL A 1039 11.41 52.84 33.22
C VAL A 1039 11.07 52.14 31.92
N ALA A 1040 11.97 52.25 30.94
CA ALA A 1040 11.83 51.51 29.68
C ALA A 1040 12.01 50.01 29.94
N VAL A 1041 11.19 49.20 29.29
CA VAL A 1041 11.37 47.75 29.28
C VAL A 1041 12.58 47.35 28.44
N SER A 1042 13.21 46.25 28.80
CA SER A 1042 14.24 45.61 27.96
C SER A 1042 13.65 45.13 26.63
N THR A 1043 14.50 44.88 25.64
CA THR A 1043 14.07 44.38 24.33
C THR A 1043 13.38 43.03 24.40
N THR A 1044 13.77 42.17 25.34
CA THR A 1044 13.17 40.86 25.58
C THR A 1044 11.76 40.97 26.19
N GLU A 1045 11.59 41.90 27.13
CA GLU A 1045 10.28 42.22 27.69
C GLU A 1045 9.38 42.89 26.64
N LEU A 1046 9.93 43.74 25.77
CA LEU A 1046 9.20 44.33 24.64
C LEU A 1046 8.71 43.26 23.65
N ALA A 1047 9.55 42.29 23.29
CA ALA A 1047 9.15 41.15 22.47
C ALA A 1047 8.05 40.31 23.13
N THR A 1048 8.15 40.08 24.44
CA THR A 1048 7.12 39.38 25.22
C THR A 1048 5.81 40.16 25.23
N ARG A 1049 5.85 41.48 25.46
CA ARG A 1049 4.66 42.33 25.40
C ARG A 1049 4.00 42.28 24.03
N LEU A 1050 4.77 42.42 22.95
CA LEU A 1050 4.25 42.42 21.58
C LEU A 1050 3.64 41.07 21.19
N SER A 1051 4.33 39.95 21.51
CA SER A 1051 3.85 38.60 21.20
C SER A 1051 2.59 38.21 21.96
N TYR A 1052 2.50 38.50 23.26
CA TYR A 1052 1.26 38.20 24.00
C TYR A 1052 0.12 39.14 23.63
N PHE A 1053 0.41 40.38 23.22
CA PHE A 1053 -0.62 41.28 22.73
C PHE A 1053 -1.21 40.78 21.40
N LEU A 1054 -0.38 40.44 20.42
CA LEU A 1054 -0.85 40.08 19.07
C LEU A 1054 -1.23 38.59 18.91
N TRP A 1055 -0.55 37.69 19.61
CA TRP A 1055 -0.68 36.24 19.44
C TRP A 1055 -1.01 35.49 20.73
N SER A 1056 -1.13 36.17 21.88
CA SER A 1056 -1.40 35.56 23.19
C SER A 1056 -0.47 34.39 23.51
N SER A 1057 0.79 34.47 23.07
CA SER A 1057 1.76 33.37 23.11
C SER A 1057 3.19 33.90 23.13
N VAL A 1058 4.15 33.00 23.28
CA VAL A 1058 5.59 33.30 23.30
C VAL A 1058 6.08 33.95 22.00
N PRO A 1059 7.16 34.76 22.05
CA PRO A 1059 7.84 35.25 20.85
C PRO A 1059 8.29 34.09 19.96
N ASP A 1060 8.15 34.25 18.64
CA ASP A 1060 8.78 33.32 17.70
C ASP A 1060 10.28 33.62 17.53
N THR A 1061 10.98 32.74 16.81
CA THR A 1061 12.43 32.84 16.64
C THR A 1061 12.86 34.18 16.04
N ALA A 1062 12.13 34.70 15.05
CA ALA A 1062 12.47 35.98 14.40
C ALA A 1062 12.34 37.16 15.36
N LEU A 1063 11.26 37.23 16.15
CA LEU A 1063 11.07 38.29 17.15
C LEU A 1063 12.08 38.16 18.29
N GLY A 1064 12.36 36.94 18.75
CA GLY A 1064 13.36 36.66 19.79
C GLY A 1064 14.78 37.05 19.37
N GLN A 1065 15.15 36.84 18.10
CA GLN A 1065 16.43 37.27 17.54
C GLN A 1065 16.54 38.80 17.44
N ALA A 1066 15.48 39.48 16.99
CA ALA A 1066 15.44 40.95 16.96
C ALA A 1066 15.54 41.56 18.38
N ALA A 1067 14.96 40.89 19.38
CA ALA A 1067 15.10 41.29 20.77
C ALA A 1067 16.52 41.10 21.32
N THR A 1068 17.10 39.92 21.09
CA THR A 1068 18.43 39.56 21.59
C THR A 1068 19.54 40.41 20.96
N SER A 1069 19.38 40.80 19.68
CA SER A 1069 20.31 41.69 18.98
C SER A 1069 20.18 43.17 19.35
N GLY A 1070 19.16 43.54 20.14
CA GLY A 1070 18.88 44.93 20.52
C GLY A 1070 18.13 45.75 19.47
N GLU A 1071 17.94 45.21 18.26
CA GLU A 1071 17.37 45.94 17.12
C GLU A 1071 15.88 46.26 17.28
N LEU A 1072 15.16 45.52 18.14
CA LEU A 1072 13.74 45.74 18.37
C LEU A 1072 13.41 47.13 18.98
N THR A 1073 14.41 47.87 19.45
CA THR A 1073 14.24 49.28 19.87
C THR A 1073 14.15 50.26 18.70
N LYS A 1074 14.49 49.85 17.47
CA LYS A 1074 14.40 50.69 16.27
C LYS A 1074 12.96 50.66 15.75
N ASP A 1075 12.37 51.83 15.49
CA ASP A 1075 10.96 51.97 15.11
C ASP A 1075 10.59 51.19 13.84
N ASP A 1076 11.47 51.19 12.84
CA ASP A 1076 11.28 50.48 11.57
C ASP A 1076 11.27 48.96 11.76
N VAL A 1077 12.16 48.43 12.62
CA VAL A 1077 12.22 47.01 12.97
C VAL A 1077 11.00 46.60 13.79
N LEU A 1078 10.62 47.38 14.80
CA LEU A 1078 9.45 47.12 15.63
C LEU A 1078 8.17 47.09 14.79
N LEU A 1079 7.99 48.09 13.93
CA LEU A 1079 6.84 48.18 13.02
C LEU A 1079 6.84 47.04 11.99
N GLY A 1080 8.01 46.70 11.46
CA GLY A 1080 8.19 45.57 10.55
C GLY A 1080 7.78 44.23 11.19
N GLN A 1081 8.22 43.99 12.43
CA GLN A 1081 7.83 42.80 13.20
C GLN A 1081 6.33 42.80 13.51
N ALA A 1082 5.76 43.90 13.98
CA ALA A 1082 4.33 44.00 14.25
C ALA A 1082 3.48 43.68 13.00
N ARG A 1083 3.81 44.26 11.83
CA ARG A 1083 3.12 43.99 10.56
C ARG A 1083 3.26 42.54 10.10
N ARG A 1084 4.46 41.96 10.25
CA ARG A 1084 4.69 40.53 9.95
C ARG A 1084 3.79 39.67 10.83
N MET A 1085 3.75 39.97 12.12
CA MET A 1085 2.96 39.22 13.09
C MET A 1085 1.46 39.35 12.83
N LEU A 1086 0.99 40.56 12.49
CA LEU A 1086 -0.40 40.81 12.14
C LEU A 1086 -0.85 39.98 10.93
N ARG A 1087 0.04 39.67 9.98
CA ARG A 1087 -0.28 38.85 8.79
C ARG A 1087 -0.27 37.34 9.05
N ASP A 1088 0.26 36.90 10.18
CA ASP A 1088 0.34 35.49 10.57
C ASP A 1088 -1.05 34.97 11.00
N PRO A 1089 -1.40 33.70 10.69
CA PRO A 1089 -2.67 33.10 11.12
C PRO A 1089 -2.93 33.18 12.63
N ARG A 1090 -1.90 33.28 13.48
CA ARG A 1090 -2.05 33.46 14.93
C ARG A 1090 -2.73 34.77 15.33
N THR A 1091 -2.82 35.77 14.45
CA THR A 1091 -3.57 37.03 14.69
C THR A 1091 -5.05 36.78 14.96
N ARG A 1092 -5.59 35.63 14.55
CA ARG A 1092 -6.92 35.18 15.00
C ARG A 1092 -7.10 35.26 16.52
N ARG A 1093 -6.03 35.00 17.29
CA ARG A 1093 -6.05 35.08 18.76
C ARG A 1093 -6.27 36.51 19.25
N LEU A 1094 -5.81 37.54 18.53
CA LEU A 1094 -6.14 38.94 18.85
C LEU A 1094 -7.64 39.21 18.65
N ALA A 1095 -8.26 38.66 17.59
CA ALA A 1095 -9.70 38.75 17.39
C ALA A 1095 -10.48 38.11 18.55
N GLU A 1096 -10.07 36.93 19.01
CA GLU A 1096 -10.75 36.21 20.10
C GLU A 1096 -10.47 36.82 21.49
N GLN A 1097 -9.21 37.14 21.79
CA GLN A 1097 -8.75 37.51 23.13
C GLN A 1097 -8.86 39.01 23.43
N PHE A 1098 -8.88 39.85 22.40
CA PHE A 1098 -9.09 41.29 22.56
C PHE A 1098 -10.49 41.69 22.06
N ALA A 1099 -10.77 41.55 20.77
CA ALA A 1099 -11.99 42.11 20.19
C ALA A 1099 -13.28 41.43 20.69
N CYS A 1100 -13.30 40.09 20.76
CA CYS A 1100 -14.47 39.37 21.25
C CYS A 1100 -14.66 39.54 22.77
N GLN A 1101 -13.59 39.73 23.55
CA GLN A 1101 -13.71 40.07 24.98
C GLN A 1101 -14.26 41.48 25.17
N TRP A 1102 -13.74 42.45 24.42
CA TRP A 1102 -14.23 43.84 24.42
C TRP A 1102 -15.73 43.93 24.11
N LEU A 1103 -16.21 43.17 23.13
CA LEU A 1103 -17.64 43.15 22.78
C LEU A 1103 -18.49 42.25 23.71
N HIS A 1104 -17.90 41.59 24.70
CA HIS A 1104 -18.55 40.61 25.59
C HIS A 1104 -19.16 39.39 24.85
N ILE A 1105 -18.54 38.96 23.75
CA ILE A 1105 -18.97 37.81 22.93
C ILE A 1105 -17.96 36.66 22.92
N ARG A 1106 -16.90 36.69 23.74
CA ARG A 1106 -15.95 35.57 23.84
C ARG A 1106 -16.68 34.29 24.27
N GLY A 1107 -16.42 33.19 23.56
CA GLY A 1107 -17.02 31.89 23.85
C GLY A 1107 -18.50 31.80 23.51
N PHE A 1108 -19.00 32.68 22.63
CA PHE A 1108 -20.41 32.71 22.23
C PHE A 1108 -20.90 31.39 21.61
N ASP A 1109 -20.00 30.60 21.03
CA ASP A 1109 -20.29 29.25 20.53
C ASP A 1109 -20.81 28.28 21.61
N GLN A 1110 -20.56 28.58 22.89
CA GLN A 1110 -21.05 27.83 24.05
C GLN A 1110 -22.29 28.46 24.71
N ASN A 1111 -22.80 29.59 24.20
CA ASN A 1111 -23.95 30.27 24.79
C ASN A 1111 -25.23 29.42 24.65
N ASP A 1112 -25.90 29.15 25.77
CA ASP A 1112 -27.18 28.43 25.86
C ASP A 1112 -28.29 29.27 26.53
N ASP A 1113 -28.10 30.59 26.61
CA ASP A 1113 -29.05 31.52 27.25
C ASP A 1113 -30.35 31.70 26.46
N LYS A 1114 -30.44 31.17 25.23
CA LYS A 1114 -31.62 31.31 24.37
C LYS A 1114 -32.53 30.10 24.51
N ASN A 1115 -33.83 30.35 24.58
CA ASN A 1115 -34.82 29.29 24.64
C ASN A 1115 -34.84 28.51 23.30
N GLU A 1116 -34.19 27.35 23.28
CA GLU A 1116 -34.05 26.52 22.08
C GLU A 1116 -35.39 25.91 21.60
N GLN A 1117 -36.43 25.86 22.44
CA GLN A 1117 -37.77 25.47 21.97
C GLN A 1117 -38.39 26.56 21.09
N ARG A 1118 -38.11 27.83 21.39
CA ARG A 1118 -38.59 28.98 20.63
C ARG A 1118 -37.68 29.32 19.45
N PHE A 1119 -36.37 29.10 19.61
CA PHE A 1119 -35.35 29.38 18.60
C PHE A 1119 -34.53 28.11 18.28
N PRO A 1120 -35.14 27.09 17.64
CA PRO A 1120 -34.52 25.77 17.46
C PRO A 1120 -33.29 25.78 16.53
N GLU A 1121 -33.11 26.82 15.74
CA GLU A 1121 -31.93 26.98 14.88
C GLU A 1121 -30.71 27.53 15.64
N PHE A 1122 -30.89 28.16 16.80
CA PHE A 1122 -29.82 28.86 17.52
C PHE A 1122 -28.66 27.95 17.90
N ALA A 1123 -28.95 26.77 18.48
CA ALA A 1123 -27.93 25.77 18.84
C ALA A 1123 -27.05 25.37 17.64
N LYS A 1124 -27.61 25.35 16.42
CA LYS A 1124 -26.89 25.01 15.19
C LYS A 1124 -26.16 26.20 14.57
N LEU A 1125 -26.51 27.43 14.94
CA LEU A 1125 -25.99 28.67 14.35
C LEU A 1125 -24.98 29.38 15.25
N ARG A 1126 -25.04 29.24 16.58
CA ARG A 1126 -24.20 30.01 17.52
C ARG A 1126 -22.70 29.90 17.24
N GLY A 1127 -22.22 28.73 16.81
CA GLY A 1127 -20.83 28.54 16.38
C GLY A 1127 -20.49 29.29 15.09
N ASP A 1128 -21.39 29.28 14.09
CA ASP A 1128 -21.20 30.05 12.85
C ASP A 1128 -21.28 31.57 13.11
N MET A 1129 -22.17 32.01 14.01
CA MET A 1129 -22.28 33.41 14.43
C MET A 1129 -20.98 33.89 15.10
N TYR A 1130 -20.41 33.07 15.99
CA TYR A 1130 -19.14 33.40 16.62
C TYR A 1130 -18.00 33.45 15.60
N GLU A 1131 -17.94 32.49 14.69
CA GLU A 1131 -16.94 32.44 13.63
C GLU A 1131 -17.02 33.63 12.66
N GLU A 1132 -18.22 34.13 12.33
CA GLU A 1132 -18.42 35.38 11.59
C GLU A 1132 -17.69 36.55 12.28
N SER A 1133 -17.91 36.68 13.59
CA SER A 1133 -17.34 37.76 14.39
C SER A 1133 -15.81 37.67 14.44
N VAL A 1134 -15.27 36.47 14.70
CA VAL A 1134 -13.82 36.25 14.74
C VAL A 1134 -13.18 36.57 13.39
N ARG A 1135 -13.77 36.13 12.28
CA ARG A 1135 -13.26 36.40 10.92
C ARG A 1135 -13.29 37.88 10.56
N PHE A 1136 -14.35 38.59 10.96
CA PHE A 1136 -14.45 40.03 10.73
C PHE A 1136 -13.25 40.77 11.34
N PHE A 1137 -12.94 40.50 12.60
CA PHE A 1137 -11.79 41.11 13.26
C PHE A 1137 -10.45 40.58 12.76
N GLU A 1138 -10.35 39.28 12.46
CA GLU A 1138 -9.14 38.71 11.87
C GLU A 1138 -8.80 39.43 10.55
N ASP A 1139 -9.77 39.64 9.67
CA ASP A 1139 -9.57 40.38 8.41
C ASP A 1139 -9.15 41.83 8.65
N LEU A 1140 -9.85 42.53 9.57
CA LEU A 1140 -9.52 43.90 9.95
C LEU A 1140 -8.05 44.03 10.40
N PHE A 1141 -7.58 43.13 11.26
CA PHE A 1141 -6.21 43.18 11.77
C PHE A 1141 -5.17 42.77 10.74
N ARG A 1142 -5.44 41.72 9.94
CA ARG A 1142 -4.48 41.21 8.95
C ARG A 1142 -4.27 42.17 7.79
N ASN A 1143 -5.31 42.93 7.45
CA ASN A 1143 -5.30 43.85 6.30
C ASN A 1143 -5.07 45.32 6.68
N ASP A 1144 -4.76 45.63 7.94
CA ASP A 1144 -4.61 47.02 8.43
C ASP A 1144 -5.86 47.86 8.11
N GLY A 1145 -7.03 47.27 8.37
CA GLY A 1145 -8.33 47.87 8.07
C GLY A 1145 -8.62 49.10 8.93
N SER A 1146 -9.54 49.95 8.46
CA SER A 1146 -9.84 51.20 9.14
C SER A 1146 -10.58 50.92 10.45
N VAL A 1147 -10.21 51.60 11.54
CA VAL A 1147 -11.00 51.54 12.78
C VAL A 1147 -12.46 51.97 12.57
N LEU A 1148 -12.74 52.78 11.55
CA LEU A 1148 -14.10 53.18 11.18
C LEU A 1148 -14.91 52.02 10.58
N ASP A 1149 -14.26 50.98 10.06
CA ASP A 1149 -14.91 49.79 9.51
C ASP A 1149 -15.66 49.02 10.61
N LEU A 1150 -15.28 49.18 11.88
CA LEU A 1150 -16.04 48.68 13.01
C LEU A 1150 -17.50 49.15 12.99
N LEU A 1151 -17.78 50.34 12.46
CA LEU A 1151 -19.15 50.87 12.34
C LEU A 1151 -19.66 50.87 10.90
N THR A 1152 -18.75 51.02 9.92
CA THR A 1152 -19.10 51.35 8.54
C THR A 1152 -18.72 50.27 7.52
N ALA A 1153 -18.25 49.10 7.95
CA ALA A 1153 -17.98 48.01 7.01
C ALA A 1153 -19.24 47.60 6.25
N ASP A 1154 -19.13 47.51 4.92
CA ASP A 1154 -20.20 47.01 4.04
C ASP A 1154 -20.03 45.52 3.71
N HIS A 1155 -19.40 44.75 4.61
CA HIS A 1155 -19.12 43.34 4.38
C HIS A 1155 -19.21 42.49 5.66
N THR A 1156 -19.34 41.18 5.49
CA THR A 1156 -19.24 40.17 6.54
C THR A 1156 -18.68 38.85 5.99
N PHE A 1157 -18.52 37.83 6.83
CA PHE A 1157 -18.04 36.51 6.46
C PHE A 1157 -19.12 35.46 6.70
N LEU A 1158 -19.46 34.69 5.66
CA LEU A 1158 -20.55 33.73 5.70
C LEU A 1158 -20.13 32.36 5.19
N ASN A 1159 -20.67 31.31 5.81
CA ASN A 1159 -20.77 29.98 5.21
C ASN A 1159 -22.21 29.75 4.72
N GLY A 1160 -22.48 28.61 4.07
CA GLY A 1160 -23.81 28.33 3.50
C GLY A 1160 -24.95 28.27 4.53
N ARG A 1161 -24.66 27.93 5.80
CA ARG A 1161 -25.68 27.85 6.86
C ARG A 1161 -26.08 29.23 7.35
N LEU A 1162 -25.10 30.06 7.69
CA LEU A 1162 -25.34 31.43 8.16
C LEU A 1162 -25.91 32.31 7.04
N ALA A 1163 -25.45 32.14 5.79
CA ALA A 1163 -26.02 32.83 4.63
C ALA A 1163 -27.51 32.52 4.44
N LYS A 1164 -27.90 31.24 4.61
CA LYS A 1164 -29.32 30.85 4.57
C LYS A 1164 -30.12 31.53 5.69
N HIS A 1165 -29.57 31.57 6.91
CA HIS A 1165 -30.21 32.24 8.04
C HIS A 1165 -30.40 33.75 7.78
N TYR A 1166 -29.45 34.40 7.12
CA TYR A 1166 -29.54 35.81 6.74
C TYR A 1166 -30.35 36.08 5.47
N GLY A 1167 -30.82 35.05 4.76
CA GLY A 1167 -31.51 35.22 3.48
C GLY A 1167 -30.61 35.73 2.34
N ILE A 1168 -29.30 35.42 2.40
CA ILE A 1168 -28.29 35.82 1.42
C ILE A 1168 -28.06 34.68 0.43
N ASN A 1169 -28.27 34.96 -0.86
CA ASN A 1169 -28.08 34.00 -1.95
C ASN A 1169 -26.63 34.00 -2.44
N GLY A 1170 -26.18 32.87 -3.02
CA GLY A 1170 -24.87 32.75 -3.69
C GLY A 1170 -23.75 32.13 -2.84
N VAL A 1171 -23.93 31.99 -1.53
CA VAL A 1171 -22.99 31.31 -0.63
C VAL A 1171 -23.54 29.93 -0.26
N THR A 1172 -22.79 28.87 -0.57
CA THR A 1172 -23.19 27.48 -0.29
C THR A 1172 -22.03 26.66 0.27
N GLY A 1173 -22.34 25.54 0.91
CA GLY A 1173 -21.34 24.65 1.49
C GLY A 1173 -20.75 25.13 2.83
N LYS A 1174 -19.69 24.44 3.29
CA LYS A 1174 -19.03 24.70 4.58
C LYS A 1174 -17.92 25.77 4.51
N ALA A 1175 -17.48 26.13 3.30
CA ALA A 1175 -16.42 27.11 3.12
C ALA A 1175 -16.89 28.52 3.47
N TRP A 1176 -16.03 29.29 4.15
CA TRP A 1176 -16.28 30.68 4.51
C TRP A 1176 -15.90 31.63 3.37
N GLN A 1177 -16.73 32.63 3.12
CA GLN A 1177 -16.54 33.62 2.06
C GLN A 1177 -16.78 35.03 2.61
N ARG A 1178 -15.95 35.99 2.18
CA ARG A 1178 -16.21 37.41 2.39
C ARG A 1178 -17.34 37.84 1.44
N VAL A 1179 -18.34 38.55 1.97
CA VAL A 1179 -19.52 39.01 1.21
C VAL A 1179 -19.70 40.50 1.42
N ASP A 1180 -19.66 41.27 0.33
CA ASP A 1180 -19.86 42.73 0.30
C ASP A 1180 -21.35 43.11 0.08
N GLY A 1181 -21.70 44.38 0.27
CA GLY A 1181 -23.06 44.91 0.12
C GLY A 1181 -23.97 44.63 1.32
N MET A 1182 -23.39 44.42 2.50
CA MET A 1182 -24.10 43.97 3.69
C MET A 1182 -24.91 45.06 4.40
N GLN A 1183 -24.55 46.34 4.27
CA GLN A 1183 -25.30 47.45 4.87
C GLN A 1183 -26.72 47.53 4.33
N ALA A 1184 -26.90 47.28 3.02
CA ALA A 1184 -28.21 47.21 2.39
C ALA A 1184 -29.10 46.08 2.95
N LYS A 1185 -28.50 45.14 3.70
CA LYS A 1185 -29.16 44.02 4.39
C LYS A 1185 -29.19 44.22 5.91
N GLY A 1186 -28.85 45.41 6.43
CA GLY A 1186 -28.78 45.69 7.86
C GLY A 1186 -27.65 44.95 8.57
N ARG A 1187 -26.59 44.59 7.84
CA ARG A 1187 -25.41 43.85 8.31
C ARG A 1187 -24.13 44.62 8.00
N GLY A 1188 -23.01 44.18 8.56
CA GLY A 1188 -21.73 44.87 8.44
C GLY A 1188 -21.42 45.74 9.65
N GLY A 1189 -20.14 45.84 9.98
CA GLY A 1189 -19.66 46.41 11.24
C GLY A 1189 -20.12 45.60 12.47
N VAL A 1190 -19.65 46.00 13.65
CA VAL A 1190 -19.93 45.31 14.92
C VAL A 1190 -21.40 45.39 15.32
N LEU A 1191 -22.10 46.46 14.91
CA LEU A 1191 -23.52 46.66 15.19
C LEU A 1191 -24.43 45.66 14.45
N GLY A 1192 -23.98 45.16 13.29
CA GLY A 1192 -24.72 44.20 12.47
C GLY A 1192 -24.39 42.73 12.75
N LEU A 1193 -23.38 42.45 13.60
CA LEU A 1193 -22.95 41.09 13.93
C LEU A 1193 -24.05 40.33 14.68
N SER A 1194 -24.29 39.09 14.28
CA SER A 1194 -25.31 38.25 14.92
C SER A 1194 -25.05 37.98 16.40
N THR A 1195 -23.78 37.82 16.80
CA THR A 1195 -23.36 37.64 18.19
C THR A 1195 -23.75 38.81 19.06
N VAL A 1196 -23.47 40.05 18.61
CA VAL A 1196 -23.80 41.29 19.32
C VAL A 1196 -25.30 41.45 19.47
N LEU A 1197 -26.07 41.21 18.41
CA LEU A 1197 -27.53 41.30 18.47
C LEU A 1197 -28.14 40.23 19.39
N ALA A 1198 -27.58 39.02 19.38
CA ALA A 1198 -28.08 37.89 20.15
C ALA A 1198 -27.70 37.99 21.64
N ILE A 1199 -26.45 38.31 21.99
CA ILE A 1199 -26.03 38.42 23.39
C ILE A 1199 -26.82 39.51 24.12
N ASN A 1200 -27.11 40.61 23.43
CA ASN A 1200 -27.92 41.72 23.93
C ASN A 1200 -29.43 41.51 23.71
N SER A 1201 -29.92 40.28 23.84
CA SER A 1201 -31.34 39.91 23.75
C SER A 1201 -31.73 39.02 24.93
N GLY A 1202 -33.01 38.99 25.31
CA GLY A 1202 -33.50 38.05 26.33
C GLY A 1202 -33.56 36.61 25.81
N ALA A 1203 -33.81 35.66 26.73
CA ALA A 1203 -33.91 34.24 26.38
C ALA A 1203 -35.06 33.93 25.39
N SER A 1204 -36.16 34.68 25.49
CA SER A 1204 -37.41 34.43 24.76
C SER A 1204 -37.83 35.57 23.82
N ARG A 1205 -37.10 36.70 23.78
CA ARG A 1205 -37.43 37.88 22.97
C ARG A 1205 -36.20 38.75 22.67
N THR A 1206 -36.29 39.58 21.63
CA THR A 1206 -35.34 40.69 21.41
C THR A 1206 -35.46 41.73 22.53
N SER A 1207 -34.43 42.57 22.70
CA SER A 1207 -34.39 43.59 23.76
C SER A 1207 -33.69 44.87 23.29
N PRO A 1208 -34.45 45.87 22.79
CA PRO A 1208 -33.93 47.20 22.50
C PRO A 1208 -33.16 47.81 23.67
N ILE A 1209 -33.63 47.59 24.90
CA ILE A 1209 -33.02 48.13 26.12
C ILE A 1209 -31.60 47.57 26.30
N LEU A 1210 -31.42 46.25 26.19
CA LEU A 1210 -30.10 45.64 26.35
C LEU A 1210 -29.15 46.06 25.22
N ARG A 1211 -29.64 46.15 23.98
CA ARG A 1211 -28.83 46.62 22.83
C ARG A 1211 -28.39 48.07 23.00
N GLY A 1212 -29.32 48.95 23.39
CA GLY A 1212 -29.00 50.36 23.62
C GLY A 1212 -28.06 50.56 24.81
N ASN A 1213 -28.26 49.80 25.90
CA ASN A 1213 -27.37 49.82 27.06
C ASN A 1213 -25.95 49.41 26.65
N TRP A 1214 -25.81 48.33 25.87
CA TRP A 1214 -24.53 47.87 25.38
C TRP A 1214 -23.84 48.93 24.49
N VAL A 1215 -24.55 49.59 23.58
CA VAL A 1215 -23.96 50.70 22.79
C VAL A 1215 -23.45 51.81 23.72
N TYR A 1216 -24.27 52.22 24.68
CA TYR A 1216 -23.96 53.33 25.57
C TYR A 1216 -22.77 53.01 26.51
N GLU A 1217 -22.76 51.83 27.13
CA GLU A 1217 -21.75 51.47 28.11
C GLU A 1217 -20.48 50.87 27.49
N THR A 1218 -20.60 50.09 26.41
CA THR A 1218 -19.46 49.36 25.83
C THR A 1218 -18.80 50.12 24.68
N LEU A 1219 -19.56 50.79 23.81
CA LEU A 1219 -18.99 51.51 22.66
C LEU A 1219 -18.69 52.98 22.96
N LEU A 1220 -19.60 53.68 23.67
CA LEU A 1220 -19.37 55.09 24.04
C LEU A 1220 -18.58 55.22 25.35
N GLY A 1221 -18.53 54.16 26.18
CA GLY A 1221 -17.80 54.15 27.44
C GLY A 1221 -18.45 54.99 28.55
N GLU A 1222 -19.72 55.35 28.41
CA GLU A 1222 -20.46 56.13 29.39
C GLU A 1222 -21.19 55.22 30.40
N LYS A 1223 -21.36 55.64 31.66
CA LYS A 1223 -22.08 54.85 32.67
C LYS A 1223 -23.52 55.33 32.80
N LEU A 1224 -24.47 54.39 32.83
CA LEU A 1224 -25.87 54.70 33.10
C LEU A 1224 -26.12 54.70 34.61
N PRO A 1225 -26.99 55.59 35.11
CA PRO A 1225 -27.38 55.56 36.51
C PRO A 1225 -28.16 54.27 36.79
N ARG A 1226 -28.03 53.75 38.02
CA ARG A 1226 -28.75 52.53 38.43
C ARG A 1226 -30.26 52.70 38.26
N PRO A 1227 -30.98 51.67 37.76
CA PRO A 1227 -32.42 51.73 37.67
C PRO A 1227 -33.05 51.89 39.07
N PRO A 1228 -34.22 52.54 39.19
CA PRO A 1228 -34.95 52.63 40.45
C PRO A 1228 -35.20 51.25 41.09
N ALA A 1229 -35.24 51.17 42.43
CA ALA A 1229 -35.42 49.90 43.14
C ALA A 1229 -36.77 49.19 42.83
N ASP A 1230 -37.78 49.93 42.40
CA ASP A 1230 -39.16 49.45 42.20
C ASP A 1230 -39.56 49.32 40.71
N VAL A 1231 -38.60 49.13 39.79
CA VAL A 1231 -38.91 49.01 38.35
C VAL A 1231 -39.75 47.75 38.05
N PRO A 1232 -40.94 47.86 37.42
CA PRO A 1232 -41.76 46.71 37.06
C PRO A 1232 -41.08 45.82 36.02
N GLN A 1233 -41.07 44.50 36.23
CA GLN A 1233 -40.54 43.55 35.25
C GLN A 1233 -41.41 43.49 33.99
N LEU A 1234 -40.77 43.60 32.81
CA LEU A 1234 -41.44 43.43 31.52
C LEU A 1234 -41.82 41.95 31.30
N PRO A 1235 -43.01 41.64 30.74
CA PRO A 1235 -43.50 40.27 30.57
C PRO A 1235 -42.54 39.41 29.73
N GLU A 1236 -42.39 38.11 29.99
CA GLU A 1236 -41.42 37.24 29.28
C GLU A 1236 -41.69 37.10 27.77
N SER A 1237 -42.92 37.37 27.33
CA SER A 1237 -43.30 37.41 25.92
C SER A 1237 -43.96 38.75 25.57
N VAL A 1238 -43.84 39.15 24.30
CA VAL A 1238 -44.54 40.34 23.80
C VAL A 1238 -46.05 40.02 23.74
N PRO A 1239 -46.92 40.78 24.42
CA PRO A 1239 -48.36 40.56 24.38
C PRO A 1239 -48.92 40.62 22.96
N SER A 1240 -49.97 39.84 22.68
CA SER A 1240 -50.63 39.83 21.37
C SER A 1240 -51.11 41.23 20.97
N GLY A 1241 -50.78 41.66 19.75
CA GLY A 1241 -51.13 42.98 19.22
C GLY A 1241 -50.12 44.10 19.48
N LEU A 1242 -49.01 43.83 20.17
CA LEU A 1242 -47.91 44.78 20.35
C LEU A 1242 -46.62 44.26 19.68
N THR A 1243 -45.77 45.17 19.21
CA THR A 1243 -44.37 44.88 18.90
C THR A 1243 -43.49 45.05 20.14
N ALA A 1244 -42.27 44.50 20.13
CA ALA A 1244 -41.30 44.72 21.21
C ALA A 1244 -41.04 46.23 21.44
N ARG A 1245 -40.98 47.01 20.34
CA ARG A 1245 -40.89 48.47 20.38
C ARG A 1245 -42.07 49.11 21.09
N GLN A 1246 -43.31 48.78 20.71
CA GLN A 1246 -44.51 49.36 21.33
C GLN A 1246 -44.64 49.00 22.82
N LEU A 1247 -44.19 47.80 23.21
CA LEU A 1247 -44.12 47.40 24.61
C LEU A 1247 -43.16 48.30 25.41
N ILE A 1248 -42.02 48.65 24.81
CA ILE A 1248 -40.99 49.48 25.45
C ILE A 1248 -41.36 50.96 25.43
N GLU A 1249 -41.92 51.49 24.35
CA GLU A 1249 -42.47 52.86 24.30
C GLU A 1249 -43.54 53.07 25.40
N LYS A 1250 -44.33 52.03 25.68
CA LYS A 1250 -45.26 52.05 26.82
C LYS A 1250 -44.53 52.08 28.16
N HIS A 1251 -43.43 51.36 28.31
CA HIS A 1251 -42.61 51.34 29.53
C HIS A 1251 -41.88 52.67 29.75
N SER A 1252 -41.28 53.24 28.70
CA SER A 1252 -40.53 54.50 28.77
C SER A 1252 -41.41 55.74 28.89
N SER A 1253 -42.74 55.61 28.73
CA SER A 1253 -43.70 56.69 29.05
C SER A 1253 -43.83 57.01 30.54
N VAL A 1254 -43.31 56.14 31.42
CA VAL A 1254 -43.26 56.37 32.87
C VAL A 1254 -42.13 57.36 33.19
N PRO A 1255 -42.38 58.49 33.88
CA PRO A 1255 -41.37 59.56 34.11
C PRO A 1255 -40.07 59.07 34.76
N GLU A 1256 -40.14 58.09 35.63
CA GLU A 1256 -39.00 57.47 36.29
C GLU A 1256 -38.13 56.64 35.33
N CYS A 1257 -38.74 55.98 34.34
CA CYS A 1257 -38.06 55.19 33.33
C CYS A 1257 -37.53 56.06 32.17
N ALA A 1258 -38.25 57.11 31.79
CA ALA A 1258 -37.91 57.99 30.66
C ALA A 1258 -36.48 58.55 30.74
N LYS A 1259 -35.97 58.84 31.94
CA LYS A 1259 -34.65 59.46 32.16
C LYS A 1259 -33.47 58.67 31.57
N CYS A 1260 -33.49 57.34 31.70
CA CYS A 1260 -32.46 56.48 31.12
C CYS A 1260 -32.81 56.11 29.68
N HIS A 1261 -34.11 55.86 29.43
CA HIS A 1261 -34.60 55.41 28.14
C HIS A 1261 -34.43 56.46 27.02
N GLU A 1262 -34.42 57.76 27.33
CA GLU A 1262 -34.09 58.80 26.35
C GLU A 1262 -32.69 58.61 25.73
N ARG A 1263 -31.75 58.04 26.48
CA ARG A 1263 -30.38 57.75 26.01
C ARG A 1263 -30.26 56.37 25.37
N ILE A 1264 -31.01 55.39 25.87
CA ILE A 1264 -30.88 53.97 25.50
C ILE A 1264 -31.76 53.60 24.29
N ASP A 1265 -33.03 53.99 24.33
CA ASP A 1265 -34.04 53.54 23.37
C ASP A 1265 -33.70 53.95 21.91
N PRO A 1266 -33.16 55.15 21.62
CA PRO A 1266 -32.80 55.51 20.25
C PRO A 1266 -31.79 54.54 19.61
N TYR A 1267 -30.76 54.15 20.36
CA TYR A 1267 -29.77 53.16 19.90
C TYR A 1267 -30.40 51.76 19.81
N GLY A 1268 -31.16 51.36 20.84
CA GLY A 1268 -31.83 50.08 20.89
C GLY A 1268 -32.78 49.84 19.72
N PHE A 1269 -33.64 50.81 19.41
CA PHE A 1269 -34.60 50.72 18.32
C PHE A 1269 -33.95 50.73 16.93
N ALA A 1270 -32.81 51.41 16.77
CA ALA A 1270 -32.05 51.36 15.52
C ALA A 1270 -31.47 49.96 15.24
N LEU A 1271 -31.24 49.17 16.29
CA LEU A 1271 -30.72 47.81 16.21
C LEU A 1271 -31.81 46.73 16.21
N GLU A 1272 -33.09 47.08 16.26
CA GLU A 1272 -34.18 46.12 16.05
C GLU A 1272 -34.37 45.86 14.56
N GLN A 1273 -34.28 44.57 14.19
CA GLN A 1273 -34.45 44.09 12.81
C GLN A 1273 -35.81 43.42 12.63
#